data_AF-A0A088EWY5-F1
#
_entry.id   AF-A0A088EWY5-F1
#
_cell.length_a   1.000
_cell.length_b   1.000
_cell.length_c   1.000
_cell.angle_alpha   90.00
_cell.angle_beta   90.00
_cell.angle_gamma   90.00
#
_symmetry.space_group_name_H-M   'P 1'
#
loop_
_entity.id
_entity.type
_entity.pdbx_description
1 polymer ?
#
loop_
_entity_poly.entity_id
_entity_poly.type
_entity_poly.pdbx_seq_one_letter_code
_entity_poly.pdbx_strand_id
1 'polypeptide(L)'
;MASNQGTVTTTEPEFSESNSNKQKNIRPSNVIKKLKYLKSWLNREWRAFYHFFTQIPLKIKIGISKTLIRIGERLSKSTRLLDAYLTQHSFNPNFENYEDLAPIDYADDERKYTNMLLWSLKNPKVTNVAITGPYGSGKSSVIRTFQKRHPEFRSVNVSLASFDENKDDDGEWRNKVELSVLQQLIYHEKSNSLPDSRFAKIRTISWYNRLAGTIFLGTLILSYLYITKTDYFNKLKFIDVKTKSILDVVFPTLLIFGSMYLLYKLYRTIRNLRFTKLSVVSADAEISDGEIRSVFNKHLDEIIYFFESTRIKLVVIEDLDRFNDTEIFTKLREINILINNSKQVKHRVTFIYAVRDNIFENNDRTKFFEVIIPVIPIISVSNAGDALSSKLSSIIPDKPISQELSKAVSLYIQDMRMLLNITNEFNLYSKQLSNDLNHEKLLSLIIFKNLHPEDFSDLHRGKGMIIKVIDKKRKYITEQKEKNNKDIAALQNDIKVIQSIKIKDISELRSLYLYKAISKLPHNGFLDFDGKKNPSNFIEDETFIWWHDGGKPLAYLISGYNTTAQHRLDFSFNQIEDEVDPHNNYSEREKQINLFHDEGINKIRANIEILKKETAVTTGKSLKEIMDSGGKFEFPEDSHISPILIYLMSNGYIDEYYHPYISHFIEGSLSEKDMSFVMSVLNRQPLPHDHELTNIGLIHKEWISIGQYSNTAILNFDLLNWLLQQESCEEEISLFIGLLRKNENILFIDDYRKLNKNQSELIRTLGNYWPEVWDYLYDESLYGDEILAQYASLIIQYLPLEKISMDINKNKKFSKFMSIIPNLYEREYMENTQDTLVQVIDELNVKFDDLRLLDKLPTALKATYQSNSYTINSQNLKYVIQNFGEYETFPKEAWESAQLTTILSSAATNLKNYIDDNLETYLNILNKNDLNIKESEDTIIMVLKNKDADIEMVKNFIRKQESLLSSIEDVPEIYWDFLLEEQRIVPTWLNVQKYLFYHGELEDTLTTYLNEPSVYATLKKIPFDLTAHSDSDDEINISHEILYRNELTIESYSSLLEPLPLNPDQIEIDKLSEEKINYLIDKSLINFASNTFSEIQSKYPKLISLYVEKHLDLFFESLSDLSIEDEAFVRMIQSPNISQENKANLIQHILTNYSMENHELGQIIVAFLSEYQSWPMQIDYAETTGLLKGAFSTSVRIRALTPVVTKLSREVYKEIESTFSEPYNQISQNDTRQRSFRNFTGLKPFVHNVQKLFSDHLGTIKDGKEKVTIYYKK
;
A
#
# COMPACT_ATOMS: atom_id res chain seq x y z
N MET A 1 57.61 34.89 -28.23
CA MET A 1 57.29 35.76 -29.38
C MET A 1 56.26 36.78 -28.90
N ALA A 2 56.74 37.97 -28.51
CA ALA A 2 56.50 39.25 -29.21
C ALA A 2 55.03 39.72 -29.07
N SER A 3 54.70 40.48 -28.02
CA SER A 3 54.80 41.96 -27.87
C SER A 3 53.68 42.74 -28.58
N ASN A 4 52.74 43.31 -27.80
CA ASN A 4 52.50 44.76 -27.81
C ASN A 4 51.56 45.23 -26.69
N GLN A 5 51.91 46.40 -26.15
CA GLN A 5 51.22 47.16 -25.12
C GLN A 5 50.00 47.92 -25.68
N GLY A 6 49.02 48.23 -24.82
CA GLY A 6 47.96 49.20 -25.16
C GLY A 6 46.86 49.35 -24.11
N THR A 7 47.09 50.26 -23.16
CA THR A 7 46.11 51.18 -22.55
C THR A 7 44.77 50.67 -22.02
N VAL A 8 44.62 50.83 -20.70
CA VAL A 8 43.38 50.75 -19.91
C VAL A 8 42.36 51.80 -20.38
N THR A 9 41.19 51.35 -20.81
CA THR A 9 39.95 52.13 -20.86
C THR A 9 38.80 51.26 -20.37
N THR A 10 38.41 51.43 -19.12
CA THR A 10 37.19 50.90 -18.53
C THR A 10 35.98 51.56 -19.19
N THR A 11 35.27 50.81 -20.03
CA THR A 11 33.95 51.15 -20.55
C THR A 11 32.93 50.31 -19.78
N GLU A 12 32.18 50.96 -18.90
CA GLU A 12 30.95 50.42 -18.30
C GLU A 12 29.86 50.38 -19.39
N PRO A 13 29.12 49.27 -19.56
CA PRO A 13 27.95 49.25 -20.43
C PRO A 13 26.73 49.78 -19.66
N GLU A 14 26.04 50.71 -20.32
CA GLU A 14 24.74 51.26 -19.95
C GLU A 14 23.68 50.15 -19.80
N PHE A 15 23.03 50.09 -18.65
CA PHE A 15 21.73 49.42 -18.49
C PHE A 15 20.67 50.44 -18.09
N SER A 16 19.54 50.33 -18.80
CA SER A 16 18.38 51.19 -18.84
C SER A 16 17.60 51.27 -17.53
N GLU A 17 17.46 52.49 -16.99
CA GLU A 17 16.47 52.82 -15.96
C GLU A 17 15.07 52.90 -16.57
N SER A 18 14.22 51.91 -16.32
CA SER A 18 12.77 52.03 -16.47
C SER A 18 12.12 52.39 -15.12
N ASN A 19 11.70 53.65 -15.01
CA ASN A 19 10.64 54.19 -14.15
C ASN A 19 10.68 53.86 -12.65
N SER A 20 11.49 54.62 -11.91
CA SER A 20 11.18 54.98 -10.52
C SER A 20 10.83 56.48 -10.43
N ASN A 21 9.81 56.77 -9.63
CA ASN A 21 9.17 58.07 -9.50
C ASN A 21 10.16 59.20 -9.15
N LYS A 22 10.20 60.24 -10.01
CA LYS A 22 10.78 61.56 -9.74
C LYS A 22 10.18 62.18 -8.47
N GLN A 23 10.78 61.94 -7.30
CA GLN A 23 10.66 62.87 -6.17
C GLN A 23 11.58 64.08 -6.43
N LYS A 24 10.94 65.17 -6.86
CA LYS A 24 11.57 66.49 -6.94
C LYS A 24 12.21 66.85 -5.61
N ASN A 25 13.53 66.97 -5.59
CA ASN A 25 14.26 67.74 -4.59
C ASN A 25 13.84 69.23 -4.67
N ILE A 26 12.76 69.59 -4.00
CA ILE A 26 12.30 70.97 -3.87
C ILE A 26 13.14 71.62 -2.78
N ARG A 27 14.09 72.50 -3.16
CA ARG A 27 14.71 73.45 -2.24
C ARG A 27 13.61 74.15 -1.44
N PRO A 28 13.71 74.29 -0.10
CA PRO A 28 12.66 74.94 0.67
C PRO A 28 12.52 76.38 0.15
N SER A 29 11.35 76.66 -0.43
CA SER A 29 11.05 77.96 -1.02
C SER A 29 11.22 79.06 0.03
N ASN A 30 11.59 80.27 -0.41
CA ASN A 30 11.68 81.47 0.45
C ASN A 30 10.39 81.71 1.29
N VAL A 31 9.28 81.08 0.92
CA VAL A 31 8.00 81.06 1.63
C VAL A 31 8.08 80.29 2.96
N ILE A 32 8.75 79.13 3.01
CA ILE A 32 8.91 78.32 4.24
C ILE A 32 9.75 79.07 5.29
N LYS A 33 10.77 79.83 4.85
CA LYS A 33 11.59 80.68 5.70
C LYS A 33 10.80 81.88 6.26
N LYS A 34 9.97 82.52 5.42
CA LYS A 34 9.07 83.62 5.83
C LYS A 34 7.99 83.13 6.81
N LEU A 35 7.45 81.92 6.64
CA LEU A 35 6.48 81.30 7.54
C LEU A 35 7.07 80.87 8.89
N LYS A 36 8.32 80.37 8.93
CA LYS A 36 9.06 80.12 10.19
C LYS A 36 9.28 81.42 10.98
N TYR A 37 9.57 82.54 10.30
CA TYR A 37 9.65 83.86 10.92
C TYR A 37 8.30 84.33 11.47
N LEU A 38 7.22 84.13 10.72
CA LEU A 38 5.85 84.44 11.17
C LEU A 38 5.47 83.62 12.41
N LYS A 39 5.82 82.31 12.47
CA LYS A 39 5.63 81.43 13.65
C LYS A 39 6.44 81.92 14.86
N SER A 40 7.70 82.29 14.66
CA SER A 40 8.55 82.83 15.73
C SER A 40 8.01 84.16 16.26
N TRP A 41 7.46 85.01 15.38
CA TRP A 41 6.83 86.26 15.75
C TRP A 41 5.53 86.02 16.52
N LEU A 42 4.62 85.17 16.00
CA LEU A 42 3.37 84.79 16.67
C LEU A 42 3.58 84.11 18.03
N ASN A 43 4.57 83.22 18.18
CA ASN A 43 4.88 82.60 19.47
C ASN A 43 5.50 83.59 20.47
N ARG A 44 6.26 84.57 19.98
CA ARG A 44 6.83 85.63 20.82
C ARG A 44 5.73 86.59 21.31
N GLU A 45 4.83 86.99 20.42
CA GLU A 45 3.65 87.81 20.76
C GLU A 45 2.68 87.05 21.67
N TRP A 46 2.43 85.76 21.44
CA TRP A 46 1.58 84.95 22.31
C TRP A 46 2.18 84.75 23.71
N ARG A 47 3.49 84.52 23.82
CA ARG A 47 4.16 84.45 25.14
C ARG A 47 4.14 85.79 25.84
N ALA A 48 4.34 86.91 25.12
CA ALA A 48 4.21 88.25 25.67
C ALA A 48 2.77 88.54 26.15
N PHE A 49 1.77 88.15 25.35
CA PHE A 49 0.36 88.26 25.68
C PHE A 49 -0.02 87.39 26.88
N TYR A 50 0.45 86.14 26.96
CA TYR A 50 0.21 85.25 28.10
C TYR A 50 0.86 85.78 29.37
N HIS A 51 2.09 86.29 29.29
CA HIS A 51 2.77 86.92 30.43
C HIS A 51 2.01 88.17 30.90
N PHE A 52 1.55 89.02 29.97
CA PHE A 52 0.69 90.16 30.26
C PHE A 52 -0.64 89.73 30.90
N PHE A 53 -1.27 88.66 30.39
CA PHE A 53 -2.53 88.10 30.89
C PHE A 53 -2.40 87.50 32.31
N THR A 54 -1.24 86.92 32.65
CA THR A 54 -0.96 86.42 34.01
C THR A 54 -0.78 87.52 35.05
N GLN A 55 -0.46 88.75 34.63
CA GLN A 55 -0.28 89.91 35.54
C GLN A 55 -1.56 90.75 35.74
N ILE A 56 -2.67 90.43 35.07
CA ILE A 56 -3.94 91.17 35.22
C ILE A 56 -4.73 90.70 36.47
N PRO A 57 -5.23 91.61 37.33
CA PRO A 57 -6.00 91.29 38.53
C PRO A 57 -7.27 90.45 38.27
N LEU A 58 -7.61 89.54 39.19
CA LEU A 58 -8.68 88.54 39.05
C LEU A 58 -10.07 89.10 38.68
N LYS A 59 -10.38 90.35 39.06
CA LYS A 59 -11.67 91.02 38.76
C LYS A 59 -11.84 91.39 37.28
N ILE A 60 -10.76 91.51 36.50
CA ILE A 60 -10.81 91.82 35.05
C ILE A 60 -10.82 90.52 34.20
N LYS A 61 -10.32 89.40 34.75
CA LYS A 61 -10.31 88.08 34.08
C LYS A 61 -11.71 87.54 33.74
N ILE A 62 -12.75 87.99 34.44
CA ILE A 62 -14.12 87.49 34.24
C ILE A 62 -14.79 88.10 32.98
N GLY A 63 -14.27 89.22 32.45
CA GLY A 63 -14.78 89.86 31.23
C GLY A 63 -14.13 89.42 29.91
N ILE A 64 -12.96 88.77 29.96
CA ILE A 64 -12.22 88.35 28.77
C ILE A 64 -12.61 86.89 28.46
N SER A 65 -13.70 86.78 27.69
CA SER A 65 -14.48 85.57 27.40
C SER A 65 -13.70 84.30 27.05
N LYS A 66 -14.28 83.14 27.42
CA LYS A 66 -13.96 81.75 27.00
C LYS A 66 -13.59 81.59 25.52
N THR A 67 -13.98 82.55 24.68
CA THR A 67 -13.65 82.70 23.27
C THR A 67 -12.16 82.87 23.01
N LEU A 68 -11.41 83.63 23.82
CA LEU A 68 -9.96 83.80 23.64
C LEU A 68 -9.16 82.55 24.01
N ILE A 69 -9.64 81.77 24.99
CA ILE A 69 -9.08 80.46 25.35
C ILE A 69 -9.38 79.45 24.24
N ARG A 70 -10.62 79.41 23.70
CA ARG A 70 -10.96 78.57 22.54
C ARG A 70 -10.20 78.96 21.26
N ILE A 71 -9.94 80.25 21.04
CA ILE A 71 -9.12 80.73 19.92
C ILE A 71 -7.65 80.32 20.14
N GLY A 72 -7.13 80.41 21.37
CA GLY A 72 -5.79 79.92 21.72
C GLY A 72 -5.65 78.40 21.58
N GLU A 73 -6.66 77.62 21.98
CA GLU A 73 -6.71 76.17 21.79
C GLU A 73 -6.81 75.82 20.30
N ARG A 74 -7.70 76.48 19.54
CA ARG A 74 -7.80 76.31 18.09
C ARG A 74 -6.51 76.73 17.39
N LEU A 75 -5.87 77.84 17.74
CA LEU A 75 -4.57 78.26 17.20
C LEU A 75 -3.45 77.28 17.58
N SER A 76 -3.45 76.74 18.80
CA SER A 76 -2.47 75.70 19.20
C SER A 76 -2.67 74.40 18.43
N LYS A 77 -3.92 74.00 18.19
CA LYS A 77 -4.27 72.80 17.41
C LYS A 77 -3.94 73.02 15.93
N SER A 78 -4.21 74.21 15.41
CA SER A 78 -3.88 74.65 14.04
C SER A 78 -2.38 74.75 13.83
N THR A 79 -1.62 75.27 14.80
CA THR A 79 -0.16 75.38 14.72
C THR A 79 0.53 74.04 14.88
N ARG A 80 -0.04 73.08 15.64
CA ARG A 80 0.41 71.68 15.69
C ARG A 80 0.14 70.93 14.39
N LEU A 81 -1.04 71.14 13.78
CA LEU A 81 -1.38 70.59 12.46
C LEU A 81 -0.50 71.20 11.36
N LEU A 82 -0.24 72.51 11.41
CA LEU A 82 0.71 73.20 10.53
C LEU A 82 2.15 72.74 10.77
N ASP A 83 2.56 72.47 12.02
CA ASP A 83 3.89 71.88 12.29
C ASP A 83 4.00 70.49 11.67
N ALA A 84 3.01 69.61 11.93
CA ALA A 84 2.98 68.26 11.35
C ALA A 84 3.03 68.28 9.82
N TYR A 85 2.37 69.25 9.18
CA TYR A 85 2.38 69.42 7.73
C TYR A 85 3.68 70.08 7.19
N LEU A 86 4.32 70.96 7.95
CA LEU A 86 5.49 71.75 7.50
C LEU A 86 6.85 71.16 7.86
N THR A 87 6.96 70.34 8.92
CA THR A 87 8.25 69.82 9.36
C THR A 87 8.57 68.45 8.82
N GLN A 88 7.59 67.63 8.43
CA GLN A 88 7.69 66.23 7.94
C GLN A 88 8.63 65.27 8.72
N HIS A 89 9.37 65.73 9.72
CA HIS A 89 10.46 65.02 10.40
C HIS A 89 10.45 65.21 11.93
N SER A 90 9.57 66.04 12.51
CA SER A 90 9.49 66.17 13.99
C SER A 90 8.56 65.16 14.65
N PHE A 91 7.76 64.45 13.85
CA PHE A 91 6.94 63.33 14.30
C PHE A 91 7.30 62.17 13.38
N ASN A 92 8.27 61.34 13.79
CA ASN A 92 8.53 60.06 13.16
C ASN A 92 7.78 59.01 13.99
N PRO A 93 6.49 58.75 13.70
CA PRO A 93 5.77 57.66 14.35
C PRO A 93 6.54 56.36 14.09
N ASN A 94 6.98 55.72 15.17
CA ASN A 94 7.70 54.46 15.11
C ASN A 94 6.72 53.32 14.79
N PHE A 95 6.17 53.30 13.58
CA PHE A 95 5.19 52.30 13.14
C PHE A 95 5.77 50.88 13.15
N GLU A 96 7.10 50.75 13.09
CA GLU A 96 7.80 49.47 13.04
C GLU A 96 8.37 49.00 14.38
N ASN A 97 8.10 49.71 15.48
CA ASN A 97 8.55 49.37 16.84
C ASN A 97 10.08 49.26 17.03
N TYR A 98 10.89 50.02 16.29
CA TYR A 98 12.35 50.09 16.52
C TYR A 98 12.69 50.84 17.80
N GLU A 99 13.64 50.37 18.58
CA GLU A 99 14.09 51.05 19.79
C GLU A 99 15.42 51.77 19.57
N ASP A 100 15.53 53.03 19.98
CA ASP A 100 16.80 53.74 19.86
C ASP A 100 17.80 53.25 20.92
N LEU A 101 19.09 53.21 20.54
CA LEU A 101 20.19 52.89 21.46
C LEU A 101 20.63 54.10 22.30
N ALA A 102 19.92 55.23 22.17
CA ALA A 102 20.28 56.45 22.85
C ALA A 102 19.80 56.40 24.32
N PRO A 103 20.39 57.22 25.20
CA PRO A 103 19.95 57.25 26.59
C PRO A 103 18.50 57.70 26.70
N ILE A 104 17.66 56.91 27.35
CA ILE A 104 16.26 57.27 27.63
C ILE A 104 16.19 58.37 28.68
N ASP A 105 15.10 59.14 28.69
CA ASP A 105 14.91 60.25 29.63
C ASP A 105 13.97 59.92 30.81
N TYR A 106 13.68 58.64 31.03
CA TYR A 106 12.80 58.12 32.09
C TYR A 106 13.36 56.88 32.83
N ALA A 107 14.68 56.68 32.91
CA ALA A 107 15.29 55.47 33.50
C ALA A 107 15.18 55.34 35.05
N ASP A 108 14.64 56.33 35.76
CA ASP A 108 14.59 56.39 37.23
C ASP A 108 13.17 56.70 37.72
N ASP A 109 12.26 55.74 37.55
CA ASP A 109 10.85 55.89 37.92
C ASP A 109 10.65 56.08 39.43
N GLU A 110 11.40 55.34 40.25
CA GLU A 110 11.37 55.44 41.71
C GLU A 110 12.10 56.67 42.27
N ARG A 111 12.74 57.47 41.40
CA ARG A 111 13.46 58.71 41.72
C ARG A 111 14.66 58.54 42.67
N LYS A 112 15.19 57.32 42.85
CA LYS A 112 16.28 57.04 43.80
C LYS A 112 17.57 57.74 43.37
N TYR A 113 17.96 57.59 42.10
CA TYR A 113 19.17 58.21 41.57
C TYR A 113 19.03 59.74 41.44
N THR A 114 17.87 60.20 40.97
CA THR A 114 17.53 61.62 40.84
C THR A 114 17.65 62.34 42.20
N ASN A 115 17.13 61.72 43.27
CA ASN A 115 17.20 62.29 44.62
C ASN A 115 18.64 62.35 45.16
N MET A 116 19.45 61.31 44.92
CA MET A 116 20.86 61.28 45.32
C MET A 116 21.70 62.34 44.58
N LEU A 117 21.45 62.51 43.28
CA LEU A 117 22.06 63.59 42.48
C LEU A 117 21.63 64.97 42.96
N LEU A 118 20.34 65.16 43.25
CA LEU A 118 19.82 66.42 43.76
C LEU A 118 20.44 66.80 45.11
N TRP A 119 20.60 65.83 46.01
CA TRP A 119 21.31 66.03 47.28
C TRP A 119 22.78 66.43 47.04
N SER A 120 23.48 65.71 46.16
CA SER A 120 24.88 65.98 45.81
C SER A 120 25.06 67.40 45.25
N LEU A 121 24.15 67.83 44.37
CA LEU A 121 24.20 69.15 43.73
C LEU A 121 23.77 70.30 44.65
N LYS A 122 23.05 70.02 45.74
CA LYS A 122 22.70 71.02 46.77
C LYS A 122 23.70 71.09 47.93
N ASN A 123 24.46 70.02 48.19
CA ASN A 123 25.44 69.98 49.27
C ASN A 123 26.69 70.77 48.89
N PRO A 124 27.02 71.92 49.54
CA PRO A 124 28.07 72.85 49.10
C PRO A 124 29.48 72.24 49.03
N LYS A 125 29.75 71.15 49.76
CA LYS A 125 31.06 70.48 49.78
C LYS A 125 31.34 69.59 48.55
N VAL A 126 30.32 69.25 47.76
CA VAL A 126 30.42 68.26 46.69
C VAL A 126 30.66 68.93 45.33
N THR A 127 31.87 68.83 44.79
CA THR A 127 32.21 69.43 43.49
C THR A 127 32.47 68.40 42.40
N ASN A 128 32.84 67.17 42.75
CA ASN A 128 33.07 66.06 41.83
C ASN A 128 32.22 64.85 42.24
N VAL A 129 31.36 64.39 41.33
CA VAL A 129 30.47 63.24 41.52
C VAL A 129 30.76 62.19 40.46
N ALA A 130 30.96 60.94 40.84
CA ALA A 130 30.99 59.83 39.90
C ALA A 130 29.62 59.16 39.83
N ILE A 131 29.19 58.84 38.61
CA ILE A 131 28.13 57.88 38.35
C ILE A 131 28.83 56.64 37.77
N THR A 132 28.88 55.57 38.56
CA THR A 132 29.65 54.37 38.26
C THR A 132 28.74 53.22 37.84
N GLY A 133 29.25 52.32 37.03
CA GLY A 133 28.54 51.09 36.65
C GLY A 133 29.19 50.46 35.42
N PRO A 134 28.90 49.18 35.12
CA PRO A 134 29.45 48.52 33.94
C PRO A 134 28.99 49.19 32.65
N TYR A 135 29.59 48.80 31.52
CA TYR A 135 29.15 49.30 30.22
C TYR A 135 27.67 48.97 30.00
N GLY A 136 26.92 49.88 29.38
CA GLY A 136 25.48 49.68 29.14
C GLY A 136 24.57 49.71 30.38
N SER A 137 25.06 50.00 31.59
CA SER A 137 24.24 49.97 32.82
C SER A 137 23.16 51.05 32.94
N GLY A 138 23.11 52.04 32.03
CA GLY A 138 22.11 53.12 32.06
C GLY A 138 22.58 54.45 32.68
N LYS A 139 23.89 54.64 32.90
CA LYS A 139 24.47 55.88 33.48
C LYS A 139 23.99 57.16 32.79
N SER A 140 24.15 57.25 31.47
CA SER A 140 23.71 58.42 30.68
C SER A 140 22.20 58.61 30.72
N SER A 141 21.41 57.53 30.84
CA SER A 141 19.95 57.60 30.94
C SER A 141 19.53 58.23 32.27
N VAL A 142 20.16 57.83 33.38
CA VAL A 142 19.97 58.44 34.70
C VAL A 142 20.31 59.94 34.67
N ILE A 143 21.43 60.32 34.04
CA ILE A 143 21.82 61.72 33.89
C ILE A 143 20.78 62.49 33.06
N ARG A 144 20.35 61.94 31.93
CA ARG A 144 19.38 62.60 31.04
C ARG A 144 18.02 62.77 31.71
N THR A 145 17.56 61.76 32.46
CA THR A 145 16.35 61.85 33.30
C THR A 145 16.49 62.96 34.33
N PHE A 146 17.64 63.06 35.02
CA PHE A 146 17.90 64.13 35.98
C PHE A 146 17.84 65.52 35.32
N GLN A 147 18.54 65.71 34.19
CA GLN A 147 18.58 66.99 33.46
C GLN A 147 17.20 67.43 32.97
N LYS A 148 16.37 66.48 32.52
CA LYS A 148 14.98 66.75 32.09
C LYS A 148 14.09 67.17 33.26
N ARG A 149 14.25 66.53 34.43
CA ARG A 149 13.44 66.81 35.63
C ARG A 149 13.89 68.07 36.37
N HIS A 150 15.17 68.43 36.28
CA HIS A 150 15.79 69.54 37.01
C HIS A 150 16.48 70.59 36.10
N PRO A 151 15.72 71.30 35.24
CA PRO A 151 16.27 72.30 34.32
C PRO A 151 16.91 73.51 35.00
N GLU A 152 16.69 73.70 36.31
CA GLU A 152 17.33 74.74 37.13
C GLU A 152 18.85 74.55 37.28
N PHE A 153 19.36 73.33 37.06
CA PHE A 153 20.79 73.03 36.96
C PHE A 153 21.19 73.02 35.49
N ARG A 154 21.38 74.22 34.92
CA ARG A 154 21.87 74.37 33.55
C ARG A 154 23.17 73.57 33.38
N SER A 155 23.14 72.58 32.52
CA SER A 155 24.23 71.65 32.31
C SER A 155 24.87 71.78 30.93
N VAL A 156 26.12 71.34 30.85
CA VAL A 156 26.81 71.08 29.59
C VAL A 156 27.29 69.63 29.60
N ASN A 157 26.99 68.91 28.52
CA ASN A 157 27.45 67.54 28.34
C ASN A 157 28.66 67.56 27.42
N VAL A 158 29.73 66.94 27.88
CA VAL A 158 30.97 66.72 27.14
C VAL A 158 31.08 65.22 26.93
N SER A 159 31.13 64.79 25.68
CA SER A 159 31.27 63.37 25.29
C SER A 159 32.44 63.25 24.34
N LEU A 160 33.41 62.40 24.69
CA LEU A 160 34.63 62.22 23.91
C LEU A 160 34.44 61.03 22.98
N ALA A 161 34.16 61.30 21.70
CA ALA A 161 34.18 60.30 20.64
C ALA A 161 35.56 60.31 19.99
N SER A 162 36.47 59.40 20.38
CA SER A 162 37.70 59.14 19.64
C SER A 162 37.92 57.63 19.57
N PHE A 163 38.07 57.11 18.35
CA PHE A 163 38.15 55.68 18.02
C PHE A 163 39.59 55.19 17.77
N ASP A 164 40.60 56.03 17.96
CA ASP A 164 42.00 55.61 17.87
C ASP A 164 42.50 55.14 19.24
N GLU A 165 42.60 53.82 19.41
CA GLU A 165 43.20 53.16 20.57
C GLU A 165 44.75 53.24 20.57
N ASN A 166 45.35 53.72 19.48
CA ASN A 166 46.79 53.93 19.37
C ASN A 166 47.21 55.14 20.21
N LYS A 167 47.54 54.88 21.48
CA LYS A 167 48.20 55.86 22.34
C LYS A 167 49.61 56.09 21.81
N ASP A 168 49.88 57.27 21.24
CA ASP A 168 51.24 57.70 20.95
C ASP A 168 52.05 57.79 22.27
N ASP A 169 53.26 57.22 22.30
CA ASP A 169 54.12 57.13 23.51
C ASP A 169 54.50 58.51 24.09
N ASP A 170 54.43 59.58 23.28
CA ASP A 170 54.82 60.95 23.67
C ASP A 170 53.72 61.74 24.42
N GLY A 171 52.56 61.12 24.70
CA GLY A 171 51.49 61.76 25.50
C GLY A 171 50.67 62.83 24.77
N GLU A 172 50.87 63.04 23.47
CA GLU A 172 50.16 64.02 22.65
C GLU A 172 48.64 63.80 22.60
N TRP A 173 48.19 62.54 22.66
CA TRP A 173 46.78 62.19 22.64
C TRP A 173 46.01 62.80 23.84
N ARG A 174 46.66 62.98 24.99
CA ARG A 174 46.07 63.63 26.17
C ARG A 174 45.72 65.09 25.89
N ASN A 175 46.64 65.82 25.26
CA ASN A 175 46.40 67.21 24.84
C ASN A 175 45.27 67.31 23.80
N LYS A 176 45.14 66.33 22.89
CA LYS A 176 44.01 66.24 21.96
C LYS A 176 42.69 66.04 22.71
N VAL A 177 42.66 65.21 23.75
CA VAL A 177 41.49 65.00 24.62
C VAL A 177 41.14 66.28 25.39
N GLU A 178 42.10 66.93 26.05
CA GLU A 178 41.88 68.19 26.77
C GLU A 178 41.34 69.29 25.84
N LEU A 179 41.91 69.39 24.62
CA LEU A 179 41.45 70.32 23.60
C LEU A 179 40.01 70.02 23.16
N SER A 180 39.65 68.74 22.98
CA SER A 180 38.29 68.32 22.62
C SER A 180 37.28 68.68 23.72
N VAL A 181 37.61 68.41 24.99
CA VAL A 181 36.79 68.83 26.14
C VAL A 181 36.58 70.35 26.14
N LEU A 182 37.68 71.11 25.97
CA LEU A 182 37.62 72.58 25.94
C LEU A 182 36.78 73.09 24.79
N GLN A 183 36.93 72.52 23.59
CA GLN A 183 36.12 72.87 22.43
C GLN A 183 34.63 72.60 22.70
N GLN A 184 34.26 71.42 23.21
CA GLN A 184 32.86 71.10 23.49
C GLN A 184 32.24 72.03 24.53
N LEU A 185 32.98 72.34 25.61
CA LEU A 185 32.55 73.30 26.62
C LEU A 185 32.26 74.66 25.97
N ILE A 186 33.23 75.19 25.21
CA ILE A 186 33.12 76.52 24.65
C ILE A 186 32.06 76.57 23.56
N TYR A 187 32.05 75.65 22.60
CA TYR A 187 31.11 75.65 21.47
C TYR A 187 29.66 75.34 21.86
N HIS A 188 29.39 74.81 23.07
CA HIS A 188 28.04 74.63 23.59
C HIS A 188 27.24 75.94 23.61
N GLU A 189 27.88 77.07 23.95
CA GLU A 189 27.22 78.37 24.05
C GLU A 189 27.24 79.17 22.74
N LYS A 190 26.18 79.97 22.51
CA LYS A 190 26.11 80.89 21.38
C LYS A 190 27.22 81.94 21.46
N SER A 191 27.73 82.40 20.30
CA SER A 191 28.78 83.43 20.26
C SER A 191 28.43 84.73 20.99
N ASN A 192 27.14 85.06 21.14
CA ASN A 192 26.71 86.26 21.86
C ASN A 192 26.81 86.11 23.39
N SER A 193 26.81 84.88 23.92
CA SER A 193 26.98 84.61 25.36
C SER A 193 28.43 84.79 25.80
N LEU A 194 29.38 84.69 24.87
CA LEU A 194 30.83 84.80 25.11
C LEU A 194 31.45 85.82 24.15
N PRO A 195 31.08 87.12 24.26
CA PRO A 195 31.46 88.14 23.29
C PRO A 195 32.96 88.45 23.26
N ASP A 196 33.66 88.22 24.37
CA ASP A 196 35.09 88.55 24.54
C ASP A 196 35.99 87.30 24.58
N SER A 197 35.44 86.11 24.29
CA SER A 197 36.23 84.88 24.17
C SER A 197 37.18 84.97 22.98
N ARG A 198 38.41 84.48 23.16
CA ARG A 198 39.43 84.39 22.10
C ARG A 198 39.14 83.30 21.06
N PHE A 199 38.15 82.43 21.33
CA PHE A 199 37.74 81.39 20.38
C PHE A 199 36.86 81.97 19.26
N ALA A 200 37.33 81.85 18.02
CA ALA A 200 36.64 82.36 16.84
C ALA A 200 35.39 81.53 16.52
N LYS A 201 34.21 82.02 16.93
CA LYS A 201 32.91 81.48 16.51
C LYS A 201 32.33 82.28 15.35
N ILE A 202 31.68 81.59 14.42
CA ILE A 202 30.97 82.24 13.32
C ILE A 202 29.82 83.09 13.88
N ARG A 203 29.96 84.42 13.81
CA ARG A 203 28.92 85.39 14.19
C ARG A 203 28.01 85.62 13.01
N THR A 204 26.78 85.11 13.07
CA THR A 204 25.78 85.38 12.04
C THR A 204 25.23 86.79 12.21
N ILE A 205 25.54 87.68 11.26
CA ILE A 205 24.92 89.00 11.22
C ILE A 205 23.50 88.82 10.67
N SER A 206 22.49 89.16 11.49
CA SER A 206 21.09 89.11 11.08
C SER A 206 20.86 90.00 9.85
N TRP A 207 19.96 89.59 8.95
CA TRP A 207 19.72 90.35 7.72
C TRP A 207 19.20 91.76 8.00
N TYR A 208 18.41 91.94 9.07
CA TYR A 208 17.95 93.25 9.54
C TYR A 208 19.11 94.16 9.94
N ASN A 209 20.12 93.62 10.64
CA ASN A 209 21.31 94.40 11.01
C ASN A 209 22.16 94.78 9.80
N ARG A 210 22.20 93.93 8.76
CA ARG A 210 22.86 94.27 7.49
C ARG A 210 22.13 95.41 6.80
N LEU A 211 20.81 95.29 6.63
CA LEU A 211 19.98 96.32 6.01
C LEU A 211 20.09 97.66 6.76
N ALA A 212 19.96 97.65 8.09
CA ALA A 212 20.10 98.85 8.91
C ALA A 212 21.49 99.48 8.78
N GLY A 213 22.55 98.66 8.74
CA GLY A 213 23.91 99.14 8.49
C GLY A 213 24.09 99.77 7.11
N THR A 214 23.52 99.15 6.06
CA THR A 214 23.55 99.69 4.69
C THR A 214 22.79 101.00 4.59
N ILE A 215 21.61 101.10 5.20
CA ILE A 215 20.82 102.35 5.28
C ILE A 215 21.62 103.42 6.01
N PHE A 216 22.22 103.10 7.16
CA PHE A 216 23.05 104.04 7.93
C PHE A 216 24.23 104.56 7.10
N LEU A 217 24.97 103.69 6.41
CA LEU A 217 26.07 104.10 5.54
C LEU A 217 25.57 104.99 4.39
N GLY A 218 24.45 104.62 3.76
CA GLY A 218 23.81 105.40 2.72
C GLY A 218 23.40 106.80 3.19
N THR A 219 22.84 106.91 4.40
CA THR A 219 22.50 108.21 4.99
C THR A 219 23.74 109.06 5.25
N LEU A 220 24.87 108.49 5.69
CA LEU A 220 26.11 109.26 5.87
C LEU A 220 26.72 109.74 4.56
N ILE A 221 26.68 108.91 3.51
CA ILE A 221 27.12 109.32 2.17
C ILE A 221 26.22 110.45 1.66
N LEU A 222 24.90 110.34 1.86
CA LEU A 222 23.97 111.40 1.50
C LEU A 222 24.24 112.71 2.27
N SER A 223 24.50 112.63 3.58
CA SER A 223 24.93 113.78 4.39
C SER A 223 26.22 114.42 3.85
N TYR A 224 27.20 113.61 3.47
CA TYR A 224 28.46 114.09 2.91
C TYR A 224 28.27 114.80 1.56
N LEU A 225 27.45 114.22 0.68
CA LEU A 225 27.12 114.81 -0.61
C LEU A 225 26.32 116.10 -0.45
N TYR A 226 25.43 116.18 0.54
CA TYR A 226 24.70 117.41 0.84
C TYR A 226 25.64 118.58 1.19
N ILE A 227 26.66 118.32 2.02
CA ILE A 227 27.64 119.33 2.42
C ILE A 227 28.59 119.70 1.26
N THR A 228 29.06 118.72 0.49
CA THR A 228 30.10 118.96 -0.54
C THR A 228 29.54 119.42 -1.89
N LYS A 229 28.27 119.10 -2.19
CA LYS A 229 27.56 119.43 -3.43
C LYS A 229 26.25 120.16 -3.13
N THR A 230 26.30 121.13 -2.24
CA THR A 230 25.12 121.87 -1.76
C THR A 230 24.33 122.53 -2.90
N ASP A 231 25.01 122.98 -3.96
CA ASP A 231 24.38 123.58 -5.15
C ASP A 231 23.43 122.63 -5.90
N TYR A 232 23.68 121.32 -5.87
CA TYR A 232 22.78 120.34 -6.47
C TYR A 232 21.48 120.19 -5.67
N PHE A 233 21.58 120.16 -4.34
CA PHE A 233 20.41 120.03 -3.47
C PHE A 233 19.55 121.30 -3.48
N ASN A 234 20.18 122.49 -3.62
CA ASN A 234 19.47 123.76 -3.76
C ASN A 234 18.59 123.84 -5.03
N LYS A 235 18.81 122.98 -6.04
CA LYS A 235 17.98 122.92 -7.26
C LYS A 235 16.72 122.07 -7.11
N LEU A 236 16.58 121.32 -6.01
CA LEU A 236 15.44 120.45 -5.76
C LEU A 236 14.26 121.31 -5.26
N LYS A 237 13.19 121.40 -6.07
CA LYS A 237 12.02 122.27 -5.83
C LYS A 237 11.29 122.05 -4.49
N PHE A 238 11.53 120.94 -3.81
CA PHE A 238 10.92 120.59 -2.52
C PHE A 238 11.69 121.10 -1.29
N ILE A 239 12.84 121.77 -1.48
CA ILE A 239 13.63 122.35 -0.37
C ILE A 239 13.35 123.86 -0.30
N ASP A 240 12.38 124.25 0.52
CA ASP A 240 12.09 125.65 0.87
C ASP A 240 13.04 126.18 1.95
N VAL A 241 13.15 127.51 2.13
CA VAL A 241 14.13 128.19 3.00
C VAL A 241 14.12 127.64 4.43
N LYS A 242 12.93 127.38 5.01
CA LYS A 242 12.81 126.78 6.34
C LYS A 242 13.35 125.35 6.42
N THR A 243 13.09 124.54 5.39
CA THR A 243 13.59 123.17 5.33
C THR A 243 15.10 123.13 5.12
N LYS A 244 15.64 124.05 4.32
CA LYS A 244 17.09 124.19 4.11
C LYS A 244 17.83 124.48 5.41
N SER A 245 17.38 125.44 6.22
CA SER A 245 18.02 125.76 7.51
C SER A 245 18.04 124.57 8.47
N ILE A 246 17.03 123.70 8.42
CA ILE A 246 17.00 122.47 9.23
C ILE A 246 18.00 121.45 8.67
N LEU A 247 18.02 121.23 7.36
CA LEU A 247 18.92 120.28 6.71
C LEU A 247 20.40 120.68 6.83
N ASP A 248 20.71 121.98 6.76
CA ASP A 248 22.04 122.56 6.95
C ASP A 248 22.60 122.32 8.37
N VAL A 249 21.74 122.04 9.36
CA VAL A 249 22.15 121.64 10.71
C VAL A 249 22.12 120.12 10.88
N VAL A 250 21.09 119.45 10.35
CA VAL A 250 20.87 118.01 10.55
C VAL A 250 21.90 117.16 9.80
N PHE A 251 22.24 117.48 8.55
CA PHE A 251 23.19 116.66 7.79
C PHE A 251 24.63 116.71 8.33
N PRO A 252 25.19 117.88 8.70
CA PRO A 252 26.50 117.94 9.36
C PRO A 252 26.53 117.28 10.73
N THR A 253 25.49 117.43 11.54
CA THR A 253 25.42 116.76 12.84
C THR A 253 25.34 115.24 12.69
N LEU A 254 24.52 114.73 11.76
CA LEU A 254 24.48 113.31 11.41
C LEU A 254 25.83 112.81 10.89
N LEU A 255 26.54 113.60 10.09
CA LEU A 255 27.85 113.23 9.57
C LEU A 255 28.89 113.10 10.69
N ILE A 256 28.94 114.07 11.61
CA ILE A 256 29.91 114.08 12.73
C ILE A 256 29.63 112.93 13.70
N PHE A 257 28.40 112.85 14.24
CA PHE A 257 28.05 111.81 15.22
C PHE A 257 28.03 110.42 14.58
N GLY A 258 27.59 110.32 13.32
CA GLY A 258 27.61 109.06 12.60
C GLY A 258 29.02 108.58 12.28
N SER A 259 29.94 109.48 11.93
CA SER A 259 31.36 109.15 11.75
C SER A 259 32.02 108.72 13.07
N MET A 260 31.69 109.38 14.18
CA MET A 260 32.17 109.00 15.51
C MET A 260 31.68 107.59 15.92
N TYR A 261 30.41 107.27 15.64
CA TYR A 261 29.88 105.92 15.85
C TYR A 261 30.58 104.88 14.96
N LEU A 262 30.88 105.23 13.71
CA LEU A 262 31.59 104.37 12.77
C LEU A 262 33.03 104.10 13.25
N LEU A 263 33.73 105.11 13.77
CA LEU A 263 35.04 104.98 14.40
C LEU A 263 34.99 104.11 15.67
N TYR A 264 33.98 104.27 16.53
CA TYR A 264 33.78 103.40 17.70
C TYR A 264 33.56 101.93 17.29
N LYS A 265 32.71 101.69 16.28
CA LYS A 265 32.49 100.36 15.70
C LYS A 265 33.78 99.80 15.11
N LEU A 266 34.55 100.62 14.40
CA LEU A 266 35.84 100.23 13.82
C LEU A 266 36.84 99.84 14.91
N TYR A 267 36.97 100.65 15.97
CA TYR A 267 37.82 100.34 17.13
C TYR A 267 37.43 99.00 17.78
N ARG A 268 36.14 98.76 18.01
CA ARG A 268 35.66 97.49 18.57
C ARG A 268 35.97 96.30 17.64
N THR A 269 35.84 96.47 16.33
CA THR A 269 36.18 95.43 15.35
C THR A 269 37.69 95.17 15.30
N ILE A 270 38.54 96.20 15.34
CA ILE A 270 40.00 96.09 15.37
C ILE A 270 40.49 95.41 16.65
N ARG A 271 39.90 95.74 17.81
CA ARG A 271 40.23 95.05 19.07
C ARG A 271 39.90 93.55 19.01
N ASN A 272 38.81 93.20 18.34
CA ASN A 272 38.41 91.80 18.11
C ASN A 272 39.22 91.11 16.99
N LEU A 273 39.99 91.85 16.18
CA LEU A 273 40.86 91.32 15.11
C LEU A 273 42.22 90.83 15.62
N ARG A 274 42.55 90.99 16.91
CA ARG A 274 43.71 90.32 17.53
C ARG A 274 43.43 88.81 17.66
N PHE A 275 43.45 88.13 16.52
CA PHE A 275 43.32 86.67 16.43
C PHE A 275 44.68 86.02 16.67
N THR A 276 44.83 85.33 17.80
CA THR A 276 45.67 84.13 17.82
C THR A 276 44.94 83.08 16.99
N LYS A 277 45.41 82.83 15.76
CA LYS A 277 44.97 81.68 14.98
C LYS A 277 45.36 80.42 15.76
N LEU A 278 44.38 79.74 16.34
CA LEU A 278 44.44 78.29 16.51
C LEU A 278 44.15 77.71 15.12
N SER A 279 45.16 77.67 14.26
CA SER A 279 45.15 76.73 13.14
C SER A 279 45.48 75.36 13.72
N VAL A 280 44.60 74.39 13.50
CA VAL A 280 44.80 72.96 13.83
C VAL A 280 46.07 72.37 13.17
N VAL A 281 46.76 73.14 12.32
CA VAL A 281 48.00 72.77 11.59
C VAL A 281 49.28 73.23 12.32
N SER A 282 49.19 73.95 13.45
CA SER A 282 50.37 74.41 14.21
C SER A 282 50.42 73.86 15.63
N ALA A 283 49.79 72.71 15.88
CA ALA A 283 50.25 71.84 16.97
C ALA A 283 51.60 71.24 16.54
N ASP A 284 51.67 70.64 15.35
CA ASP A 284 52.89 69.97 14.84
C ASP A 284 54.12 70.90 14.64
N ALA A 285 53.93 72.21 14.53
CA ALA A 285 55.01 73.15 14.17
C ALA A 285 55.52 74.05 15.31
N GLU A 286 54.90 74.02 16.50
CA GLU A 286 55.37 74.76 17.70
C GLU A 286 55.74 73.83 18.87
N ILE A 287 55.79 72.50 18.66
CA ILE A 287 56.25 71.49 19.64
C ILE A 287 57.79 71.36 19.55
N SER A 288 58.49 72.48 19.71
CA SER A 288 59.94 72.48 19.87
C SER A 288 60.31 73.36 21.07
N ASP A 289 59.88 72.94 22.27
CA ASP A 289 60.56 73.23 23.53
C ASP A 289 59.88 72.48 24.70
N GLY A 290 60.42 71.30 25.02
CA GLY A 290 60.74 70.82 26.38
C GLY A 290 59.71 70.72 27.52
N GLU A 291 58.50 71.26 27.44
CA GLU A 291 57.47 71.11 28.47
C GLU A 291 56.10 70.84 27.86
N ILE A 292 55.55 69.64 28.07
CA ILE A 292 54.16 69.29 27.73
C ILE A 292 53.23 70.10 28.64
N ARG A 293 52.95 71.35 28.28
CA ARG A 293 52.02 72.21 29.02
C ARG A 293 50.58 71.82 28.68
N SER A 294 49.82 71.35 29.68
CA SER A 294 48.39 71.06 29.57
C SER A 294 47.62 72.16 28.85
N VAL A 295 46.77 71.77 27.90
CA VAL A 295 45.91 72.66 27.12
C VAL A 295 44.94 73.40 28.04
N PHE A 296 44.44 72.74 29.09
CA PHE A 296 43.60 73.39 30.09
C PHE A 296 44.31 74.54 30.81
N ASN A 297 45.59 74.36 31.16
CA ASN A 297 46.38 75.42 31.80
C ASN A 297 46.65 76.59 30.85
N LYS A 298 46.93 76.31 29.57
CA LYS A 298 47.13 77.34 28.54
C LYS A 298 45.88 78.21 28.32
N HIS A 299 44.70 77.61 28.46
CA HIS A 299 43.41 78.27 28.22
C HIS A 299 42.56 78.48 29.49
N LEU A 300 43.19 78.46 30.67
CA LEU A 300 42.50 78.60 31.96
C LEU A 300 41.63 79.86 32.03
N ASP A 301 42.14 81.00 31.55
CA ASP A 301 41.40 82.27 31.51
C ASP A 301 40.09 82.14 30.72
N GLU A 302 40.08 81.36 29.63
CA GLU A 302 38.89 81.14 28.81
C GLU A 302 37.88 80.23 29.50
N ILE A 303 38.36 79.21 30.23
CA ILE A 303 37.52 78.33 31.05
C ILE A 303 36.87 79.14 32.17
N ILE A 304 37.64 79.98 32.88
CA ILE A 304 37.11 80.85 33.94
C ILE A 304 36.12 81.86 33.35
N TYR A 305 36.45 82.53 32.25
CA TYR A 305 35.55 83.47 31.58
C TYR A 305 34.25 82.79 31.10
N PHE A 306 34.34 81.54 30.63
CA PHE A 306 33.19 80.73 30.27
C PHE A 306 32.25 80.55 31.47
N PHE A 307 32.76 80.12 32.62
CA PHE A 307 31.93 79.94 33.82
C PHE A 307 31.54 81.28 34.49
N GLU A 308 32.29 82.36 34.33
CA GLU A 308 31.89 83.69 34.79
C GLU A 308 30.69 84.23 34.00
N SER A 309 30.77 84.14 32.67
CA SER A 309 29.76 84.71 31.75
C SER A 309 28.51 83.84 31.61
N THR A 310 28.66 82.54 31.84
CA THR A 310 27.53 81.60 31.79
C THR A 310 26.94 81.39 33.19
N ARG A 311 25.78 80.74 33.26
CA ARG A 311 25.17 80.30 34.55
C ARG A 311 25.14 78.77 34.63
N ILE A 312 26.16 78.12 34.06
CA ILE A 312 26.25 76.67 33.98
C ILE A 312 26.73 76.16 35.33
N LYS A 313 25.90 75.34 35.98
CA LYS A 313 26.18 74.78 37.32
C LYS A 313 26.67 73.34 37.26
N LEU A 314 26.46 72.68 36.14
CA LEU A 314 26.73 71.25 35.98
C LEU A 314 27.51 71.00 34.70
N VAL A 315 28.63 70.29 34.81
CA VAL A 315 29.36 69.74 33.66
C VAL A 315 29.26 68.23 33.76
N VAL A 316 28.71 67.58 32.73
CA VAL A 316 28.65 66.13 32.63
C VAL A 316 29.72 65.67 31.66
N ILE A 317 30.58 64.75 32.10
CA ILE A 317 31.68 64.20 31.33
C ILE A 317 31.38 62.71 31.12
N GLU A 318 31.18 62.32 29.87
CA GLU A 318 30.86 60.95 29.45
C GLU A 318 31.96 60.37 28.54
N ASP A 319 32.06 59.04 28.51
CA ASP A 319 32.98 58.25 27.67
C ASP A 319 34.49 58.51 27.87
N LEU A 320 34.88 59.26 28.90
CA LEU A 320 36.29 59.49 29.23
C LEU A 320 37.01 58.22 29.72
N ASP A 321 36.25 57.24 30.21
CA ASP A 321 36.76 55.98 30.77
C ASP A 321 37.28 54.97 29.74
N ARG A 322 37.08 55.22 28.45
CA ARG A 322 37.61 54.41 27.34
C ARG A 322 39.12 54.53 27.19
N PHE A 323 39.68 55.68 27.54
CA PHE A 323 41.12 55.93 27.44
C PHE A 323 41.94 55.21 28.51
N ASN A 324 41.30 54.64 29.54
CA ASN A 324 41.93 53.91 30.65
C ASN A 324 43.16 54.63 31.22
N ASP A 325 43.04 55.93 31.50
CA ASP A 325 44.10 56.79 32.03
C ASP A 325 43.52 57.70 33.12
N THR A 326 44.07 57.60 34.33
CA THR A 326 43.62 58.35 35.51
C THR A 326 44.17 59.77 35.57
N GLU A 327 45.19 60.10 34.78
CA GLU A 327 45.84 61.41 34.79
C GLU A 327 44.91 62.52 34.27
N ILE A 328 44.12 62.23 33.23
CA ILE A 328 43.15 63.17 32.67
C ILE A 328 42.07 63.53 33.69
N PHE A 329 41.62 62.56 34.50
CA PHE A 329 40.68 62.82 35.59
C PHE A 329 41.30 63.77 36.61
N THR A 330 42.57 63.56 36.97
CA THR A 330 43.31 64.42 37.91
C THR A 330 43.34 65.87 37.43
N LYS A 331 43.63 66.11 36.13
CA LYS A 331 43.58 67.44 35.52
C LYS A 331 42.18 68.06 35.53
N LEU A 332 41.13 67.30 35.23
CA LEU A 332 39.75 67.81 35.28
C LEU A 332 39.32 68.20 36.70
N ARG A 333 39.77 67.45 37.72
CA ARG A 333 39.55 67.80 39.14
C ARG A 333 40.30 69.06 39.52
N GLU A 334 41.57 69.22 39.12
CA GLU A 334 42.35 70.45 39.33
C GLU A 334 41.62 71.67 38.74
N ILE A 335 41.12 71.55 37.50
CA ILE A 335 40.37 72.62 36.84
C ILE A 335 39.06 72.95 37.57
N ASN A 336 38.30 71.94 38.00
CA ASN A 336 37.06 72.17 38.76
C ASN A 336 37.33 72.86 40.11
N ILE A 337 38.44 72.54 40.79
CA ILE A 337 38.89 73.24 42.00
C ILE A 337 39.21 74.70 41.67
N LEU A 338 39.93 74.98 40.59
CA LEU A 338 40.29 76.34 40.18
C LEU A 338 39.05 77.18 39.81
N ILE A 339 38.06 76.59 39.13
CA ILE A 339 36.79 77.24 38.80
C ILE A 339 36.04 77.64 40.08
N ASN A 340 35.87 76.71 41.03
CA ASN A 340 35.10 76.97 42.25
C ASN A 340 35.82 77.88 43.27
N ASN A 341 37.16 77.94 43.24
CA ASN A 341 37.95 78.85 44.07
C ASN A 341 38.11 80.25 43.46
N SER A 342 37.82 80.41 42.17
CA SER A 342 37.90 81.70 41.50
C SER A 342 36.81 82.65 41.99
N LYS A 343 37.21 83.83 42.51
CA LYS A 343 36.27 84.88 42.93
C LYS A 343 35.48 85.49 41.77
N GLN A 344 35.90 85.26 40.51
CA GLN A 344 35.20 85.72 39.32
C GLN A 344 33.92 84.89 39.08
N VAL A 345 33.96 83.59 39.40
CA VAL A 345 32.81 82.69 39.21
C VAL A 345 31.90 82.77 40.45
N LYS A 346 30.77 83.48 40.32
CA LYS A 346 29.84 83.77 41.44
C LYS A 346 28.86 82.64 41.76
N HIS A 347 29.09 81.44 41.24
CA HIS A 347 28.25 80.29 41.47
C HIS A 347 29.09 79.01 41.47
N ARG A 348 28.56 77.96 42.11
CA ARG A 348 29.22 76.68 42.19
C ARG A 348 29.03 75.89 40.89
N VAL A 349 30.11 75.22 40.48
CA VAL A 349 30.13 74.28 39.36
C VAL A 349 30.43 72.89 39.89
N THR A 350 29.60 71.90 39.55
CA THR A 350 29.82 70.49 39.89
C THR A 350 30.11 69.72 38.61
N PHE A 351 31.12 68.85 38.64
CA PHE A 351 31.45 67.93 37.55
C PHE A 351 30.88 66.55 37.88
N ILE A 352 30.07 65.99 36.97
CA ILE A 352 29.57 64.62 37.02
C ILE A 352 30.37 63.80 35.99
N TYR A 353 30.94 62.68 36.44
CA TYR A 353 31.71 61.78 35.60
C TYR A 353 30.95 60.47 35.45
N ALA A 354 30.56 60.10 34.23
CA ALA A 354 29.97 58.79 33.94
C ALA A 354 31.09 57.81 33.56
N VAL A 355 31.41 56.88 34.45
CA VAL A 355 32.59 55.99 34.30
C VAL A 355 32.29 54.53 34.67
N ARG A 356 33.14 53.61 34.22
CA ARG A 356 33.18 52.20 34.68
C ARG A 356 33.63 52.08 36.14
N ASP A 357 33.20 51.01 36.80
CA ASP A 357 33.51 50.76 38.22
C ASP A 357 35.00 50.54 38.51
N ASN A 358 35.75 50.05 37.52
CA ASN A 358 37.14 49.58 37.63
C ASN A 358 38.18 50.53 36.98
N ILE A 359 37.82 51.79 36.71
CA ILE A 359 38.76 52.75 36.08
C ILE A 359 39.92 53.18 36.98
N PHE A 360 39.75 53.15 38.30
CA PHE A 360 40.82 53.39 39.26
C PHE A 360 41.23 52.06 39.88
N GLU A 361 42.52 51.77 39.87
CA GLU A 361 43.09 50.64 40.62
C GLU A 361 43.04 50.96 42.13
N ASN A 362 42.51 50.05 42.95
CA ASN A 362 42.39 50.19 44.42
C ASN A 362 41.52 51.37 44.93
N ASN A 363 41.69 51.76 46.21
CA ASN A 363 40.89 52.74 46.96
C ASN A 363 40.99 54.20 46.46
N ASP A 364 41.63 54.48 45.32
CA ASP A 364 41.91 55.85 44.87
C ASP A 364 40.67 56.59 44.34
N ARG A 365 39.62 55.87 43.91
CA ARG A 365 38.35 56.49 43.49
C ARG A 365 37.66 57.30 44.60
N THR A 366 37.77 56.88 45.87
CA THR A 366 37.17 57.62 47.00
C THR A 366 37.99 58.84 47.41
N LYS A 367 39.26 58.92 46.97
CA LYS A 367 40.08 60.14 47.08
C LYS A 367 39.73 61.15 46.01
N PHE A 368 39.29 60.68 44.84
CA PHE A 368 38.97 61.51 43.68
C PHE A 368 37.54 62.05 43.66
N PHE A 369 36.54 61.30 44.12
CA PHE A 369 35.14 61.73 44.11
C PHE A 369 34.61 61.98 45.52
N GLU A 370 33.94 63.12 45.73
CA GLU A 370 33.25 63.35 47.01
C GLU A 370 31.99 62.50 47.14
N VAL A 371 31.38 62.11 46.01
CA VAL A 371 30.21 61.23 45.96
C VAL A 371 30.36 60.26 44.80
N ILE A 372 30.07 58.98 45.06
CA ILE A 372 30.01 57.92 44.05
C ILE A 372 28.58 57.35 44.06
N ILE A 373 27.93 57.33 42.91
CA ILE A 373 26.57 56.83 42.70
C ILE A 373 26.65 55.58 41.81
N PRO A 374 26.54 54.37 42.38
CA PRO A 374 26.57 53.14 41.59
C PRO A 374 25.23 52.90 40.90
N VAL A 375 25.22 52.83 39.56
CA VAL A 375 24.07 52.50 38.74
C VAL A 375 24.00 50.99 38.56
N ILE A 376 22.96 50.40 39.14
CA ILE A 376 22.67 48.97 39.03
C ILE A 376 22.16 48.70 37.61
N PRO A 377 22.78 47.76 36.86
CA PRO A 377 22.31 47.36 35.53
C PRO A 377 20.88 46.82 35.58
N ILE A 378 20.04 47.27 34.66
CA ILE A 378 18.66 46.78 34.51
C ILE A 378 18.65 45.37 33.88
N ILE A 379 19.63 45.10 33.01
CA ILE A 379 19.85 43.80 32.38
C ILE A 379 21.09 43.14 32.97
N SER A 380 20.96 41.87 33.30
CA SER A 380 22.00 40.94 33.68
C SER A 380 21.82 39.62 32.91
N VAL A 381 22.86 38.78 32.92
CA VAL A 381 22.82 37.43 32.33
C VAL A 381 21.59 36.61 32.80
N SER A 382 21.12 36.82 34.02
CA SER A 382 20.00 36.08 34.62
C SER A 382 18.61 36.55 34.16
N ASN A 383 18.46 37.77 33.64
CA ASN A 383 17.15 38.33 33.22
C ASN A 383 17.10 38.74 31.74
N ALA A 384 18.25 38.72 31.04
CA ALA A 384 18.34 39.08 29.63
C ALA A 384 17.46 38.20 28.73
N GLY A 385 17.28 36.91 29.07
CA GLY A 385 16.46 35.97 28.31
C GLY A 385 14.97 36.29 28.35
N ASP A 386 14.46 36.64 29.54
CA ASP A 386 13.06 37.06 29.71
C ASP A 386 12.79 38.40 29.03
N ALA A 387 13.74 39.35 29.16
CA ALA A 387 13.67 40.64 28.49
C ALA A 387 13.69 40.51 26.95
N LEU A 388 14.55 39.64 26.42
CA LEU A 388 14.60 39.33 25.00
C LEU A 388 13.28 38.69 24.53
N SER A 389 12.79 37.67 25.23
CA SER A 389 11.55 36.97 24.88
C SER A 389 10.34 37.91 24.89
N SER A 390 10.25 38.80 25.87
CA SER A 390 9.19 39.82 25.97
C SER A 390 9.20 40.81 24.81
N LYS A 391 10.39 41.22 24.33
CA LYS A 391 10.49 42.09 23.16
C LYS A 391 10.19 41.34 21.86
N LEU A 392 10.65 40.10 21.73
CA LEU A 392 10.42 39.30 20.53
C LEU A 392 8.95 38.92 20.35
N SER A 393 8.20 38.66 21.43
CA SER A 393 6.75 38.39 21.35
C SER A 393 5.95 39.60 20.85
N SER A 394 6.46 40.82 21.00
CA SER A 394 5.86 42.02 20.42
C SER A 394 6.09 42.15 18.90
N ILE A 395 7.11 41.48 18.36
CA ILE A 395 7.45 41.47 16.93
C ILE A 395 6.76 40.30 16.21
N ILE A 396 6.72 39.12 16.84
CA ILE A 396 6.12 37.89 16.30
C ILE A 396 5.12 37.28 17.31
N PRO A 397 3.86 37.76 17.32
CA PRO A 397 2.86 37.30 18.28
C PRO A 397 2.49 35.82 18.13
N ASP A 398 2.46 35.32 16.89
CA ASP A 398 1.90 34.01 16.54
C ASP A 398 2.94 32.87 16.50
N LYS A 399 4.24 33.18 16.66
CA LYS A 399 5.35 32.21 16.58
C LYS A 399 6.32 32.40 17.75
N PRO A 400 6.03 31.86 18.95
CA PRO A 400 6.91 32.01 20.11
C PRO A 400 8.24 31.26 19.90
N ILE A 401 9.34 31.93 20.22
CA ILE A 401 10.68 31.33 20.27
C ILE A 401 10.78 30.42 21.50
N SER A 402 11.50 29.30 21.38
CA SER A 402 11.70 28.36 22.47
C SER A 402 12.36 29.01 23.68
N GLN A 403 11.84 28.69 24.87
CA GLN A 403 12.44 29.14 26.13
C GLN A 403 13.87 28.61 26.32
N GLU A 404 14.19 27.46 25.71
CA GLU A 404 15.53 26.87 25.74
C GLU A 404 16.55 27.75 25.00
N LEU A 405 16.25 28.17 23.77
CA LEU A 405 17.10 29.08 23.01
C LEU A 405 17.28 30.42 23.74
N SER A 406 16.17 31.02 24.23
CA SER A 406 16.22 32.29 24.97
C SER A 406 17.11 32.24 26.22
N LYS A 407 17.06 31.13 26.97
CA LYS A 407 17.92 30.94 28.16
C LYS A 407 19.38 30.68 27.81
N ALA A 408 19.65 29.89 26.76
CA ALA A 408 21.01 29.60 26.33
C ALA A 408 21.72 30.87 25.84
N VAL A 409 21.00 31.71 25.10
CA VAL A 409 21.51 32.96 24.54
C VAL A 409 21.67 34.04 25.61
N SER A 410 20.84 34.07 26.65
CA SER A 410 20.92 35.09 27.71
C SER A 410 22.27 35.14 28.42
N LEU A 411 23.00 34.02 28.44
CA LEU A 411 24.37 33.91 28.95
C LEU A 411 25.37 34.80 28.20
N TYR A 412 25.07 35.15 26.95
CA TYR A 412 25.96 35.88 26.06
C TYR A 412 25.53 37.34 25.83
N ILE A 413 24.30 37.72 26.24
CA ILE A 413 23.82 39.10 26.15
C ILE A 413 24.28 39.86 27.40
N GLN A 414 25.27 40.74 27.22
CA GLN A 414 25.95 41.40 28.33
C GLN A 414 25.25 42.68 28.82
N ASP A 415 24.54 43.38 27.94
CA ASP A 415 23.89 44.66 28.27
C ASP A 415 22.64 44.96 27.42
N MET A 416 21.92 46.03 27.82
CA MET A 416 20.68 46.44 27.17
C MET A 416 20.89 46.94 25.74
N ARG A 417 22.02 47.58 25.40
CA ARG A 417 22.27 48.06 24.02
C ARG A 417 22.39 46.88 23.07
N MET A 418 23.12 45.84 23.48
CA MET A 418 23.23 44.61 22.69
C MET A 418 21.87 43.95 22.50
N LEU A 419 21.07 43.83 23.57
CA LEU A 419 19.72 43.28 23.52
C LEU A 419 18.81 44.05 22.55
N LEU A 420 18.86 45.39 22.61
CA LEU A 420 18.10 46.26 21.70
C LEU A 420 18.58 46.15 20.25
N ASN A 421 19.90 46.05 20.03
CA ASN A 421 20.43 45.89 18.67
C ASN A 421 20.02 44.55 18.07
N ILE A 422 20.12 43.45 18.82
CA ILE A 422 19.62 42.12 18.41
C ILE A 422 18.13 42.20 18.08
N THR A 423 17.32 42.84 18.93
CA THR A 423 15.87 42.98 18.72
C THR A 423 15.54 43.77 17.46
N ASN A 424 16.23 44.90 17.24
CA ASN A 424 16.04 45.74 16.07
C ASN A 424 16.46 45.03 14.78
N GLU A 425 17.63 44.38 14.78
CA GLU A 425 18.11 43.63 13.62
C GLU A 425 17.21 42.44 13.32
N PHE A 426 16.74 41.72 14.35
CA PHE A 426 15.78 40.65 14.15
C PHE A 426 14.48 41.15 13.52
N ASN A 427 13.91 42.25 14.03
CA ASN A 427 12.71 42.88 13.48
C ASN A 427 12.89 43.34 12.02
N LEU A 428 14.07 43.86 11.67
CA LEU A 428 14.38 44.25 10.31
C LEU A 428 14.49 43.03 9.39
N TYR A 429 15.30 42.04 9.77
CA TYR A 429 15.54 40.86 8.95
C TYR A 429 14.28 40.00 8.80
N SER A 430 13.46 39.86 9.84
CA SER A 430 12.23 39.08 9.78
C SER A 430 11.17 39.68 8.84
N LYS A 431 11.20 41.00 8.63
CA LYS A 431 10.33 41.70 7.68
C LYS A 431 10.89 41.78 6.27
N GLN A 432 12.21 41.76 6.13
CA GLN A 432 12.89 41.96 4.84
C GLN A 432 13.23 40.65 4.12
N LEU A 433 13.48 39.58 4.86
CA LEU A 433 13.71 38.25 4.29
C LEU A 433 12.38 37.51 4.09
N SER A 434 12.41 36.38 3.38
CA SER A 434 11.21 35.60 3.07
C SER A 434 10.45 35.17 4.33
N ASN A 435 9.11 35.23 4.27
CA ASN A 435 8.23 34.93 5.41
C ASN A 435 8.32 33.46 5.89
N ASP A 436 8.83 32.57 5.04
CA ASP A 436 8.90 31.13 5.28
C ASP A 436 10.17 30.71 6.07
N LEU A 437 11.03 31.66 6.43
CA LEU A 437 12.23 31.36 7.21
C LEU A 437 11.90 30.96 8.65
N ASN A 438 12.65 29.96 9.14
CA ASN A 438 12.62 29.60 10.56
C ASN A 438 13.14 30.76 11.43
N HIS A 439 12.28 31.28 12.30
CA HIS A 439 12.56 32.47 13.11
C HIS A 439 13.62 32.21 14.19
N GLU A 440 13.75 30.99 14.70
CA GLU A 440 14.79 30.63 15.67
C GLU A 440 16.17 30.58 15.03
N LYS A 441 16.24 30.06 13.79
CA LYS A 441 17.49 30.08 13.00
C LYS A 441 17.91 31.50 12.66
N LEU A 442 16.96 32.33 12.25
CA LEU A 442 17.20 33.75 11.99
C LEU A 442 17.72 34.46 13.25
N LEU A 443 17.03 34.32 14.38
CA LEU A 443 17.44 34.92 15.65
C LEU A 443 18.87 34.49 16.03
N SER A 444 19.18 33.20 15.88
CA SER A 444 20.49 32.63 16.19
C SER A 444 21.61 33.21 15.33
N LEU A 445 21.36 33.45 14.04
CA LEU A 445 22.31 34.15 13.16
C LEU A 445 22.44 35.64 13.50
N ILE A 446 21.37 36.33 13.88
CA ILE A 446 21.45 37.72 14.35
C ILE A 446 22.24 37.82 15.66
N ILE A 447 22.07 36.88 16.58
CA ILE A 447 22.88 36.78 17.81
C ILE A 447 24.34 36.54 17.45
N PHE A 448 24.61 35.58 16.56
CA PHE A 448 25.97 35.30 16.09
C PHE A 448 26.61 36.55 15.45
N LYS A 449 25.87 37.28 14.61
CA LYS A 449 26.30 38.56 14.02
C LYS A 449 26.64 39.62 15.05
N ASN A 450 25.84 39.74 16.12
CA ASN A 450 26.06 40.74 17.17
C ASN A 450 27.24 40.37 18.10
N LEU A 451 27.52 39.07 18.27
CA LEU A 451 28.65 38.57 19.07
C LEU A 451 29.96 38.54 18.29
N HIS A 452 29.89 38.17 17.01
CA HIS A 452 31.04 37.93 16.12
C HIS A 452 30.84 38.65 14.77
N PRO A 453 30.86 39.99 14.74
CA PRO A 453 30.56 40.77 13.53
C PRO A 453 31.57 40.55 12.40
N GLU A 454 32.85 40.32 12.72
CA GLU A 454 33.90 40.04 11.72
C GLU A 454 33.66 38.69 11.03
N ASP A 455 33.43 37.62 11.80
CA ASP A 455 33.12 36.30 11.26
C ASP A 455 31.81 36.28 10.47
N PHE A 456 30.78 37.04 10.90
CA PHE A 456 29.56 37.18 10.11
C PHE A 456 29.82 37.90 8.78
N SER A 457 30.72 38.88 8.73
CA SER A 457 31.13 39.51 7.48
C SER A 457 31.85 38.53 6.55
N ASP A 458 32.73 37.70 7.10
CA ASP A 458 33.43 36.65 6.35
C ASP A 458 32.50 35.52 5.88
N LEU A 459 31.40 35.29 6.58
CA LEU A 459 30.37 34.32 6.20
C LEU A 459 29.78 34.63 4.82
N HIS A 460 29.61 35.91 4.46
CA HIS A 460 29.17 36.32 3.12
C HIS A 460 30.17 35.94 2.01
N ARG A 461 31.43 35.69 2.35
CA ARG A 461 32.49 35.27 1.41
C ARG A 461 32.74 33.76 1.46
N GLY A 462 31.89 33.01 2.17
CA GLY A 462 32.09 31.58 2.40
C GLY A 462 33.33 31.29 3.26
N LYS A 463 33.63 32.15 4.23
CA LYS A 463 34.70 31.97 5.21
C LYS A 463 34.16 32.12 6.65
N GLY A 464 35.00 31.88 7.64
CA GLY A 464 34.66 32.04 9.06
C GLY A 464 34.33 30.73 9.79
N MET A 465 33.98 30.86 11.07
CA MET A 465 33.80 29.72 11.99
C MET A 465 32.76 28.68 11.50
N ILE A 466 31.59 29.15 11.03
CA ILE A 466 30.50 28.27 10.56
C ILE A 466 30.98 27.39 9.39
N ILE A 467 31.71 27.98 8.44
CA ILE A 467 32.23 27.27 7.27
C ILE A 467 33.23 26.19 7.66
N LYS A 468 34.12 26.48 8.61
CA LYS A 468 35.09 25.48 9.12
C LYS A 468 34.37 24.25 9.69
N VAL A 469 33.25 24.44 10.39
CA VAL A 469 32.43 23.34 10.93
C VAL A 469 31.75 22.56 9.80
N ILE A 470 31.17 23.26 8.81
CA ILE A 470 30.54 22.62 7.64
C ILE A 470 31.56 21.79 6.83
N ASP A 471 32.77 22.30 6.64
CA ASP A 471 33.82 21.57 5.92
C ASP A 471 34.30 20.33 6.69
N LYS A 472 34.39 20.41 8.02
CA LYS A 472 34.67 19.24 8.86
C LYS A 472 33.55 18.19 8.77
N LYS A 473 32.28 18.61 8.72
CA LYS A 473 31.12 17.73 8.47
C LYS A 473 31.23 17.03 7.11
N ARG A 474 31.56 17.76 6.04
CA ARG A 474 31.76 17.19 4.70
C ARG A 474 32.86 16.12 4.68
N LYS A 475 33.99 16.37 5.37
CA LYS A 475 35.06 15.37 5.53
C LYS A 475 34.57 14.13 6.27
N TYR A 476 33.86 14.29 7.39
CA TYR A 476 33.28 13.18 8.14
C TYR A 476 32.34 12.32 7.27
N ILE A 477 31.43 12.94 6.50
CA ILE A 477 30.53 12.22 5.60
C ILE A 477 31.33 11.44 4.54
N THR A 478 32.38 12.05 3.98
CA THR A 478 33.23 11.42 2.97
C THR A 478 33.94 10.19 3.54
N GLU A 479 34.48 10.28 4.75
CA GLU A 479 35.12 9.17 5.45
C GLU A 479 34.15 8.01 5.73
N GLN A 480 32.91 8.29 6.15
CA GLN A 480 31.89 7.25 6.34
C GLN A 480 31.49 6.60 5.01
N LYS A 481 31.34 7.40 3.94
CA LYS A 481 31.03 6.88 2.60
C LYS A 481 32.14 5.98 2.08
N GLU A 482 33.41 6.38 2.23
CA GLU A 482 34.56 5.56 1.84
C GLU A 482 34.63 4.25 2.61
N LYS A 483 34.35 4.28 3.92
CA LYS A 483 34.30 3.08 4.76
C LYS A 483 33.22 2.11 4.27
N ASN A 484 31.98 2.58 4.14
CA ASN A 484 30.86 1.74 3.70
C ASN A 484 31.07 1.23 2.26
N ASN A 485 31.66 2.03 1.37
CA ASN A 485 32.00 1.57 0.01
C ASN A 485 33.06 0.47 0.02
N LYS A 486 34.05 0.52 0.91
CA LYS A 486 35.02 -0.57 1.09
C LYS A 486 34.33 -1.83 1.61
N ASP A 487 33.41 -1.71 2.55
CA ASP A 487 32.64 -2.83 3.10
C ASP A 487 31.72 -3.45 2.03
N ILE A 488 31.03 -2.62 1.22
CA ILE A 488 30.24 -3.08 0.07
C ILE A 488 31.11 -3.82 -0.95
N ALA A 489 32.29 -3.28 -1.29
CA ALA A 489 33.20 -3.92 -2.23
C ALA A 489 33.70 -5.28 -1.71
N ALA A 490 33.97 -5.40 -0.40
CA ALA A 490 34.32 -6.66 0.24
C ALA A 490 33.18 -7.69 0.14
N LEU A 491 31.95 -7.31 0.53
CA LEU A 491 30.77 -8.18 0.45
C LEU A 491 30.43 -8.59 -0.99
N GLN A 492 30.61 -7.71 -1.97
CA GLN A 492 30.44 -8.03 -3.38
C GLN A 492 31.50 -9.03 -3.88
N ASN A 493 32.73 -8.92 -3.38
CA ASN A 493 33.77 -9.90 -3.66
C ASN A 493 33.44 -11.25 -3.03
N ASP A 494 32.90 -11.28 -1.81
CA ASP A 494 32.47 -12.51 -1.14
C ASP A 494 31.36 -13.22 -1.94
N ILE A 495 30.37 -12.47 -2.47
CA ILE A 495 29.35 -13.03 -3.37
C ILE A 495 30.01 -13.66 -4.60
N LYS A 496 30.96 -12.98 -5.25
CA LYS A 496 31.65 -13.51 -6.44
C LYS A 496 32.40 -14.80 -6.12
N VAL A 497 33.10 -14.85 -4.97
CA VAL A 497 33.80 -16.06 -4.52
C VAL A 497 32.80 -17.20 -4.31
N ILE A 498 31.72 -16.99 -3.56
CA ILE A 498 30.69 -18.01 -3.29
C ILE A 498 30.03 -18.51 -4.59
N GLN A 499 29.71 -17.61 -5.53
CA GLN A 499 29.11 -17.98 -6.81
C GLN A 499 30.06 -18.76 -7.73
N SER A 500 31.37 -18.56 -7.59
CA SER A 500 32.40 -19.22 -8.41
C SER A 500 32.76 -20.65 -7.95
N ILE A 501 32.19 -21.10 -6.83
CA ILE A 501 32.46 -22.44 -6.29
C ILE A 501 31.91 -23.51 -7.23
N LYS A 502 32.75 -24.50 -7.53
CA LYS A 502 32.43 -25.59 -8.46
C LYS A 502 31.56 -26.68 -7.85
N ILE A 503 31.74 -26.99 -6.57
CA ILE A 503 30.99 -28.01 -5.84
C ILE A 503 30.00 -27.30 -4.92
N LYS A 504 28.71 -27.52 -5.17
CA LYS A 504 27.64 -26.81 -4.45
C LYS A 504 26.91 -27.71 -3.46
N ASP A 505 27.07 -29.03 -3.53
CA ASP A 505 26.45 -29.95 -2.58
C ASP A 505 27.50 -30.45 -1.55
N ILE A 506 27.11 -30.47 -0.27
CA ILE A 506 28.01 -30.92 0.81
C ILE A 506 28.34 -32.42 0.69
N SER A 507 27.40 -33.22 0.20
CA SER A 507 27.57 -34.64 -0.07
C SER A 507 28.54 -34.87 -1.22
N GLU A 508 28.50 -34.03 -2.25
CA GLU A 508 29.49 -34.04 -3.35
C GLU A 508 30.88 -33.65 -2.84
N LEU A 509 30.97 -32.65 -1.95
CA LEU A 509 32.23 -32.25 -1.32
C LEU A 509 32.81 -33.42 -0.53
N ARG A 510 32.04 -34.03 0.36
CA ARG A 510 32.47 -35.19 1.16
C ARG A 510 32.84 -36.39 0.30
N SER A 511 32.11 -36.63 -0.79
CA SER A 511 32.42 -37.67 -1.77
C SER A 511 33.78 -37.46 -2.43
N LEU A 512 34.19 -36.22 -2.69
CA LEU A 512 35.52 -35.91 -3.22
C LEU A 512 36.64 -36.30 -2.24
N TYR A 513 36.48 -35.93 -0.96
CA TYR A 513 37.45 -36.29 0.09
C TYR A 513 37.50 -37.80 0.32
N LEU A 514 36.33 -38.45 0.30
CA LEU A 514 36.22 -39.90 0.43
C LEU A 514 36.84 -40.63 -0.78
N TYR A 515 36.60 -40.16 -2.01
CA TYR A 515 37.21 -40.72 -3.21
C TYR A 515 38.74 -40.65 -3.12
N LYS A 516 39.28 -39.53 -2.63
CA LYS A 516 40.73 -39.38 -2.45
C LYS A 516 41.27 -40.36 -1.40
N ALA A 517 40.56 -40.58 -0.29
CA ALA A 517 40.89 -41.61 0.68
C ALA A 517 40.84 -43.03 0.08
N ILE A 518 39.80 -43.36 -0.69
CA ILE A 518 39.66 -44.67 -1.36
C ILE A 518 40.76 -44.87 -2.41
N SER A 519 41.15 -43.82 -3.14
CA SER A 519 42.21 -43.90 -4.17
C SER A 519 43.58 -44.31 -3.62
N LYS A 520 43.80 -44.16 -2.30
CA LYS A 520 45.04 -44.59 -1.62
C LYS A 520 45.00 -46.05 -1.16
N LEU A 521 43.89 -46.76 -1.38
CA LEU A 521 43.78 -48.17 -1.04
C LEU A 521 44.45 -49.07 -2.09
N PRO A 522 45.14 -50.16 -1.68
CA PRO A 522 45.55 -51.21 -2.60
C PRO A 522 44.35 -51.92 -3.24
N HIS A 523 44.57 -52.59 -4.38
CA HIS A 523 43.51 -53.37 -5.06
C HIS A 523 42.86 -54.39 -4.09
N ASN A 524 41.52 -54.40 -4.04
CA ASN A 524 40.66 -55.26 -3.23
C ASN A 524 40.58 -54.94 -1.71
N GLY A 525 40.65 -53.66 -1.33
CA GLY A 525 40.39 -53.20 0.04
C GLY A 525 39.04 -52.50 0.24
N PHE A 526 38.51 -52.51 1.46
CA PHE A 526 37.36 -51.69 1.88
C PHE A 526 37.69 -50.88 3.15
N LEU A 527 37.05 -49.72 3.29
CA LEU A 527 37.22 -48.81 4.43
C LEU A 527 36.21 -49.10 5.53
N ASP A 528 36.61 -48.77 6.76
CA ASP A 528 35.76 -48.82 7.94
C ASP A 528 35.91 -47.51 8.72
N PHE A 529 34.80 -46.77 8.81
CA PHE A 529 34.66 -45.54 9.58
C PHE A 529 33.84 -45.88 10.81
N ASP A 530 34.51 -46.10 11.94
CA ASP A 530 33.89 -46.38 13.24
C ASP A 530 32.80 -47.47 13.22
N GLY A 531 33.08 -48.61 12.59
CA GLY A 531 32.17 -49.76 12.49
C GLY A 531 31.22 -49.71 11.29
N LYS A 532 31.21 -48.62 10.52
CA LYS A 532 30.46 -48.50 9.26
C LYS A 532 31.36 -48.95 8.11
N LYS A 533 30.83 -49.77 7.20
CA LYS A 533 31.60 -50.34 6.06
C LYS A 533 31.03 -49.99 4.68
N ASN A 534 29.85 -49.40 4.64
CA ASN A 534 29.20 -49.02 3.39
C ASN A 534 29.60 -47.58 3.01
N PRO A 535 30.16 -47.35 1.80
CA PRO A 535 30.54 -46.01 1.33
C PRO A 535 29.45 -44.94 1.44
N SER A 536 28.17 -45.29 1.26
CA SER A 536 27.06 -44.33 1.41
C SER A 536 27.01 -43.73 2.82
N ASN A 537 27.39 -44.51 3.83
CA ASN A 537 27.30 -44.12 5.24
C ASN A 537 28.48 -43.24 5.66
N PHE A 538 29.51 -43.07 4.82
CA PHE A 538 30.68 -42.24 5.13
C PHE A 538 30.46 -40.77 4.82
N ILE A 539 29.45 -40.46 4.01
CA ILE A 539 29.09 -39.09 3.61
C ILE A 539 28.10 -38.47 4.61
N GLU A 540 27.48 -39.30 5.47
CA GLU A 540 26.59 -38.86 6.56
C GLU A 540 27.35 -37.95 7.56
N ASP A 541 26.64 -36.99 8.15
CA ASP A 541 27.23 -35.97 9.04
C ASP A 541 28.04 -36.59 10.19
N GLU A 542 27.45 -37.52 10.94
CA GLU A 542 28.08 -38.08 12.15
C GLU A 542 29.39 -38.80 11.86
N THR A 543 29.45 -39.59 10.77
CA THR A 543 30.60 -40.41 10.41
C THR A 543 31.70 -39.58 9.74
N PHE A 544 31.33 -38.62 8.89
CA PHE A 544 32.29 -37.73 8.25
C PHE A 544 32.91 -36.75 9.25
N ILE A 545 32.11 -36.19 10.18
CA ILE A 545 32.59 -35.30 11.24
C ILE A 545 33.55 -36.04 12.18
N TRP A 546 33.24 -37.29 12.55
CA TRP A 546 34.17 -38.11 13.33
C TRP A 546 35.54 -38.24 12.66
N TRP A 547 35.58 -38.40 11.33
CA TRP A 547 36.84 -38.47 10.58
C TRP A 547 37.54 -37.10 10.51
N HIS A 548 36.80 -36.03 10.25
CA HIS A 548 37.29 -34.65 10.24
C HIS A 548 37.94 -34.26 11.57
N ASP A 549 37.32 -34.60 12.70
CA ASP A 549 37.77 -34.25 14.06
C ASP A 549 38.93 -35.11 14.57
N GLY A 550 39.55 -35.90 13.69
CA GLY A 550 40.77 -36.68 13.97
C GLY A 550 40.54 -38.18 14.16
N GLY A 551 39.34 -38.69 13.87
CA GLY A 551 39.07 -40.11 13.69
C GLY A 551 40.00 -40.71 12.63
N LYS A 552 40.36 -41.98 12.81
CA LYS A 552 41.31 -42.67 11.92
C LYS A 552 40.62 -43.89 11.29
N PRO A 553 40.17 -43.79 10.03
CA PRO A 553 39.49 -44.90 9.37
C PRO A 553 40.46 -46.06 9.16
N LEU A 554 39.92 -47.27 9.20
CA LEU A 554 40.68 -48.50 9.03
C LEU A 554 40.52 -49.04 7.60
N ALA A 555 41.61 -49.49 7.00
CA ALA A 555 41.58 -50.20 5.73
C ALA A 555 41.67 -51.72 5.96
N TYR A 556 40.77 -52.48 5.36
CA TYR A 556 40.82 -53.95 5.36
C TYR A 556 41.19 -54.45 3.98
N LEU A 557 42.22 -55.30 3.90
CA LEU A 557 42.63 -55.95 2.66
C LEU A 557 42.06 -57.36 2.61
N ILE A 558 41.44 -57.72 1.48
CA ILE A 558 40.96 -59.07 1.24
C ILE A 558 42.09 -59.86 0.57
N SER A 559 42.78 -60.70 1.35
CA SER A 559 43.66 -61.75 0.82
C SER A 559 42.83 -63.02 0.60
N GLY A 560 43.08 -63.73 -0.51
CA GLY A 560 42.28 -64.88 -0.95
C GLY A 560 42.03 -65.96 0.12
N TYR A 561 40.84 -66.57 0.06
CA TYR A 561 40.27 -67.55 0.98
C TYR A 561 40.23 -67.11 2.46
N ASN A 562 39.16 -66.39 2.81
CA ASN A 562 38.62 -66.17 4.16
C ASN A 562 39.62 -65.73 5.26
N THR A 563 40.70 -65.03 4.91
CA THR A 563 41.59 -64.40 5.89
C THR A 563 41.68 -62.90 5.63
N THR A 564 40.95 -62.12 6.42
CA THR A 564 41.02 -60.66 6.43
C THR A 564 42.25 -60.25 7.26
N ALA A 565 43.34 -59.87 6.60
CA ALA A 565 44.47 -59.27 7.29
C ALA A 565 44.18 -57.78 7.51
N GLN A 566 44.11 -57.36 8.77
CA GLN A 566 43.90 -55.96 9.13
C GLN A 566 45.22 -55.21 8.92
N HIS A 567 45.28 -54.38 7.88
CA HIS A 567 46.42 -53.51 7.61
C HIS A 567 46.02 -52.07 7.90
N ARG A 568 46.51 -51.51 9.00
CA ARG A 568 46.21 -50.13 9.37
C ARG A 568 46.98 -49.18 8.45
N LEU A 569 46.31 -48.69 7.40
CA LEU A 569 46.75 -47.52 6.65
C LEU A 569 46.24 -46.29 7.40
N ASP A 570 47.13 -45.63 8.15
CA ASP A 570 46.78 -44.50 9.01
C ASP A 570 46.88 -43.20 8.19
N PHE A 571 45.86 -42.88 7.40
CA PHE A 571 45.76 -41.57 6.74
C PHE A 571 44.96 -40.61 7.63
N SER A 572 45.57 -39.48 8.02
CA SER A 572 44.85 -38.43 8.75
C SER A 572 44.02 -37.60 7.78
N PHE A 573 42.91 -37.02 8.26
CA PHE A 573 42.06 -36.13 7.46
C PHE A 573 42.88 -34.98 6.85
N ASN A 574 43.75 -34.35 7.65
CA ASN A 574 44.62 -33.25 7.19
C ASN A 574 45.51 -33.63 6.00
N GLN A 575 45.99 -34.88 5.92
CA GLN A 575 46.80 -35.33 4.78
C GLN A 575 45.97 -35.49 3.49
N ILE A 576 44.68 -35.81 3.61
CA ILE A 576 43.76 -35.85 2.48
C ILE A 576 43.33 -34.44 2.10
N GLU A 577 43.11 -33.58 3.09
CA GLU A 577 42.75 -32.17 2.91
C GLU A 577 43.78 -31.40 2.09
N ASP A 578 45.06 -31.46 2.47
CA ASP A 578 46.17 -30.81 1.74
C ASP A 578 46.31 -31.31 0.29
N GLU A 579 45.92 -32.56 0.01
CA GLU A 579 45.99 -33.16 -1.33
C GLU A 579 44.74 -32.89 -2.19
N VAL A 580 43.59 -32.63 -1.57
CA VAL A 580 42.34 -32.29 -2.27
C VAL A 580 42.36 -30.82 -2.69
N ASP A 581 42.78 -29.92 -1.80
CA ASP A 581 42.98 -28.50 -2.10
C ASP A 581 44.05 -27.90 -1.16
N PRO A 582 45.25 -27.53 -1.67
CA PRO A 582 46.31 -26.94 -0.85
C PRO A 582 46.00 -25.53 -0.33
N HIS A 583 44.95 -24.88 -0.85
CA HIS A 583 44.66 -23.46 -0.58
C HIS A 583 43.44 -23.24 0.32
N ASN A 584 42.47 -24.16 0.35
CA ASN A 584 41.26 -24.02 1.17
C ASN A 584 40.98 -25.31 1.95
N ASN A 585 40.78 -25.17 3.26
CA ASN A 585 40.42 -26.30 4.12
C ASN A 585 38.94 -26.71 3.92
N TYR A 586 38.59 -27.92 4.36
CA TYR A 586 37.24 -28.47 4.28
C TYR A 586 36.23 -27.58 5.01
N SER A 587 36.57 -27.10 6.21
CA SER A 587 35.70 -26.25 7.04
C SER A 587 35.32 -24.92 6.36
N GLU A 588 36.23 -24.29 5.62
CA GLU A 588 35.97 -23.07 4.85
C GLU A 588 35.07 -23.36 3.65
N ARG A 589 35.29 -24.47 2.97
CA ARG A 589 34.47 -24.90 1.81
C ARG A 589 33.07 -25.31 2.23
N GLU A 590 32.93 -26.00 3.36
CA GLU A 590 31.64 -26.33 3.97
C GLU A 590 30.88 -25.05 4.36
N LYS A 591 31.53 -24.08 5.00
CA LYS A 591 30.92 -22.77 5.29
C LYS A 591 30.46 -22.06 4.02
N GLN A 592 31.25 -22.08 2.96
CA GLN A 592 30.88 -21.43 1.70
C GLN A 592 29.70 -22.12 0.99
N ILE A 593 29.63 -23.46 1.02
CA ILE A 593 28.52 -24.24 0.48
C ILE A 593 27.23 -23.99 1.28
N ASN A 594 27.32 -23.97 2.61
CA ASN A 594 26.17 -23.66 3.45
C ASN A 594 25.69 -22.21 3.23
N LEU A 595 26.59 -21.24 3.05
CA LEU A 595 26.23 -19.86 2.68
C LEU A 595 25.57 -19.75 1.29
N PHE A 596 25.86 -20.68 0.37
CA PHE A 596 25.19 -20.75 -0.93
C PHE A 596 23.73 -21.23 -0.79
N HIS A 597 23.45 -22.17 0.10
CA HIS A 597 22.10 -22.75 0.31
C HIS A 597 21.23 -22.04 1.35
N ASP A 598 21.78 -21.60 2.48
CA ASP A 598 21.03 -21.10 3.67
C ASP A 598 20.62 -19.61 3.59
N GLU A 599 20.19 -19.15 2.42
CA GLU A 599 19.91 -17.73 2.13
C GLU A 599 21.12 -16.81 2.38
N GLY A 600 22.34 -17.34 2.54
CA GLY A 600 23.52 -16.56 2.91
C GLY A 600 23.84 -15.46 1.89
N ILE A 601 23.71 -15.76 0.60
CA ILE A 601 23.83 -14.75 -0.47
C ILE A 601 22.74 -13.68 -0.36
N ASN A 602 21.50 -14.06 -0.03
CA ASN A 602 20.40 -13.11 0.15
C ASN A 602 20.62 -12.22 1.39
N LYS A 603 21.16 -12.77 2.49
CA LYS A 603 21.58 -12.00 3.67
C LYS A 603 22.72 -11.04 3.36
N ILE A 604 23.71 -11.46 2.57
CA ILE A 604 24.81 -10.57 2.13
C ILE A 604 24.27 -9.47 1.21
N ARG A 605 23.35 -9.79 0.29
CA ARG A 605 22.66 -8.78 -0.56
C ARG A 605 21.84 -7.80 0.28
N ALA A 606 21.09 -8.28 1.26
CA ALA A 606 20.35 -7.44 2.19
C ALA A 606 21.31 -6.53 2.99
N ASN A 607 22.47 -7.04 3.42
CA ASN A 607 23.49 -6.22 4.09
C ASN A 607 24.08 -5.15 3.15
N ILE A 608 24.31 -5.47 1.87
CA ILE A 608 24.74 -4.48 0.87
C ILE A 608 23.65 -3.41 0.71
N GLU A 609 22.37 -3.79 0.65
CA GLU A 609 21.27 -2.82 0.59
C GLU A 609 21.16 -1.97 1.86
N ILE A 610 21.33 -2.57 3.03
CA ILE A 610 21.40 -1.84 4.31
C ILE A 610 22.54 -0.84 4.28
N LEU A 611 23.76 -1.24 3.88
CA LEU A 611 24.92 -0.35 3.80
C LEU A 611 24.71 0.76 2.77
N LYS A 612 24.13 0.46 1.60
CA LYS A 612 23.77 1.48 0.59
C LYS A 612 22.75 2.47 1.16
N LYS A 613 21.72 1.98 1.83
CA LYS A 613 20.72 2.81 2.50
C LYS A 613 21.36 3.66 3.61
N GLU A 614 22.24 3.09 4.41
CA GLU A 614 23.00 3.81 5.44
C GLU A 614 23.90 4.88 4.83
N THR A 615 24.55 4.63 3.69
CA THR A 615 25.32 5.68 2.98
C THR A 615 24.43 6.82 2.51
N ALA A 616 23.30 6.51 1.87
CA ALA A 616 22.34 7.51 1.39
C ALA A 616 21.79 8.35 2.57
N VAL A 617 21.37 7.69 3.64
CA VAL A 617 20.89 8.37 4.86
C VAL A 617 21.99 9.23 5.48
N THR A 618 23.21 8.73 5.62
CA THR A 618 24.33 9.46 6.23
C THR A 618 24.71 10.70 5.42
N THR A 619 24.64 10.64 4.08
CA THR A 619 24.87 11.82 3.24
C THR A 619 23.82 12.92 3.41
N GLY A 620 22.58 12.55 3.78
CA GLY A 620 21.47 13.49 4.00
C GLY A 620 21.32 14.00 5.43
N LYS A 621 22.11 13.52 6.39
CA LYS A 621 21.99 13.93 7.81
C LYS A 621 22.46 15.37 8.01
N SER A 622 21.65 16.14 8.74
CA SER A 622 22.07 17.43 9.30
C SER A 622 23.16 17.23 10.37
N LEU A 623 23.91 18.30 10.70
CA LEU A 623 24.93 18.22 11.75
C LEU A 623 24.33 17.75 13.09
N LYS A 624 23.16 18.28 13.45
CA LYS A 624 22.41 17.87 14.64
C LYS A 624 22.16 16.35 14.67
N GLU A 625 21.69 15.77 13.57
CA GLU A 625 21.40 14.33 13.50
C GLU A 625 22.65 13.46 13.57
N ILE A 626 23.77 13.95 13.03
CA ILE A 626 25.06 13.25 13.19
C ILE A 626 25.43 13.18 14.68
N MET A 627 25.22 14.28 15.42
CA MET A 627 25.48 14.32 16.85
C MET A 627 24.47 13.49 17.67
N ASP A 628 23.17 13.58 17.36
CA ASP A 628 22.11 12.84 18.05
C ASP A 628 22.20 11.32 17.81
N SER A 629 22.69 10.89 16.63
CA SER A 629 22.89 9.48 16.31
C SER A 629 24.11 8.84 16.99
N GLY A 630 24.73 9.52 17.97
CA GLY A 630 25.90 9.04 18.69
C GLY A 630 27.18 9.06 17.85
N GLY A 631 27.18 9.78 16.72
CA GLY A 631 28.36 9.98 15.90
C GLY A 631 29.44 10.74 16.68
N LYS A 632 30.69 10.25 16.61
CA LYS A 632 31.86 10.97 17.14
C LYS A 632 32.23 12.13 16.22
N PHE A 633 31.34 13.10 16.04
CA PHE A 633 31.67 14.33 15.34
C PHE A 633 32.43 15.26 16.28
N GLU A 634 33.71 15.47 15.99
CA GLU A 634 34.56 16.41 16.72
C GLU A 634 34.57 17.75 15.98
N PHE A 635 34.18 18.81 16.69
CA PHE A 635 34.32 20.18 16.20
C PHE A 635 35.80 20.48 15.90
N PRO A 636 36.10 21.39 14.94
CA PRO A 636 37.48 21.76 14.64
C PRO A 636 38.22 22.23 15.90
N GLU A 637 39.43 21.71 16.15
CA GLU A 637 40.28 22.03 17.32
C GLU A 637 40.79 23.49 17.36
N ASP A 638 40.40 24.33 16.40
CA ASP A 638 40.78 25.74 16.36
C ASP A 638 40.28 26.47 17.61
N SER A 639 41.20 27.09 18.37
CA SER A 639 40.95 27.84 19.61
C SER A 639 40.05 29.08 19.46
N HIS A 640 39.51 29.30 18.27
CA HIS A 640 38.71 30.47 17.90
C HIS A 640 37.21 30.16 17.81
N ILE A 641 36.75 28.90 17.80
CA ILE A 641 35.31 28.61 17.72
C ILE A 641 34.63 28.95 19.06
N SER A 642 33.66 29.86 19.01
CA SER A 642 32.95 30.31 20.20
C SER A 642 32.02 29.23 20.79
N PRO A 643 31.95 29.06 22.13
CA PRO A 643 31.05 28.09 22.77
C PRO A 643 29.58 28.24 22.41
N ILE A 644 29.09 29.48 22.20
CA ILE A 644 27.71 29.71 21.74
C ILE A 644 27.50 29.12 20.34
N LEU A 645 28.48 29.23 19.44
CA LEU A 645 28.36 28.72 18.09
C LEU A 645 28.28 27.18 18.10
N ILE A 646 29.08 26.53 18.94
CA ILE A 646 29.00 25.08 19.16
C ILE A 646 27.59 24.71 19.61
N TYR A 647 27.02 25.41 20.59
CA TYR A 647 25.67 25.16 21.06
C TYR A 647 24.62 25.35 19.95
N LEU A 648 24.67 26.47 19.23
CA LEU A 648 23.71 26.79 18.17
C LEU A 648 23.77 25.76 17.03
N MET A 649 24.96 25.34 16.62
CA MET A 649 25.14 24.35 15.54
C MET A 649 24.80 22.93 15.99
N SER A 650 25.15 22.55 17.22
CA SER A 650 24.83 21.22 17.77
C SER A 650 23.33 20.99 17.89
N ASN A 651 22.57 22.03 18.23
CA ASN A 651 21.11 21.96 18.39
C ASN A 651 20.33 22.25 17.10
N GLY A 652 21.00 22.55 15.98
CA GLY A 652 20.38 22.83 14.68
C GLY A 652 19.78 24.23 14.55
N TYR A 653 20.13 25.16 15.44
CA TYR A 653 19.74 26.57 15.34
C TYR A 653 20.58 27.34 14.30
N ILE A 654 21.77 26.85 13.97
CA ILE A 654 22.55 27.26 12.79
C ILE A 654 22.99 25.98 12.08
N ASP A 655 22.80 25.88 10.77
CA ASP A 655 23.16 24.69 9.99
C ASP A 655 23.82 25.07 8.65
N GLU A 656 24.08 24.05 7.83
CA GLU A 656 24.65 24.22 6.49
C GLU A 656 23.81 25.08 5.53
N TYR A 657 22.55 25.40 5.87
CA TYR A 657 21.61 26.16 5.04
C TYR A 657 21.45 27.60 5.51
N TYR A 658 22.51 28.20 6.05
CA TYR A 658 22.52 29.57 6.57
C TYR A 658 22.34 30.66 5.50
N HIS A 659 22.63 30.39 4.22
CA HIS A 659 22.66 31.40 3.15
C HIS A 659 21.42 32.31 3.07
N PRO A 660 20.19 31.78 3.15
CA PRO A 660 18.99 32.61 2.96
C PRO A 660 18.68 33.52 4.17
N TYR A 661 19.38 33.29 5.29
CA TYR A 661 19.26 34.09 6.50
C TYR A 661 20.25 35.27 6.53
N ILE A 662 21.23 35.31 5.62
CA ILE A 662 22.24 36.38 5.59
C ILE A 662 22.06 37.36 4.42
N SER A 663 21.36 36.96 3.36
CA SER A 663 21.15 37.81 2.17
C SER A 663 19.75 37.65 1.60
N HIS A 664 19.24 38.70 0.96
CA HIS A 664 18.05 38.59 0.12
C HIS A 664 18.26 37.56 -0.97
N PHE A 665 17.25 36.75 -1.20
CA PHE A 665 17.18 35.96 -2.41
C PHE A 665 17.01 36.92 -3.60
N ILE A 666 17.94 36.88 -4.54
CA ILE A 666 17.83 37.61 -5.80
C ILE A 666 17.44 36.58 -6.84
N GLU A 667 16.27 36.78 -7.45
CA GLU A 667 15.83 35.94 -8.56
C GLU A 667 16.89 35.99 -9.67
N GLY A 668 17.39 34.82 -10.03
CA GLY A 668 18.46 34.66 -11.00
C GLY A 668 18.25 33.37 -11.77
N SER A 669 19.10 32.38 -11.52
CA SER A 669 18.90 31.05 -12.08
C SER A 669 17.77 30.26 -11.40
N LEU A 670 17.42 30.60 -10.16
CA LEU A 670 16.26 30.07 -9.42
C LEU A 670 15.21 31.17 -9.24
N SER A 671 13.93 30.80 -9.28
CA SER A 671 12.81 31.67 -8.88
C SER A 671 12.58 31.65 -7.37
N GLU A 672 11.80 32.61 -6.84
CA GLU A 672 11.42 32.59 -5.41
C GLU A 672 10.70 31.29 -5.05
N LYS A 673 9.85 30.77 -5.95
CA LYS A 673 9.17 29.48 -5.77
C LYS A 673 10.16 28.32 -5.69
N ASP A 674 11.15 28.26 -6.59
CA ASP A 674 12.19 27.22 -6.56
C ASP A 674 12.93 27.23 -5.22
N MET A 675 13.29 28.43 -4.74
CA MET A 675 14.01 28.58 -3.49
C MET A 675 13.14 28.18 -2.29
N SER A 676 11.85 28.52 -2.29
CA SER A 676 10.92 28.07 -1.24
C SER A 676 10.84 26.54 -1.19
N PHE A 677 10.82 25.85 -2.33
CA PHE A 677 10.85 24.38 -2.37
C PHE A 677 12.17 23.80 -1.86
N VAL A 678 13.30 24.36 -2.29
CA VAL A 678 14.61 23.97 -1.74
C VAL A 678 14.57 24.11 -0.21
N MET A 679 14.14 25.26 0.31
CA MET A 679 14.06 25.50 1.75
C MET A 679 13.10 24.56 2.48
N SER A 680 12.00 24.17 1.83
CA SER A 680 11.03 23.22 2.38
C SER A 680 11.62 21.82 2.52
N VAL A 681 12.36 21.35 1.49
CA VAL A 681 13.10 20.08 1.51
C VAL A 681 14.17 20.09 2.59
N LEU A 682 14.95 21.16 2.69
CA LEU A 682 16.04 21.30 3.65
C LEU A 682 15.55 21.36 5.11
N ASN A 683 14.44 22.07 5.35
CA ASN A 683 13.82 22.17 6.67
C ASN A 683 12.87 21.02 7.00
N ARG A 684 12.66 20.07 6.07
CA ARG A 684 11.70 18.95 6.18
C ARG A 684 10.26 19.40 6.48
N GLN A 685 9.88 20.53 5.91
CA GLN A 685 8.52 21.04 5.97
C GLN A 685 7.91 20.85 4.57
N PRO A 686 7.01 19.89 4.36
CA PRO A 686 6.46 19.64 3.03
C PRO A 686 5.63 20.84 2.55
N LEU A 687 5.81 21.19 1.28
CA LEU A 687 4.94 22.11 0.56
C LEU A 687 3.82 21.32 -0.14
N PRO A 688 2.77 22.02 -0.62
CA PRO A 688 1.80 21.42 -1.54
C PRO A 688 2.50 20.76 -2.74
N HIS A 689 2.02 19.59 -3.14
CA HIS A 689 2.65 18.78 -4.19
C HIS A 689 2.65 19.48 -5.57
N ASP A 690 1.73 20.42 -5.79
CA ASP A 690 1.54 21.23 -6.99
C ASP A 690 2.34 22.55 -6.98
N HIS A 691 3.25 22.72 -6.02
CA HIS A 691 4.14 23.89 -5.97
C HIS A 691 5.02 23.97 -7.23
N GLU A 692 4.83 25.01 -8.03
CA GLU A 692 5.49 25.15 -9.34
C GLU A 692 7.01 25.29 -9.23
N LEU A 693 7.75 24.51 -10.02
CA LEU A 693 9.20 24.59 -10.15
C LEU A 693 9.62 25.04 -11.55
N THR A 694 10.52 26.02 -11.62
CA THR A 694 11.04 26.57 -12.88
C THR A 694 12.37 25.95 -13.30
N ASN A 695 13.35 25.80 -12.39
CA ASN A 695 14.69 25.33 -12.75
C ASN A 695 15.12 24.06 -12.00
N ILE A 696 14.41 22.97 -12.26
CA ILE A 696 14.55 21.69 -11.55
C ILE A 696 15.94 21.07 -11.70
N GLY A 697 16.54 21.16 -12.89
CA GLY A 697 17.87 20.60 -13.13
C GLY A 697 18.96 21.25 -12.27
N LEU A 698 18.84 22.55 -11.99
CA LEU A 698 19.75 23.25 -11.09
C LEU A 698 19.47 22.89 -9.62
N ILE A 699 18.19 22.80 -9.23
CA ILE A 699 17.77 22.35 -7.90
C ILE A 699 18.38 20.98 -7.58
N HIS A 700 18.19 20.00 -8.47
CA HIS A 700 18.70 18.64 -8.29
C HIS A 700 20.24 18.61 -8.21
N LYS A 701 20.93 19.33 -9.09
CA LYS A 701 22.39 19.24 -9.20
C LYS A 701 23.15 19.97 -8.10
N GLU A 702 22.66 21.13 -7.66
CA GLU A 702 23.41 22.06 -6.81
C GLU A 702 22.83 22.22 -5.40
N TRP A 703 21.54 21.90 -5.18
CA TRP A 703 20.85 22.24 -3.92
C TRP A 703 20.32 21.04 -3.15
N ILE A 704 19.88 19.98 -3.85
CA ILE A 704 19.32 18.78 -3.23
C ILE A 704 20.33 17.64 -3.27
N SER A 705 20.65 17.08 -2.11
CA SER A 705 21.51 15.90 -2.01
C SER A 705 20.72 14.61 -2.17
N ILE A 706 21.36 13.54 -2.62
CA ILE A 706 20.70 12.24 -2.86
C ILE A 706 19.93 11.70 -1.64
N GLY A 707 20.47 11.89 -0.43
CA GLY A 707 19.80 11.46 0.81
C GLY A 707 18.48 12.19 1.09
N GLN A 708 18.25 13.37 0.49
CA GLN A 708 17.02 14.13 0.68
C GLN A 708 15.85 13.61 -0.15
N TYR A 709 16.09 12.73 -1.14
CA TYR A 709 15.02 12.03 -1.86
C TYR A 709 14.26 11.03 -0.99
N SER A 710 14.76 10.73 0.21
CA SER A 710 14.06 9.95 1.24
C SER A 710 13.20 10.80 2.19
N ASN A 711 13.07 12.12 1.96
CA ASN A 711 12.31 13.03 2.80
C ASN A 711 10.92 13.30 2.20
N THR A 712 9.86 13.32 3.00
CA THR A 712 8.48 13.63 2.54
C THR A 712 8.36 14.99 1.86
N ALA A 713 9.18 15.97 2.25
CA ALA A 713 9.18 17.29 1.65
C ALA A 713 9.67 17.31 0.17
N ILE A 714 10.25 16.22 -0.33
CA ILE A 714 10.67 16.10 -1.74
C ILE A 714 9.48 15.87 -2.69
N LEU A 715 8.32 15.48 -2.16
CA LEU A 715 7.16 15.10 -2.96
C LEU A 715 6.60 16.31 -3.71
N ASN A 716 6.94 16.40 -4.99
CA ASN A 716 6.52 17.48 -5.89
C ASN A 716 6.30 16.94 -7.31
N PHE A 717 5.21 17.38 -7.95
CA PHE A 717 4.80 16.88 -9.27
C PHE A 717 5.77 17.27 -10.38
N ASP A 718 6.25 18.52 -10.40
CA ASP A 718 7.17 18.99 -11.42
C ASP A 718 8.54 18.28 -11.28
N LEU A 719 9.02 18.10 -10.05
CA LEU A 719 10.24 17.34 -9.77
C LEU A 719 10.13 15.89 -10.23
N LEU A 720 9.06 15.18 -9.88
CA LEU A 720 8.87 13.79 -10.32
C LEU A 720 8.81 13.72 -11.86
N ASN A 721 8.07 14.63 -12.49
CA ASN A 721 7.97 14.68 -13.95
C ASN A 721 9.34 14.87 -14.61
N TRP A 722 10.20 15.71 -14.03
CA TRP A 722 11.55 15.92 -14.52
C TRP A 722 12.45 14.71 -14.29
N LEU A 723 12.41 14.07 -13.10
CA LEU A 723 13.20 12.87 -12.79
C LEU A 723 12.89 11.74 -13.77
N LEU A 724 11.61 11.51 -14.06
CA LEU A 724 11.18 10.50 -15.03
C LEU A 724 11.72 10.74 -16.45
N GLN A 725 12.19 11.94 -16.78
CA GLN A 725 12.77 12.25 -18.10
C GLN A 725 14.29 12.07 -18.16
N GLN A 726 14.96 11.84 -17.03
CA GLN A 726 16.43 11.76 -16.96
C GLN A 726 16.91 10.31 -16.88
N GLU A 727 17.75 9.89 -17.83
CA GLU A 727 18.33 8.53 -17.86
C GLU A 727 19.34 8.28 -16.72
N SER A 728 19.92 9.33 -16.13
CA SER A 728 21.01 9.22 -15.15
C SER A 728 20.59 9.26 -13.68
N CYS A 729 19.29 9.28 -13.37
CA CYS A 729 18.76 9.53 -12.02
C CYS A 729 18.14 8.28 -11.34
N GLU A 730 18.63 7.07 -11.67
CA GLU A 730 18.07 5.82 -11.13
C GLU A 730 18.10 5.74 -9.59
N GLU A 731 19.18 6.21 -8.96
CA GLU A 731 19.31 6.16 -7.50
C GLU A 731 18.30 7.09 -6.82
N GLU A 732 18.13 8.31 -7.31
CA GLU A 732 17.13 9.27 -6.82
C GLU A 732 15.71 8.77 -7.01
N ILE A 733 15.42 8.21 -8.19
CA ILE A 733 14.12 7.61 -8.50
C ILE A 733 13.83 6.45 -7.55
N SER A 734 14.80 5.56 -7.30
CA SER A 734 14.63 4.44 -6.39
C SER A 734 14.30 4.90 -4.96
N LEU A 735 14.93 5.97 -4.47
CA LEU A 735 14.67 6.55 -3.16
C LEU A 735 13.30 7.24 -3.12
N PHE A 736 12.92 7.95 -4.19
CA PHE A 736 11.63 8.61 -4.32
C PHE A 736 10.48 7.59 -4.33
N ILE A 737 10.58 6.50 -5.09
CA ILE A 737 9.58 5.43 -5.09
C ILE A 737 9.59 4.67 -3.77
N GLY A 738 10.77 4.42 -3.18
CA GLY A 738 10.89 3.81 -1.86
C GLY A 738 10.19 4.64 -0.77
N LEU A 739 10.21 5.97 -0.88
CA LEU A 739 9.45 6.88 -0.01
C LEU A 739 7.94 6.72 -0.20
N LEU A 740 7.45 6.63 -1.44
CA LEU A 740 6.03 6.39 -1.73
C LEU A 740 5.56 5.05 -1.18
N ARG A 741 6.37 3.99 -1.35
CA ARG A 741 6.12 2.65 -0.79
C ARG A 741 6.06 2.65 0.74
N LYS A 742 6.97 3.37 1.40
CA LYS A 742 7.07 3.37 2.88
C LYS A 742 5.96 4.17 3.55
N ASN A 743 5.60 5.32 2.99
CA ASN A 743 4.64 6.24 3.59
C ASN A 743 3.22 6.06 3.05
N GLU A 744 3.00 5.10 2.16
CA GLU A 744 1.66 4.75 1.70
C GLU A 744 0.92 5.94 1.05
N ASN A 745 1.67 6.83 0.40
CA ASN A 745 1.17 8.09 -0.17
C ASN A 745 0.47 7.88 -1.52
N ILE A 746 -0.55 7.03 -1.56
CA ILE A 746 -1.29 6.69 -2.78
C ILE A 746 -1.96 7.93 -3.40
N LEU A 747 -2.39 8.88 -2.56
CA LEU A 747 -2.97 10.16 -2.97
C LEU A 747 -2.02 10.98 -3.86
N PHE A 748 -0.71 10.94 -3.59
CA PHE A 748 0.27 11.64 -4.42
C PHE A 748 0.32 11.03 -5.83
N ILE A 749 0.28 9.70 -5.94
CA ILE A 749 0.30 8.98 -7.21
C ILE A 749 -0.98 9.28 -8.00
N ASP A 750 -2.13 9.28 -7.34
CA ASP A 750 -3.42 9.62 -7.95
C ASP A 750 -3.46 11.05 -8.49
N ASP A 751 -3.05 12.01 -7.67
CA ASP A 751 -3.10 13.41 -8.05
C ASP A 751 -2.10 13.73 -9.16
N TYR A 752 -0.92 13.10 -9.14
CA TYR A 752 0.03 13.19 -10.24
C TYR A 752 -0.52 12.55 -11.52
N ARG A 753 -1.14 11.36 -11.42
CA ARG A 753 -1.74 10.67 -12.56
C ARG A 753 -2.80 11.51 -13.27
N LYS A 754 -3.65 12.23 -12.50
CA LYS A 754 -4.69 13.14 -13.03
C LYS A 754 -4.13 14.29 -13.88
N LEU A 755 -2.85 14.63 -13.73
CA LEU A 755 -2.18 15.62 -14.57
C LEU A 755 -1.91 15.12 -16.00
N ASN A 756 -2.05 13.79 -16.25
CA ASN A 756 -1.82 13.13 -17.54
C ASN A 756 -0.42 13.41 -18.16
N LYS A 757 0.60 13.65 -17.33
CA LYS A 757 2.00 13.83 -17.77
C LYS A 757 2.82 12.57 -17.51
N ASN A 758 3.64 12.17 -18.48
CA ASN A 758 4.64 11.07 -18.35
C ASN A 758 4.11 9.77 -17.73
N GLN A 759 2.83 9.43 -17.96
CA GLN A 759 2.20 8.25 -17.35
C GLN A 759 2.90 6.94 -17.69
N SER A 760 3.42 6.80 -18.90
CA SER A 760 4.15 5.59 -19.31
C SER A 760 5.38 5.33 -18.43
N GLU A 761 6.14 6.39 -18.15
CA GLU A 761 7.40 6.28 -17.43
C GLU A 761 7.17 6.15 -15.92
N LEU A 762 6.15 6.85 -15.40
CA LEU A 762 5.68 6.67 -14.03
C LEU A 762 5.35 5.20 -13.75
N ILE A 763 4.54 4.59 -14.63
CA ILE A 763 4.04 3.23 -14.44
C ILE A 763 5.18 2.22 -14.55
N ARG A 764 6.07 2.36 -15.54
CA ARG A 764 7.30 1.55 -15.63
C ARG A 764 8.17 1.66 -14.38
N THR A 765 8.36 2.88 -13.89
CA THR A 765 9.18 3.17 -12.71
C THR A 765 8.56 2.56 -11.45
N LEU A 766 7.24 2.70 -11.25
CA LEU A 766 6.51 2.05 -10.17
C LEU A 766 6.65 0.53 -10.24
N GLY A 767 6.46 -0.07 -11.41
CA GLY A 767 6.63 -1.52 -11.60
C GLY A 767 8.04 -2.02 -11.32
N ASN A 768 9.07 -1.23 -11.66
CA ASN A 768 10.47 -1.62 -11.47
C ASN A 768 10.94 -1.52 -10.02
N TYR A 769 10.55 -0.46 -9.30
CA TYR A 769 11.03 -0.19 -7.94
C TYR A 769 10.02 -0.55 -6.84
N TRP A 770 8.77 -0.87 -7.19
CA TRP A 770 7.73 -1.35 -6.28
C TRP A 770 6.97 -2.56 -6.87
N PRO A 771 7.57 -3.76 -6.81
CA PRO A 771 6.98 -4.99 -7.35
C PRO A 771 5.57 -5.31 -6.82
N GLU A 772 5.32 -5.03 -5.54
CA GLU A 772 4.05 -5.31 -4.86
C GLU A 772 3.02 -4.18 -4.99
N VAL A 773 3.23 -3.21 -5.90
CA VAL A 773 2.36 -2.04 -6.04
C VAL A 773 0.91 -2.41 -6.31
N TRP A 774 0.66 -3.44 -7.12
CA TRP A 774 -0.71 -3.88 -7.42
C TRP A 774 -1.38 -4.51 -6.22
N ASP A 775 -0.68 -5.36 -5.46
CA ASP A 775 -1.24 -5.97 -4.26
C ASP A 775 -1.62 -4.90 -3.24
N TYR A 776 -0.76 -3.88 -3.07
CA TYR A 776 -1.07 -2.73 -2.24
C TYR A 776 -2.29 -1.93 -2.74
N LEU A 777 -2.37 -1.67 -4.05
CA LEU A 777 -3.54 -1.02 -4.66
C LEU A 777 -4.81 -1.85 -4.45
N TYR A 778 -4.75 -3.17 -4.58
CA TYR A 778 -5.91 -4.04 -4.50
C TYR A 778 -6.40 -4.26 -3.06
N ASP A 779 -5.51 -4.37 -2.07
CA ASP A 779 -5.87 -4.70 -0.69
C ASP A 779 -6.01 -3.46 0.22
N GLU A 780 -5.06 -2.51 0.15
CA GLU A 780 -4.86 -1.48 1.19
C GLU A 780 -5.47 -0.11 0.82
N SER A 781 -5.60 0.19 -0.47
CA SER A 781 -5.99 1.53 -0.95
C SER A 781 -7.47 1.90 -0.77
N LEU A 782 -8.33 0.93 -0.42
CA LEU A 782 -9.80 1.05 -0.38
C LEU A 782 -10.44 1.57 -1.69
N TYR A 783 -9.75 1.43 -2.83
CA TYR A 783 -10.26 1.90 -4.12
C TYR A 783 -11.45 1.09 -4.60
N GLY A 784 -12.39 1.79 -5.26
CA GLY A 784 -13.44 1.15 -6.03
C GLY A 784 -12.95 0.62 -7.38
N ASP A 785 -13.72 -0.29 -7.96
CA ASP A 785 -13.39 -1.03 -9.19
C ASP A 785 -13.01 -0.11 -10.38
N GLU A 786 -13.59 1.10 -10.46
CA GLU A 786 -13.31 2.05 -11.54
C GLU A 786 -11.88 2.62 -11.50
N ILE A 787 -11.36 2.93 -10.31
CA ILE A 787 -9.99 3.45 -10.16
C ILE A 787 -8.99 2.32 -10.40
N LEU A 788 -9.27 1.12 -9.88
CA LEU A 788 -8.44 -0.06 -10.09
C LEU A 788 -8.38 -0.43 -11.58
N ALA A 789 -9.49 -0.30 -12.31
CA ALA A 789 -9.54 -0.52 -13.76
C ALA A 789 -8.62 0.45 -14.52
N GLN A 790 -8.55 1.72 -14.10
CA GLN A 790 -7.64 2.71 -14.69
C GLN A 790 -6.17 2.37 -14.42
N TYR A 791 -5.82 1.89 -13.23
CA TYR A 791 -4.46 1.43 -12.94
C TYR A 791 -4.10 0.17 -13.74
N ALA A 792 -5.01 -0.80 -13.79
CA ALA A 792 -4.80 -2.03 -14.56
C ALA A 792 -4.62 -1.74 -16.06
N SER A 793 -5.37 -0.81 -16.64
CA SER A 793 -5.21 -0.44 -18.05
C SER A 793 -3.85 0.19 -18.33
N LEU A 794 -3.37 1.08 -17.46
CA LEU A 794 -2.04 1.68 -17.57
C LEU A 794 -0.91 0.63 -17.39
N ILE A 795 -1.08 -0.31 -16.46
CA ILE A 795 -0.12 -1.41 -16.25
C ILE A 795 -0.01 -2.25 -17.52
N ILE A 796 -1.15 -2.70 -18.09
CA ILE A 796 -1.19 -3.50 -19.32
C ILE A 796 -0.58 -2.74 -20.51
N GLN A 797 -0.80 -1.43 -20.57
CA GLN A 797 -0.31 -0.62 -21.68
C GLN A 797 1.20 -0.37 -21.65
N TYR A 798 1.80 -0.19 -20.46
CA TYR A 798 3.16 0.37 -20.36
C TYR A 798 4.22 -0.55 -19.74
N LEU A 799 3.84 -1.57 -18.97
CA LEU A 799 4.79 -2.54 -18.42
C LEU A 799 5.12 -3.66 -19.43
N PRO A 800 6.37 -4.16 -19.44
CA PRO A 800 6.71 -5.39 -20.14
C PRO A 800 5.97 -6.62 -19.58
N LEU A 801 5.63 -7.58 -20.44
CA LEU A 801 4.96 -8.83 -20.07
C LEU A 801 5.66 -9.61 -18.95
N GLU A 802 6.99 -9.74 -19.03
CA GLU A 802 7.80 -10.42 -18.01
C GLU A 802 7.63 -9.79 -16.62
N LYS A 803 7.51 -8.46 -16.55
CA LYS A 803 7.29 -7.74 -15.29
C LYS A 803 5.88 -7.92 -14.76
N ILE A 804 4.89 -7.93 -15.66
CA ILE A 804 3.51 -8.19 -15.26
C ILE A 804 3.37 -9.61 -14.70
N SER A 805 4.01 -10.61 -15.31
CA SER A 805 3.91 -12.00 -14.86
C SER A 805 4.72 -12.30 -13.59
N MET A 806 5.97 -11.82 -13.49
CA MET A 806 6.84 -12.13 -12.35
C MET A 806 6.58 -11.29 -11.11
N ASP A 807 6.29 -10.00 -11.28
CA ASP A 807 6.19 -9.04 -10.16
C ASP A 807 4.73 -8.72 -9.85
N ILE A 808 3.98 -8.17 -10.81
CA ILE A 808 2.60 -7.67 -10.59
C ILE A 808 1.60 -8.79 -10.29
N ASN A 809 1.64 -9.90 -11.03
CA ASN A 809 0.73 -11.02 -10.86
C ASN A 809 1.29 -12.15 -9.98
N LYS A 810 2.34 -11.88 -9.19
CA LYS A 810 2.99 -12.89 -8.34
C LYS A 810 2.00 -13.65 -7.44
N ASN A 811 1.00 -12.95 -6.90
CA ASN A 811 -0.02 -13.50 -6.01
C ASN A 811 -1.35 -13.84 -6.72
N LYS A 812 -1.39 -13.84 -8.06
CA LYS A 812 -2.58 -14.08 -8.91
C LYS A 812 -3.75 -13.10 -8.73
N LYS A 813 -3.57 -12.01 -7.97
CA LYS A 813 -4.60 -11.00 -7.72
C LYS A 813 -4.92 -10.19 -8.96
N PHE A 814 -3.91 -9.83 -9.75
CA PHE A 814 -4.09 -9.10 -11.00
C PHE A 814 -4.95 -9.90 -12.00
N SER A 815 -4.61 -11.18 -12.22
CA SER A 815 -5.41 -12.07 -13.09
C SER A 815 -6.84 -12.28 -12.59
N LYS A 816 -7.06 -12.34 -11.27
CA LYS A 816 -8.39 -12.47 -10.68
C LYS A 816 -9.23 -11.20 -10.83
N PHE A 817 -8.61 -10.02 -10.70
CA PHE A 817 -9.28 -8.75 -10.97
C PHE A 817 -9.72 -8.67 -12.44
N MET A 818 -8.82 -9.05 -13.36
CA MET A 818 -9.12 -9.10 -14.79
C MET A 818 -10.31 -10.02 -15.12
N SER A 819 -10.48 -11.15 -14.44
CA SER A 819 -11.55 -12.10 -14.77
C SER A 819 -12.96 -11.66 -14.36
N ILE A 820 -13.08 -10.63 -13.50
CA ILE A 820 -14.35 -10.26 -12.84
C ILE A 820 -14.79 -8.83 -13.19
N ILE A 821 -13.86 -7.88 -13.34
CA ILE A 821 -14.20 -6.45 -13.34
C ILE A 821 -14.55 -5.94 -14.75
N PRO A 822 -15.79 -5.44 -14.99
CA PRO A 822 -16.22 -4.96 -16.30
C PRO A 822 -15.55 -3.64 -16.71
N ASN A 823 -15.31 -2.75 -15.75
CA ASN A 823 -14.82 -1.40 -15.99
C ASN A 823 -13.47 -1.37 -16.73
N LEU A 824 -12.64 -2.41 -16.59
CA LEU A 824 -11.36 -2.54 -17.29
C LEU A 824 -11.51 -2.60 -18.82
N TYR A 825 -12.61 -3.18 -19.29
CA TYR A 825 -12.84 -3.47 -20.71
C TYR A 825 -13.70 -2.42 -21.42
N GLU A 826 -13.88 -1.26 -20.80
CA GLU A 826 -14.46 -0.09 -21.46
C GLU A 826 -13.60 0.35 -22.65
N ARG A 827 -14.23 0.79 -23.75
CA ARG A 827 -13.50 1.22 -24.96
C ARG A 827 -12.52 2.35 -24.67
N GLU A 828 -12.88 3.25 -23.77
CA GLU A 828 -12.04 4.37 -23.36
C GLU A 828 -10.65 3.93 -22.89
N TYR A 829 -10.53 2.76 -22.25
CA TYR A 829 -9.25 2.28 -21.72
C TYR A 829 -8.48 1.35 -22.64
N MET A 830 -9.18 0.50 -23.42
CA MET A 830 -8.55 -0.66 -24.07
C MET A 830 -8.69 -0.71 -25.59
N GLU A 831 -9.35 0.27 -26.24
CA GLU A 831 -9.63 0.20 -27.69
C GLU A 831 -8.35 0.05 -28.54
N ASN A 832 -7.27 0.76 -28.19
CA ASN A 832 -6.00 0.76 -28.92
C ASN A 832 -4.95 -0.25 -28.41
N THR A 833 -5.25 -1.02 -27.36
CA THR A 833 -4.29 -1.91 -26.67
C THR A 833 -4.77 -3.38 -26.62
N GLN A 834 -5.76 -3.74 -27.45
CA GLN A 834 -6.34 -5.09 -27.48
C GLN A 834 -5.29 -6.17 -27.76
N ASP A 835 -4.30 -5.92 -28.62
CA ASP A 835 -3.24 -6.91 -28.92
C ASP A 835 -2.36 -7.18 -27.70
N THR A 836 -1.96 -6.13 -26.96
CA THR A 836 -1.20 -6.26 -25.72
C THR A 836 -2.02 -6.95 -24.63
N LEU A 837 -3.31 -6.62 -24.54
CA LEU A 837 -4.24 -7.26 -23.61
C LEU A 837 -4.33 -8.78 -23.88
N VAL A 838 -4.41 -9.19 -25.14
CA VAL A 838 -4.43 -10.62 -25.53
C VAL A 838 -3.16 -11.33 -25.07
N GLN A 839 -1.99 -10.73 -25.31
CA GLN A 839 -0.72 -11.30 -24.84
C GLN A 839 -0.69 -11.45 -23.31
N VAL A 840 -1.19 -10.45 -22.57
CA VAL A 840 -1.27 -10.51 -21.10
C VAL A 840 -2.27 -11.58 -20.63
N ILE A 841 -3.42 -11.71 -21.29
CA ILE A 841 -4.41 -12.75 -20.99
C ILE A 841 -3.79 -14.14 -21.15
N ASP A 842 -3.07 -14.36 -22.25
CA ASP A 842 -2.44 -15.66 -22.55
C ASP A 842 -1.28 -15.96 -21.59
N GLU A 843 -0.38 -15.00 -21.32
CA GLU A 843 0.77 -15.18 -20.41
C GLU A 843 0.34 -15.43 -18.96
N LEU A 844 -0.68 -14.71 -18.49
CA LEU A 844 -1.20 -14.87 -17.13
C LEU A 844 -2.21 -16.04 -17.01
N ASN A 845 -2.57 -16.67 -18.13
CA ASN A 845 -3.62 -17.70 -18.25
C ASN A 845 -4.93 -17.26 -17.56
N VAL A 846 -5.41 -16.06 -17.90
CA VAL A 846 -6.63 -15.51 -17.31
C VAL A 846 -7.84 -16.28 -17.83
N LYS A 847 -8.67 -16.80 -16.93
CA LYS A 847 -9.93 -17.47 -17.27
C LYS A 847 -11.10 -16.58 -16.88
N PHE A 848 -11.81 -16.06 -17.89
CA PHE A 848 -12.98 -15.20 -17.70
C PHE A 848 -14.20 -15.97 -17.19
N ASP A 849 -14.80 -15.50 -16.11
CA ASP A 849 -16.08 -16.04 -15.60
C ASP A 849 -17.29 -15.56 -16.41
N ASP A 850 -17.17 -14.36 -17.00
CA ASP A 850 -18.17 -13.79 -17.88
C ASP A 850 -17.52 -13.19 -19.13
N LEU A 851 -17.76 -13.77 -20.30
CA LEU A 851 -17.24 -13.28 -21.58
C LEU A 851 -17.90 -11.97 -22.03
N ARG A 852 -19.08 -11.62 -21.50
CA ARG A 852 -19.76 -10.35 -21.82
C ARG A 852 -18.94 -9.13 -21.41
N LEU A 853 -17.99 -9.31 -20.49
CA LEU A 853 -17.04 -8.27 -20.10
C LEU A 853 -16.27 -7.74 -21.31
N LEU A 854 -16.03 -8.57 -22.33
CA LEU A 854 -15.28 -8.22 -23.54
C LEU A 854 -16.17 -7.76 -24.71
N ASP A 855 -17.49 -7.61 -24.55
CA ASP A 855 -18.44 -7.19 -25.60
C ASP A 855 -17.99 -5.94 -26.37
N LYS A 856 -17.35 -5.02 -25.65
CA LYS A 856 -16.91 -3.73 -26.17
C LYS A 856 -15.61 -3.81 -26.98
N LEU A 857 -14.86 -4.92 -26.88
CA LEU A 857 -13.52 -5.14 -27.43
C LEU A 857 -13.50 -6.37 -28.36
N PRO A 858 -13.89 -6.22 -29.64
CA PRO A 858 -14.14 -7.36 -30.52
C PRO A 858 -12.89 -8.18 -30.85
N THR A 859 -11.70 -7.55 -30.92
CA THR A 859 -10.45 -8.26 -31.22
C THR A 859 -10.03 -9.11 -30.04
N ALA A 860 -10.05 -8.53 -28.83
CA ALA A 860 -9.76 -9.27 -27.59
C ALA A 860 -10.77 -10.39 -27.36
N LEU A 861 -12.07 -10.14 -27.56
CA LEU A 861 -13.11 -11.17 -27.43
C LEU A 861 -12.86 -12.35 -28.37
N LYS A 862 -12.54 -12.07 -29.63
CA LYS A 862 -12.25 -13.12 -30.63
C LYS A 862 -11.01 -13.92 -30.25
N ALA A 863 -9.94 -13.26 -29.80
CA ALA A 863 -8.71 -13.93 -29.39
C ALA A 863 -8.91 -14.79 -28.12
N THR A 864 -9.60 -14.27 -27.10
CA THR A 864 -9.98 -15.02 -25.87
C THR A 864 -10.82 -16.25 -26.19
N TYR A 865 -11.72 -16.16 -27.18
CA TYR A 865 -12.46 -17.32 -27.68
C TYR A 865 -11.51 -18.33 -28.37
N GLN A 866 -10.58 -17.86 -29.21
CA GLN A 866 -9.64 -18.72 -29.91
C GLN A 866 -8.64 -19.43 -28.98
N SER A 867 -8.18 -18.77 -27.92
CA SER A 867 -7.26 -19.33 -26.91
C SER A 867 -7.95 -20.07 -25.77
N ASN A 868 -9.28 -20.25 -25.83
CA ASN A 868 -10.08 -20.93 -24.79
C ASN A 868 -9.90 -20.30 -23.39
N SER A 869 -9.69 -18.98 -23.32
CA SER A 869 -9.37 -18.24 -22.09
C SER A 869 -10.61 -17.88 -21.25
N TYR A 870 -11.63 -18.74 -21.22
CA TYR A 870 -12.86 -18.55 -20.46
C TYR A 870 -13.25 -19.81 -19.68
N THR A 871 -13.94 -19.64 -18.56
CA THR A 871 -14.43 -20.79 -17.77
C THR A 871 -15.62 -21.43 -18.47
N ILE A 872 -15.65 -22.76 -18.47
CA ILE A 872 -16.80 -23.53 -18.97
C ILE A 872 -17.91 -23.34 -17.95
N ASN A 873 -18.90 -22.51 -18.29
CA ASN A 873 -20.09 -22.28 -17.48
C ASN A 873 -21.29 -21.98 -18.39
N SER A 874 -22.52 -22.14 -17.86
CA SER A 874 -23.74 -22.03 -18.67
C SER A 874 -23.89 -20.65 -19.36
N GLN A 875 -23.40 -19.58 -18.73
CA GLN A 875 -23.48 -18.22 -19.29
C GLN A 875 -22.52 -18.03 -20.46
N ASN A 876 -21.24 -18.37 -20.27
CA ASN A 876 -20.21 -18.28 -21.30
C ASN A 876 -20.52 -19.17 -22.49
N LEU A 877 -20.97 -20.40 -22.26
CA LEU A 877 -21.31 -21.33 -23.34
C LEU A 877 -22.46 -20.80 -24.21
N LYS A 878 -23.51 -20.28 -23.57
CA LYS A 878 -24.63 -19.65 -24.26
C LYS A 878 -24.16 -18.45 -25.07
N TYR A 879 -23.32 -17.61 -24.48
CA TYR A 879 -22.78 -16.41 -25.11
C TYR A 879 -21.89 -16.74 -26.32
N VAL A 880 -21.01 -17.74 -26.20
CA VAL A 880 -20.15 -18.19 -27.30
C VAL A 880 -20.99 -18.70 -28.47
N ILE A 881 -22.00 -19.53 -28.20
CA ILE A 881 -22.88 -20.06 -29.25
C ILE A 881 -23.70 -18.95 -29.93
N GLN A 882 -24.14 -17.95 -29.18
CA GLN A 882 -24.86 -16.80 -29.74
C GLN A 882 -24.00 -15.95 -30.70
N ASN A 883 -22.72 -15.77 -30.40
CA ASN A 883 -21.84 -14.88 -31.16
C ASN A 883 -20.96 -15.60 -32.20
N PHE A 884 -20.59 -16.85 -31.96
CA PHE A 884 -19.65 -17.64 -32.78
C PHE A 884 -20.23 -18.96 -33.32
N GLY A 885 -21.48 -19.30 -32.97
CA GLY A 885 -22.13 -20.55 -33.40
C GLY A 885 -22.77 -20.51 -34.78
N GLU A 886 -22.88 -19.32 -35.41
CA GLU A 886 -23.48 -19.08 -36.74
C GLU A 886 -24.91 -19.66 -36.93
N TYR A 887 -25.83 -19.31 -36.03
CA TYR A 887 -27.26 -19.59 -36.19
C TYR A 887 -28.02 -18.36 -36.71
N GLU A 888 -28.99 -18.54 -37.64
CA GLU A 888 -29.89 -17.45 -38.05
C GLU A 888 -30.70 -16.89 -36.87
N THR A 889 -31.17 -17.78 -36.00
CA THR A 889 -31.83 -17.45 -34.73
C THR A 889 -31.41 -18.46 -33.66
N PHE A 890 -31.03 -17.99 -32.48
CA PHE A 890 -30.59 -18.86 -31.38
C PHE A 890 -31.68 -19.88 -30.98
N PRO A 891 -31.40 -21.19 -31.09
CA PRO A 891 -32.40 -22.23 -30.88
C PRO A 891 -32.65 -22.47 -29.39
N LYS A 892 -33.52 -21.67 -28.77
CA LYS A 892 -33.77 -21.68 -27.31
C LYS A 892 -34.23 -23.05 -26.79
N GLU A 893 -35.19 -23.68 -27.46
CA GLU A 893 -35.74 -24.97 -27.04
C GLU A 893 -34.71 -26.10 -27.15
N ALA A 894 -33.93 -26.14 -28.24
CA ALA A 894 -32.87 -27.13 -28.43
C ALA A 894 -31.70 -26.88 -27.47
N TRP A 895 -31.37 -25.63 -27.15
CA TRP A 895 -30.35 -25.30 -26.15
C TRP A 895 -30.69 -25.81 -24.75
N GLU A 896 -31.97 -25.78 -24.37
CA GLU A 896 -32.42 -26.24 -23.06
C GLU A 896 -32.55 -27.76 -22.98
N SER A 897 -32.98 -28.39 -24.09
CA SER A 897 -33.27 -29.83 -24.14
C SER A 897 -32.17 -30.72 -24.72
N ALA A 898 -31.26 -30.17 -25.54
CA ALA A 898 -30.19 -30.86 -26.24
C ALA A 898 -28.96 -29.94 -26.41
N GLN A 899 -28.38 -29.49 -25.30
CA GLN A 899 -27.35 -28.46 -25.26
C GLN A 899 -26.06 -28.87 -25.99
N LEU A 900 -25.57 -30.08 -25.76
CA LEU A 900 -24.31 -30.57 -26.35
C LEU A 900 -24.48 -30.84 -27.85
N THR A 901 -25.61 -31.42 -28.26
CA THR A 901 -25.99 -31.58 -29.68
C THR A 901 -26.07 -30.22 -30.38
N THR A 902 -26.63 -29.22 -29.70
CA THR A 902 -26.64 -27.84 -30.20
C THR A 902 -25.21 -27.33 -30.39
N ILE A 903 -24.31 -27.53 -29.42
CA ILE A 903 -22.91 -27.10 -29.58
C ILE A 903 -22.20 -27.83 -30.74
N LEU A 904 -22.36 -29.15 -30.86
CA LEU A 904 -21.72 -29.96 -31.90
C LEU A 904 -22.24 -29.65 -33.31
N SER A 905 -23.50 -29.23 -33.44
CA SER A 905 -24.08 -28.79 -34.71
C SER A 905 -23.72 -27.36 -35.12
N SER A 906 -23.17 -26.56 -34.20
CA SER A 906 -22.80 -25.16 -34.46
C SER A 906 -21.52 -25.00 -35.31
N ALA A 907 -21.24 -23.80 -35.81
CA ALA A 907 -19.97 -23.48 -36.46
C ALA A 907 -18.80 -23.23 -35.48
N ALA A 908 -19.03 -23.29 -34.16
CA ALA A 908 -18.06 -22.92 -33.13
C ALA A 908 -16.96 -23.99 -32.90
N THR A 909 -16.04 -24.15 -33.86
CA THR A 909 -15.00 -25.19 -33.85
C THR A 909 -14.08 -25.17 -32.62
N ASN A 910 -13.60 -24.00 -32.18
CA ASN A 910 -12.78 -23.88 -30.97
C ASN A 910 -13.52 -24.35 -29.72
N LEU A 911 -14.82 -24.02 -29.59
CA LEU A 911 -15.64 -24.48 -28.47
C LEU A 911 -15.79 -26.01 -28.46
N LYS A 912 -15.96 -26.64 -29.64
CA LYS A 912 -16.05 -28.10 -29.74
C LYS A 912 -14.80 -28.77 -29.20
N ASN A 913 -13.62 -28.33 -29.66
CA ASN A 913 -12.34 -28.86 -29.19
C ASN A 913 -12.15 -28.59 -27.69
N TYR A 914 -12.54 -27.39 -27.21
CA TYR A 914 -12.39 -27.05 -25.79
C TYR A 914 -13.24 -27.93 -24.87
N ILE A 915 -14.46 -28.27 -25.29
CA ILE A 915 -15.32 -29.19 -24.57
C ILE A 915 -14.79 -30.62 -24.64
N ASP A 916 -14.28 -31.06 -25.80
CA ASP A 916 -13.68 -32.39 -25.93
C ASP A 916 -12.48 -32.58 -24.99
N ASP A 917 -11.59 -31.59 -24.94
CA ASP A 917 -10.42 -31.55 -24.02
C ASP A 917 -10.82 -31.46 -22.53
N ASN A 918 -12.03 -31.01 -22.20
CA ASN A 918 -12.49 -30.75 -20.82
C ASN A 918 -13.88 -31.35 -20.55
N LEU A 919 -14.15 -32.52 -21.13
CA LEU A 919 -15.49 -33.11 -21.16
C LEU A 919 -16.05 -33.37 -19.76
N GLU A 920 -15.23 -33.83 -18.81
CA GLU A 920 -15.64 -34.08 -17.43
C GLU A 920 -16.20 -32.81 -16.75
N THR A 921 -15.52 -31.67 -16.92
CA THR A 921 -15.95 -30.38 -16.35
C THR A 921 -17.28 -29.94 -16.97
N TYR A 922 -17.44 -30.15 -18.27
CA TYR A 922 -18.69 -29.83 -18.97
C TYR A 922 -19.85 -30.76 -18.56
N LEU A 923 -19.62 -32.07 -18.46
CA LEU A 923 -20.61 -33.05 -18.03
C LEU A 923 -21.12 -32.77 -16.61
N ASN A 924 -20.27 -32.31 -15.70
CA ASN A 924 -20.70 -31.91 -14.36
C ASN A 924 -21.72 -30.75 -14.40
N ILE A 925 -21.56 -29.81 -15.32
CA ILE A 925 -22.49 -28.69 -15.50
C ILE A 925 -23.79 -29.17 -16.14
N LEU A 926 -23.67 -29.99 -17.17
CA LEU A 926 -24.80 -30.51 -17.92
C LEU A 926 -25.66 -31.48 -17.08
N ASN A 927 -25.04 -32.30 -16.22
CA ASN A 927 -25.72 -33.15 -15.25
C ASN A 927 -26.53 -32.36 -14.22
N LYS A 928 -26.24 -31.07 -13.98
CA LYS A 928 -27.05 -30.19 -13.12
C LYS A 928 -28.26 -29.59 -13.83
N ASN A 929 -28.33 -29.68 -15.17
CA ASN A 929 -29.44 -29.18 -15.96
C ASN A 929 -30.48 -30.29 -16.19
N ASP A 930 -31.54 -30.30 -15.39
CA ASP A 930 -32.60 -31.31 -15.49
C ASP A 930 -33.46 -31.22 -16.76
N LEU A 931 -33.33 -30.13 -17.54
CA LEU A 931 -34.07 -29.98 -18.80
C LEU A 931 -33.38 -30.69 -19.98
N ASN A 932 -32.11 -31.06 -19.85
CA ASN A 932 -31.32 -31.60 -20.95
C ASN A 932 -31.53 -33.12 -21.11
N ILE A 933 -32.56 -33.49 -21.86
CA ILE A 933 -33.08 -34.87 -21.95
C ILE A 933 -33.16 -35.41 -23.38
N LYS A 934 -32.87 -34.61 -24.41
CA LYS A 934 -33.08 -34.93 -25.84
C LYS A 934 -31.81 -34.84 -26.67
N GLU A 935 -30.66 -35.16 -26.09
CA GLU A 935 -29.40 -35.21 -26.84
C GLU A 935 -29.48 -36.26 -27.96
N SER A 936 -28.86 -35.98 -29.10
CA SER A 936 -28.87 -36.90 -30.25
C SER A 936 -28.05 -38.16 -29.98
N GLU A 937 -28.36 -39.23 -30.72
CA GLU A 937 -27.62 -40.50 -30.65
C GLU A 937 -26.12 -40.31 -30.87
N ASP A 938 -25.71 -39.57 -31.91
CA ASP A 938 -24.30 -39.30 -32.22
C ASP A 938 -23.57 -38.61 -31.04
N THR A 939 -24.26 -37.69 -30.37
CA THR A 939 -23.74 -37.00 -29.19
C THR A 939 -23.54 -37.97 -28.01
N ILE A 940 -24.52 -38.85 -27.78
CA ILE A 940 -24.44 -39.85 -26.70
C ILE A 940 -23.28 -40.82 -26.97
N ILE A 941 -23.12 -41.26 -28.23
CA ILE A 941 -21.99 -42.12 -28.65
C ILE A 941 -20.65 -41.41 -28.43
N MET A 942 -20.54 -40.12 -28.79
CA MET A 942 -19.31 -39.34 -28.55
C MET A 942 -18.93 -39.32 -27.06
N VAL A 943 -19.90 -39.07 -26.17
CA VAL A 943 -19.66 -39.05 -24.72
C VAL A 943 -19.26 -40.44 -24.20
N LEU A 944 -19.91 -41.49 -24.68
CA LEU A 944 -19.61 -42.88 -24.30
C LEU A 944 -18.25 -43.37 -24.79
N LYS A 945 -17.74 -42.85 -25.91
CA LYS A 945 -16.41 -43.20 -26.45
C LYS A 945 -15.25 -42.49 -25.75
N ASN A 946 -15.51 -41.43 -24.98
CA ASN A 946 -14.46 -40.67 -24.33
C ASN A 946 -13.89 -41.47 -23.13
N LYS A 947 -12.60 -41.83 -23.22
CA LYS A 947 -11.92 -42.68 -22.23
C LYS A 947 -11.46 -41.92 -20.99
N ASP A 948 -11.41 -40.59 -21.06
CA ASP A 948 -10.86 -39.73 -20.01
C ASP A 948 -11.94 -39.21 -19.04
N ALA A 949 -13.23 -39.41 -19.37
CA ALA A 949 -14.35 -38.98 -18.54
C ALA A 949 -14.70 -40.00 -17.43
N ASP A 950 -15.09 -39.48 -16.25
CA ASP A 950 -15.54 -40.32 -15.14
C ASP A 950 -16.80 -41.13 -15.50
N ILE A 951 -16.72 -42.44 -15.26
CA ILE A 951 -17.74 -43.41 -15.66
C ILE A 951 -19.10 -43.10 -15.00
N GLU A 952 -19.12 -42.70 -13.73
CA GLU A 952 -20.36 -42.38 -13.02
C GLU A 952 -20.99 -41.07 -13.51
N MET A 953 -20.18 -40.06 -13.87
CA MET A 953 -20.70 -38.85 -14.51
C MET A 953 -21.36 -39.13 -15.87
N VAL A 954 -20.75 -40.00 -16.69
CA VAL A 954 -21.30 -40.43 -17.97
C VAL A 954 -22.61 -41.21 -17.78
N LYS A 955 -22.65 -42.15 -16.83
CA LYS A 955 -23.88 -42.89 -16.49
C LYS A 955 -25.01 -41.95 -16.06
N ASN A 956 -24.73 -40.98 -15.18
CA ASN A 956 -25.72 -40.00 -14.73
C ASN A 956 -26.29 -39.14 -15.87
N PHE A 957 -25.45 -38.78 -16.83
CA PHE A 957 -25.89 -38.05 -18.02
C PHE A 957 -26.87 -38.88 -18.86
N ILE A 958 -26.56 -40.15 -19.09
CA ILE A 958 -27.35 -41.07 -19.92
C ILE A 958 -28.70 -41.42 -19.27
N ARG A 959 -28.75 -41.59 -17.94
CA ARG A 959 -30.01 -41.83 -17.20
C ARG A 959 -31.07 -40.79 -17.53
N LYS A 960 -30.67 -39.55 -17.77
CA LYS A 960 -31.58 -38.43 -18.07
C LYS A 960 -32.05 -38.37 -19.52
N GLN A 961 -31.36 -39.03 -20.46
CA GLN A 961 -31.68 -38.94 -21.88
C GLN A 961 -32.89 -39.81 -22.26
N GLU A 962 -33.76 -39.27 -23.12
CA GLU A 962 -34.89 -39.97 -23.75
C GLU A 962 -34.47 -40.72 -25.02
N SER A 963 -33.40 -40.26 -25.69
CA SER A 963 -32.90 -40.88 -26.92
C SER A 963 -32.33 -42.27 -26.65
N LEU A 964 -32.77 -43.24 -27.45
CA LEU A 964 -32.28 -44.62 -27.39
C LEU A 964 -31.14 -44.82 -28.39
N LEU A 965 -30.12 -45.59 -27.98
CA LEU A 965 -29.05 -46.01 -28.88
C LEU A 965 -29.54 -47.10 -29.84
N SER A 966 -29.27 -46.95 -31.14
CA SER A 966 -29.68 -47.88 -32.17
C SER A 966 -28.83 -49.15 -32.17
N SER A 967 -27.51 -49.03 -31.94
CA SER A 967 -26.54 -50.14 -31.93
C SER A 967 -25.71 -50.14 -30.65
N ILE A 968 -25.55 -51.32 -30.03
CA ILE A 968 -24.67 -51.49 -28.86
C ILE A 968 -23.18 -51.48 -29.24
N GLU A 969 -22.85 -51.82 -30.49
CA GLU A 969 -21.46 -51.93 -30.97
C GLU A 969 -20.76 -50.59 -31.08
N ASP A 970 -21.53 -49.52 -31.21
CA ASP A 970 -20.99 -48.18 -31.36
C ASP A 970 -20.42 -47.64 -30.05
N VAL A 971 -20.54 -48.35 -28.92
CA VAL A 971 -20.12 -47.87 -27.60
C VAL A 971 -19.25 -48.90 -26.87
N PRO A 972 -18.30 -48.48 -26.01
CA PRO A 972 -17.42 -49.40 -25.30
C PRO A 972 -18.16 -50.39 -24.40
N GLU A 973 -17.62 -51.61 -24.28
CA GLU A 973 -18.27 -52.75 -23.64
C GLU A 973 -18.56 -52.53 -22.14
N ILE A 974 -17.80 -51.66 -21.49
CA ILE A 974 -17.97 -51.28 -20.07
C ILE A 974 -19.34 -50.65 -19.75
N TYR A 975 -20.04 -50.11 -20.76
CA TYR A 975 -21.35 -49.48 -20.59
C TYR A 975 -22.52 -50.39 -20.97
N TRP A 976 -22.26 -51.57 -21.53
CA TRP A 976 -23.30 -52.43 -22.09
C TRP A 976 -24.31 -52.89 -21.03
N ASP A 977 -23.85 -53.36 -19.87
CA ASP A 977 -24.71 -53.76 -18.74
C ASP A 977 -25.62 -52.61 -18.30
N PHE A 978 -25.03 -51.44 -18.10
CA PHE A 978 -25.73 -50.24 -17.65
C PHE A 978 -26.80 -49.77 -18.67
N LEU A 979 -26.49 -49.83 -19.97
CA LEU A 979 -27.43 -49.43 -21.02
C LEU A 979 -28.64 -50.36 -21.09
N LEU A 980 -28.46 -51.65 -20.81
CA LEU A 980 -29.55 -52.61 -20.70
C LEU A 980 -30.37 -52.40 -19.42
N GLU A 981 -29.71 -52.23 -18.26
CA GLU A 981 -30.38 -51.97 -16.99
C GLU A 981 -31.29 -50.73 -17.02
N GLU A 982 -30.82 -49.63 -17.61
CA GLU A 982 -31.57 -48.37 -17.73
C GLU A 982 -32.48 -48.32 -18.98
N GLN A 983 -32.53 -49.40 -19.77
CA GLN A 983 -33.31 -49.51 -21.01
C GLN A 983 -33.02 -48.37 -22.01
N ARG A 984 -31.73 -48.04 -22.19
CA ARG A 984 -31.25 -46.94 -23.06
C ARG A 984 -30.81 -47.40 -24.44
N ILE A 985 -31.19 -48.62 -24.82
CA ILE A 985 -30.91 -49.20 -26.13
C ILE A 985 -32.19 -49.67 -26.83
N VAL A 986 -32.24 -49.49 -28.16
CA VAL A 986 -33.34 -49.96 -28.99
C VAL A 986 -33.37 -51.50 -28.95
N PRO A 987 -34.52 -52.11 -28.62
CA PRO A 987 -34.67 -53.56 -28.57
C PRO A 987 -34.70 -54.14 -30.00
N THR A 988 -33.52 -54.49 -30.51
CA THR A 988 -33.33 -55.17 -31.80
C THR A 988 -32.66 -56.51 -31.59
N TRP A 989 -32.93 -57.48 -32.47
CA TRP A 989 -32.25 -58.77 -32.41
C TRP A 989 -30.74 -58.61 -32.52
N LEU A 990 -30.25 -57.73 -33.41
CA LEU A 990 -28.82 -57.43 -33.60
C LEU A 990 -28.13 -57.05 -32.27
N ASN A 991 -28.70 -56.14 -31.49
CA ASN A 991 -28.13 -55.71 -30.20
C ASN A 991 -28.06 -56.86 -29.19
N VAL A 992 -29.09 -57.70 -29.15
CA VAL A 992 -29.13 -58.91 -28.31
C VAL A 992 -28.04 -59.89 -28.74
N GLN A 993 -27.83 -60.12 -30.04
CA GLN A 993 -26.77 -61.03 -30.54
C GLN A 993 -25.39 -60.53 -30.15
N LYS A 994 -25.13 -59.24 -30.30
CA LYS A 994 -23.82 -58.65 -30.05
C LYS A 994 -23.46 -58.64 -28.57
N TYR A 995 -24.42 -58.31 -27.71
CA TYR A 995 -24.23 -58.45 -26.26
C TYR A 995 -23.93 -59.91 -25.88
N LEU A 996 -24.71 -60.86 -26.41
CA LEU A 996 -24.53 -62.28 -26.15
C LEU A 996 -23.18 -62.81 -26.64
N PHE A 997 -22.73 -62.37 -27.82
CA PHE A 997 -21.45 -62.75 -28.39
C PHE A 997 -20.27 -62.34 -27.51
N TYR A 998 -20.32 -61.15 -26.90
CA TYR A 998 -19.25 -60.66 -26.04
C TYR A 998 -19.20 -61.38 -24.68
N HIS A 999 -20.35 -61.58 -24.03
CA HIS A 999 -20.40 -62.20 -22.70
C HIS A 999 -20.31 -63.74 -22.74
N GLY A 1000 -20.55 -64.37 -23.89
CA GLY A 1000 -20.45 -65.81 -24.04
C GLY A 1000 -21.72 -66.58 -23.67
N GLU A 1001 -22.56 -65.99 -22.79
CA GLU A 1001 -23.81 -66.58 -22.31
C GLU A 1001 -24.85 -65.50 -21.98
N LEU A 1002 -26.12 -65.90 -21.81
CA LEU A 1002 -27.17 -64.98 -21.35
C LEU A 1002 -26.95 -64.64 -19.87
N GLU A 1003 -26.34 -63.49 -19.58
CA GLU A 1003 -26.19 -62.99 -18.20
C GLU A 1003 -27.52 -62.53 -17.58
N ASP A 1004 -27.55 -62.37 -16.25
CA ASP A 1004 -28.72 -61.93 -15.48
C ASP A 1004 -29.23 -60.54 -15.91
N THR A 1005 -28.32 -59.66 -16.32
CA THR A 1005 -28.59 -58.30 -16.84
C THR A 1005 -29.42 -58.33 -18.12
N LEU A 1006 -28.95 -59.06 -19.13
CA LEU A 1006 -29.68 -59.25 -20.39
C LEU A 1006 -30.98 -60.02 -20.17
N THR A 1007 -30.99 -61.01 -19.28
CA THR A 1007 -32.21 -61.74 -18.91
C THR A 1007 -33.26 -60.81 -18.30
N THR A 1008 -32.86 -59.90 -17.41
CA THR A 1008 -33.74 -58.89 -16.81
C THR A 1008 -34.27 -57.94 -17.88
N TYR A 1009 -33.42 -57.45 -18.78
CA TYR A 1009 -33.83 -56.60 -19.90
C TYR A 1009 -34.83 -57.31 -20.84
N LEU A 1010 -34.61 -58.59 -21.14
CA LEU A 1010 -35.52 -59.38 -21.98
C LEU A 1010 -36.88 -59.67 -21.31
N ASN A 1011 -36.95 -59.65 -19.97
CA ASN A 1011 -38.18 -59.77 -19.21
C ASN A 1011 -39.06 -58.51 -19.20
N GLU A 1012 -38.53 -57.37 -19.67
CA GLU A 1012 -39.26 -56.11 -19.69
C GLU A 1012 -40.37 -56.09 -20.76
N PRO A 1013 -41.62 -55.72 -20.42
CA PRO A 1013 -42.75 -55.71 -21.34
C PRO A 1013 -42.56 -54.91 -22.64
N SER A 1014 -41.85 -53.80 -22.57
CA SER A 1014 -41.53 -52.96 -23.73
C SER A 1014 -40.56 -53.65 -24.71
N VAL A 1015 -39.64 -54.46 -24.18
CA VAL A 1015 -38.55 -55.10 -24.92
C VAL A 1015 -39.08 -56.30 -25.69
N TYR A 1016 -39.62 -57.32 -25.01
CA TYR A 1016 -40.07 -58.54 -25.68
C TYR A 1016 -41.25 -58.29 -26.64
N ALA A 1017 -42.11 -57.31 -26.35
CA ALA A 1017 -43.21 -56.95 -27.25
C ALA A 1017 -42.73 -56.27 -28.54
N THR A 1018 -41.57 -55.61 -28.49
CA THR A 1018 -40.94 -55.00 -29.66
C THR A 1018 -40.17 -56.06 -30.46
N LEU A 1019 -39.35 -56.87 -29.80
CA LEU A 1019 -38.61 -57.97 -30.45
C LEU A 1019 -39.52 -58.99 -31.13
N LYS A 1020 -40.69 -59.30 -30.54
CA LYS A 1020 -41.71 -60.15 -31.15
C LYS A 1020 -42.18 -59.68 -32.53
N LYS A 1021 -42.23 -58.35 -32.76
CA LYS A 1021 -42.70 -57.76 -34.03
C LYS A 1021 -41.61 -57.72 -35.10
N ILE A 1022 -40.35 -57.87 -34.69
CA ILE A 1022 -39.20 -57.80 -35.59
C ILE A 1022 -38.90 -59.23 -36.06
N PRO A 1023 -38.92 -59.51 -37.37
CA PRO A 1023 -38.54 -60.81 -37.89
C PRO A 1023 -37.06 -61.07 -37.57
N PHE A 1024 -36.75 -62.26 -37.08
CA PHE A 1024 -35.38 -62.70 -36.87
C PHE A 1024 -34.75 -63.04 -38.22
N ASP A 1025 -33.71 -62.30 -38.61
CA ASP A 1025 -33.00 -62.52 -39.87
C ASP A 1025 -31.82 -63.48 -39.69
N LEU A 1026 -31.94 -64.67 -40.28
CA LEU A 1026 -30.90 -65.69 -40.33
C LEU A 1026 -29.78 -65.37 -41.33
N THR A 1027 -29.84 -64.27 -42.10
CA THR A 1027 -28.89 -63.97 -43.17
C THR A 1027 -27.91 -62.84 -42.85
N ALA A 1028 -28.00 -62.22 -41.67
CA ALA A 1028 -27.04 -61.23 -41.19
C ALA A 1028 -25.73 -61.84 -40.64
N HIS A 1029 -25.51 -63.15 -40.84
CA HIS A 1029 -24.37 -63.90 -40.33
C HIS A 1029 -23.18 -63.89 -41.29
N SER A 1030 -22.01 -63.52 -40.79
CA SER A 1030 -20.72 -63.60 -41.49
C SER A 1030 -19.88 -64.76 -40.93
N ASP A 1031 -19.80 -65.85 -41.68
CA ASP A 1031 -18.75 -66.90 -41.73
C ASP A 1031 -17.69 -66.98 -40.59
N SER A 1032 -18.09 -67.25 -39.34
CA SER A 1032 -17.14 -67.72 -38.31
C SER A 1032 -17.72 -68.84 -37.44
N ASP A 1033 -16.93 -69.90 -37.22
CA ASP A 1033 -17.30 -71.18 -36.59
C ASP A 1033 -17.57 -71.13 -35.06
N ASP A 1034 -17.54 -69.96 -34.42
CA ASP A 1034 -17.69 -69.78 -32.96
C ASP A 1034 -18.94 -68.94 -32.57
N GLU A 1035 -20.07 -69.10 -33.27
CA GLU A 1035 -21.30 -68.33 -32.95
C GLU A 1035 -22.20 -69.01 -31.90
N ILE A 1036 -22.51 -68.27 -30.83
CA ILE A 1036 -23.48 -68.64 -29.78
C ILE A 1036 -24.89 -68.60 -30.36
N ASN A 1037 -25.61 -69.72 -30.28
CA ASN A 1037 -26.96 -69.85 -30.79
C ASN A 1037 -27.96 -69.18 -29.82
N ILE A 1038 -28.46 -68.00 -30.18
CA ILE A 1038 -29.44 -67.24 -29.36
C ILE A 1038 -30.71 -68.03 -29.10
N SER A 1039 -31.18 -68.79 -30.09
CA SER A 1039 -32.36 -69.63 -29.94
C SER A 1039 -32.14 -70.71 -28.89
N HIS A 1040 -30.92 -71.27 -28.81
CA HIS A 1040 -30.52 -72.20 -27.76
C HIS A 1040 -30.46 -71.52 -26.39
N GLU A 1041 -29.79 -70.38 -26.28
CA GLU A 1041 -29.67 -69.64 -25.01
C GLU A 1041 -31.03 -69.21 -24.44
N ILE A 1042 -31.90 -68.62 -25.26
CA ILE A 1042 -33.25 -68.20 -24.82
C ILE A 1042 -34.11 -69.41 -24.44
N LEU A 1043 -34.01 -70.52 -25.18
CA LEU A 1043 -34.77 -71.75 -24.92
C LEU A 1043 -34.50 -72.27 -23.50
N TYR A 1044 -33.23 -72.30 -23.06
CA TYR A 1044 -32.81 -72.91 -21.80
C TYR A 1044 -32.74 -71.97 -20.59
N ARG A 1045 -32.91 -70.66 -20.75
CA ARG A 1045 -32.82 -69.68 -19.64
C ARG A 1045 -34.07 -69.59 -18.78
N ASN A 1046 -34.19 -70.45 -17.76
CA ASN A 1046 -35.37 -70.59 -16.89
C ASN A 1046 -35.82 -69.33 -16.15
N GLU A 1047 -34.92 -68.35 -15.99
CA GLU A 1047 -35.13 -67.06 -15.34
C GLU A 1047 -36.02 -66.10 -16.16
N LEU A 1048 -36.26 -66.41 -17.44
CA LEU A 1048 -37.24 -65.69 -18.26
C LEU A 1048 -38.67 -65.98 -17.80
N THR A 1049 -39.47 -64.93 -17.61
CA THR A 1049 -40.91 -65.03 -17.32
C THR A 1049 -41.64 -65.72 -18.47
N ILE A 1050 -42.78 -66.35 -18.18
CA ILE A 1050 -43.51 -67.11 -19.20
C ILE A 1050 -44.01 -66.20 -20.34
N GLU A 1051 -44.34 -64.95 -20.05
CA GLU A 1051 -44.77 -63.95 -21.03
C GLU A 1051 -43.63 -63.50 -21.94
N SER A 1052 -42.43 -63.28 -21.40
CA SER A 1052 -41.26 -62.91 -22.20
C SER A 1052 -40.78 -64.10 -23.02
N TYR A 1053 -40.67 -65.28 -22.40
CA TYR A 1053 -40.25 -66.53 -23.03
C TYR A 1053 -41.13 -66.87 -24.23
N SER A 1054 -42.46 -66.81 -24.07
CA SER A 1054 -43.40 -67.08 -25.14
C SER A 1054 -43.36 -66.07 -26.28
N SER A 1055 -43.05 -64.80 -25.98
CA SER A 1055 -42.97 -63.72 -26.98
C SER A 1055 -41.66 -63.73 -27.75
N LEU A 1056 -40.56 -64.08 -27.09
CA LEU A 1056 -39.21 -64.11 -27.66
C LEU A 1056 -38.95 -65.37 -28.49
N LEU A 1057 -39.52 -66.52 -28.11
CA LEU A 1057 -39.36 -67.76 -28.88
C LEU A 1057 -40.16 -67.79 -30.19
N GLU A 1058 -41.30 -67.10 -30.26
CA GLU A 1058 -42.18 -67.11 -31.44
C GLU A 1058 -41.48 -66.67 -32.75
N PRO A 1059 -40.67 -65.59 -32.78
CA PRO A 1059 -39.92 -65.20 -34.00
C PRO A 1059 -38.64 -66.01 -34.24
N LEU A 1060 -38.21 -66.89 -33.32
CA LEU A 1060 -36.92 -67.59 -33.42
C LEU A 1060 -37.05 -68.97 -34.07
N PRO A 1061 -36.07 -69.40 -34.89
CA PRO A 1061 -36.03 -70.75 -35.44
C PRO A 1061 -35.62 -71.75 -34.35
N LEU A 1062 -36.51 -72.68 -34.01
CA LEU A 1062 -36.24 -73.77 -33.06
C LEU A 1062 -36.10 -75.10 -33.80
N ASN A 1063 -35.13 -75.92 -33.37
CA ASN A 1063 -35.03 -77.31 -33.81
C ASN A 1063 -35.74 -78.21 -32.79
N PRO A 1064 -36.95 -78.70 -33.09
CA PRO A 1064 -37.76 -79.48 -32.14
C PRO A 1064 -37.14 -80.83 -31.76
N ASP A 1065 -36.20 -81.35 -32.56
CA ASP A 1065 -35.61 -82.69 -32.38
C ASP A 1065 -34.43 -82.72 -31.38
N GLN A 1066 -33.97 -81.57 -30.89
CA GLN A 1066 -32.76 -81.44 -30.05
C GLN A 1066 -33.01 -80.72 -28.71
N ILE A 1067 -34.26 -80.72 -28.24
CA ILE A 1067 -34.62 -80.06 -26.96
C ILE A 1067 -34.34 -81.02 -25.79
N GLU A 1068 -33.41 -80.63 -24.91
CA GLU A 1068 -33.05 -81.33 -23.68
C GLU A 1068 -34.05 -80.97 -22.57
N ILE A 1069 -34.98 -81.89 -22.28
CA ILE A 1069 -36.07 -81.65 -21.33
C ILE A 1069 -35.55 -81.46 -19.91
N ASP A 1070 -34.41 -82.08 -19.62
CA ASP A 1070 -33.82 -82.18 -18.30
C ASP A 1070 -33.33 -80.82 -17.73
N LYS A 1071 -33.11 -79.83 -18.60
CA LYS A 1071 -32.64 -78.46 -18.30
C LYS A 1071 -33.76 -77.40 -18.18
N LEU A 1072 -34.99 -77.71 -18.58
CA LEU A 1072 -36.10 -76.74 -18.65
C LEU A 1072 -37.03 -76.83 -17.43
N SER A 1073 -37.66 -75.73 -17.03
CA SER A 1073 -38.65 -75.70 -15.96
C SER A 1073 -40.02 -76.28 -16.37
N GLU A 1074 -40.82 -76.71 -15.39
CA GLU A 1074 -42.16 -77.31 -15.62
C GLU A 1074 -43.09 -76.36 -16.43
N GLU A 1075 -43.06 -75.05 -16.14
CA GLU A 1075 -43.91 -74.07 -16.83
C GLU A 1075 -43.53 -73.88 -18.31
N LYS A 1076 -42.24 -73.96 -18.64
CA LYS A 1076 -41.75 -73.81 -20.02
C LYS A 1076 -42.00 -75.05 -20.85
N ILE A 1077 -41.79 -76.23 -20.27
CA ILE A 1077 -42.12 -77.50 -20.91
C ILE A 1077 -43.61 -77.56 -21.20
N ASN A 1078 -44.46 -77.11 -20.26
CA ASN A 1078 -45.90 -77.00 -20.48
C ASN A 1078 -46.23 -76.11 -21.70
N TYR A 1079 -45.58 -74.93 -21.81
CA TYR A 1079 -45.77 -74.03 -22.98
C TYR A 1079 -45.31 -74.67 -24.30
N LEU A 1080 -44.12 -75.29 -24.32
CA LEU A 1080 -43.58 -75.95 -25.52
C LEU A 1080 -44.47 -77.11 -25.99
N ILE A 1081 -45.01 -77.90 -25.06
CA ILE A 1081 -45.98 -78.97 -25.34
C ILE A 1081 -47.29 -78.38 -25.89
N ASP A 1082 -47.83 -77.33 -25.25
CA ASP A 1082 -49.11 -76.74 -25.69
C ASP A 1082 -49.02 -76.15 -27.10
N LYS A 1083 -47.89 -75.54 -27.45
CA LYS A 1083 -47.61 -75.00 -28.80
C LYS A 1083 -47.11 -76.05 -29.80
N SER A 1084 -46.99 -77.32 -29.38
CA SER A 1084 -46.50 -78.42 -30.22
C SER A 1084 -45.10 -78.16 -30.82
N LEU A 1085 -44.22 -77.54 -30.03
CA LEU A 1085 -42.82 -77.26 -30.39
C LEU A 1085 -41.86 -78.40 -29.99
N ILE A 1086 -42.35 -79.42 -29.29
CA ILE A 1086 -41.61 -80.65 -28.97
C ILE A 1086 -42.21 -81.79 -29.78
N ASN A 1087 -41.38 -82.54 -30.50
CA ASN A 1087 -41.81 -83.72 -31.25
C ASN A 1087 -41.91 -84.96 -30.34
N PHE A 1088 -42.76 -85.91 -30.72
CA PHE A 1088 -42.87 -87.16 -30.00
C PHE A 1088 -41.65 -88.06 -30.23
N ALA A 1089 -40.87 -88.30 -29.18
CA ALA A 1089 -39.79 -89.27 -29.17
C ALA A 1089 -39.78 -90.09 -27.86
N SER A 1090 -39.29 -91.32 -27.91
CA SER A 1090 -39.31 -92.26 -26.79
C SER A 1090 -38.43 -91.82 -25.62
N ASN A 1091 -37.26 -91.23 -25.90
CA ASN A 1091 -36.39 -90.61 -24.89
C ASN A 1091 -37.08 -89.42 -24.20
N THR A 1092 -37.64 -88.49 -24.97
CA THR A 1092 -38.36 -87.31 -24.49
C THR A 1092 -39.56 -87.71 -23.63
N PHE A 1093 -40.28 -88.75 -24.04
CA PHE A 1093 -41.38 -89.32 -23.25
C PHE A 1093 -40.90 -89.83 -21.88
N SER A 1094 -39.82 -90.63 -21.85
CA SER A 1094 -39.24 -91.12 -20.60
C SER A 1094 -38.73 -89.99 -19.69
N GLU A 1095 -38.13 -88.95 -20.26
CA GLU A 1095 -37.64 -87.78 -19.52
C GLU A 1095 -38.79 -86.96 -18.90
N ILE A 1096 -39.85 -86.67 -19.68
CA ILE A 1096 -41.05 -85.97 -19.17
C ILE A 1096 -41.73 -86.82 -18.10
N GLN A 1097 -41.84 -88.13 -18.30
CA GLN A 1097 -42.45 -89.04 -17.33
C GLN A 1097 -41.71 -89.01 -15.99
N SER A 1098 -40.38 -89.07 -16.02
CA SER A 1098 -39.55 -89.12 -14.81
C SER A 1098 -39.48 -87.78 -14.07
N LYS A 1099 -39.29 -86.65 -14.79
CA LYS A 1099 -39.09 -85.33 -14.17
C LYS A 1099 -40.36 -84.50 -14.01
N TYR A 1100 -41.30 -84.59 -14.96
CA TYR A 1100 -42.51 -83.76 -15.01
C TYR A 1100 -43.79 -84.61 -15.17
N PRO A 1101 -44.07 -85.53 -14.23
CA PRO A 1101 -45.14 -86.53 -14.35
C PRO A 1101 -46.54 -85.92 -14.50
N LYS A 1102 -46.76 -84.67 -14.10
CA LYS A 1102 -48.04 -83.97 -14.29
C LYS A 1102 -48.32 -83.60 -15.75
N LEU A 1103 -47.28 -83.39 -16.57
CA LEU A 1103 -47.39 -82.95 -17.96
C LEU A 1103 -47.47 -84.11 -18.94
N ILE A 1104 -47.22 -85.35 -18.49
CA ILE A 1104 -47.20 -86.53 -19.36
C ILE A 1104 -48.53 -86.76 -20.08
N SER A 1105 -49.66 -86.47 -19.42
CA SER A 1105 -50.98 -86.59 -20.04
C SER A 1105 -51.17 -85.54 -21.14
N LEU A 1106 -50.70 -84.31 -20.93
CA LEU A 1106 -50.77 -83.23 -21.91
C LEU A 1106 -49.88 -83.51 -23.14
N TYR A 1107 -48.68 -84.04 -22.91
CA TYR A 1107 -47.75 -84.43 -23.98
C TYR A 1107 -48.33 -85.55 -24.85
N VAL A 1108 -48.90 -86.59 -24.22
CA VAL A 1108 -49.57 -87.67 -24.94
C VAL A 1108 -50.82 -87.17 -25.68
N GLU A 1109 -51.61 -86.28 -25.08
CA GLU A 1109 -52.79 -85.68 -25.73
C GLU A 1109 -52.46 -84.98 -27.05
N LYS A 1110 -51.32 -84.28 -27.12
CA LYS A 1110 -50.88 -83.59 -28.34
C LYS A 1110 -50.30 -84.53 -29.41
N HIS A 1111 -49.84 -85.72 -29.01
CA HIS A 1111 -49.15 -86.68 -29.89
C HIS A 1111 -49.75 -88.11 -29.82
N LEU A 1112 -51.08 -88.22 -29.71
CA LEU A 1112 -51.77 -89.49 -29.47
C LEU A 1112 -51.43 -90.57 -30.48
N ASP A 1113 -51.42 -90.25 -31.78
CA ASP A 1113 -51.20 -91.26 -32.83
C ASP A 1113 -49.80 -91.88 -32.74
N LEU A 1114 -48.77 -91.05 -32.56
CA LEU A 1114 -47.37 -91.49 -32.42
C LEU A 1114 -47.12 -92.24 -31.10
N PHE A 1115 -47.81 -91.85 -30.03
CA PHE A 1115 -47.75 -92.56 -28.75
C PHE A 1115 -48.29 -93.99 -28.86
N PHE A 1116 -49.43 -94.20 -29.56
CA PHE A 1116 -49.98 -95.54 -29.73
C PHE A 1116 -49.14 -96.42 -30.68
N GLU A 1117 -48.49 -95.84 -31.69
CA GLU A 1117 -47.56 -96.56 -32.57
C GLU A 1117 -46.33 -97.09 -31.82
N SER A 1118 -45.88 -96.37 -30.79
CA SER A 1118 -44.68 -96.69 -30.01
C SER A 1118 -44.96 -97.31 -28.64
N LEU A 1119 -46.23 -97.58 -28.32
CA LEU A 1119 -46.69 -98.05 -27.01
C LEU A 1119 -45.98 -99.33 -26.52
N SER A 1120 -45.60 -100.23 -27.43
CA SER A 1120 -44.90 -101.48 -27.10
C SER A 1120 -43.44 -101.28 -26.68
N ASP A 1121 -42.84 -100.15 -27.09
CA ASP A 1121 -41.40 -99.91 -26.97
C ASP A 1121 -41.08 -98.95 -25.82
N LEU A 1122 -42.11 -98.43 -25.14
CA LEU A 1122 -42.00 -97.46 -24.05
C LEU A 1122 -42.08 -98.13 -22.67
N SER A 1123 -41.19 -97.73 -21.76
CA SER A 1123 -41.28 -98.09 -20.35
C SER A 1123 -42.12 -97.08 -19.58
N ILE A 1124 -43.41 -97.37 -19.41
CA ILE A 1124 -44.36 -96.46 -18.76
C ILE A 1124 -44.49 -96.82 -17.26
N GLU A 1125 -44.35 -95.82 -16.40
CA GLU A 1125 -44.52 -95.92 -14.95
C GLU A 1125 -46.01 -95.90 -14.53
N ASP A 1126 -46.31 -96.52 -13.39
CA ASP A 1126 -47.67 -96.69 -12.90
C ASP A 1126 -48.42 -95.36 -12.73
N GLU A 1127 -47.75 -94.32 -12.25
CA GLU A 1127 -48.35 -93.00 -12.04
C GLU A 1127 -48.72 -92.30 -13.37
N ALA A 1128 -47.93 -92.53 -14.42
CA ALA A 1128 -48.20 -91.98 -15.75
C ALA A 1128 -49.45 -92.61 -16.37
N PHE A 1129 -49.61 -93.93 -16.23
CA PHE A 1129 -50.84 -94.63 -16.63
C PHE A 1129 -52.07 -94.12 -15.88
N VAL A 1130 -51.97 -93.89 -14.56
CA VAL A 1130 -53.06 -93.33 -13.75
C VAL A 1130 -53.51 -91.98 -14.32
N ARG A 1131 -52.56 -91.07 -14.59
CA ARG A 1131 -52.86 -89.72 -15.10
C ARG A 1131 -53.46 -89.74 -16.51
N MET A 1132 -52.98 -90.61 -17.39
CA MET A 1132 -53.54 -90.77 -18.74
C MET A 1132 -54.99 -91.30 -18.69
N ILE A 1133 -55.29 -92.29 -17.84
CA ILE A 1133 -56.66 -92.83 -17.70
C ILE A 1133 -57.60 -91.79 -17.11
N GLN A 1134 -57.12 -90.99 -16.15
CA GLN A 1134 -57.91 -89.93 -15.51
C GLN A 1134 -58.08 -88.67 -16.38
N SER A 1135 -57.22 -88.44 -17.38
CA SER A 1135 -57.32 -87.23 -18.23
C SER A 1135 -58.66 -87.16 -18.97
N PRO A 1136 -59.42 -86.06 -18.87
CA PRO A 1136 -60.69 -85.92 -19.59
C PRO A 1136 -60.52 -85.75 -21.11
N ASN A 1137 -59.33 -85.38 -21.58
CA ASN A 1137 -59.07 -85.04 -22.99
C ASN A 1137 -58.71 -86.26 -23.86
N ILE A 1138 -58.30 -87.37 -23.24
CA ILE A 1138 -58.07 -88.62 -23.97
C ILE A 1138 -59.43 -89.30 -24.22
N SER A 1139 -59.69 -89.67 -25.48
CA SER A 1139 -60.96 -90.31 -25.86
C SER A 1139 -61.19 -91.62 -25.11
N GLN A 1140 -62.46 -91.94 -24.87
CA GLN A 1140 -62.84 -93.18 -24.17
C GLN A 1140 -62.36 -94.45 -24.91
N GLU A 1141 -62.19 -94.38 -26.23
CA GLU A 1141 -61.65 -95.46 -27.06
C GLU A 1141 -60.14 -95.65 -26.85
N ASN A 1142 -59.38 -94.55 -26.82
CA ASN A 1142 -57.94 -94.58 -26.56
C ASN A 1142 -57.61 -95.03 -25.14
N LYS A 1143 -58.42 -94.63 -24.15
CA LYS A 1143 -58.31 -95.16 -22.78
C LYS A 1143 -58.57 -96.66 -22.73
N ALA A 1144 -59.53 -97.17 -23.50
CA ALA A 1144 -59.78 -98.61 -23.58
C ALA A 1144 -58.59 -99.37 -24.18
N ASN A 1145 -57.94 -98.82 -25.22
CA ASN A 1145 -56.72 -99.38 -25.81
C ASN A 1145 -55.56 -99.41 -24.81
N LEU A 1146 -55.37 -98.32 -24.06
CA LEU A 1146 -54.35 -98.22 -23.01
C LEU A 1146 -54.61 -99.23 -21.88
N ILE A 1147 -55.85 -99.35 -21.41
CA ILE A 1147 -56.24 -100.30 -20.38
C ILE A 1147 -56.04 -101.74 -20.85
N GLN A 1148 -56.38 -102.06 -22.09
CA GLN A 1148 -56.12 -103.39 -22.65
C GLN A 1148 -54.62 -103.69 -22.65
N HIS A 1149 -53.79 -102.75 -23.11
CA HIS A 1149 -52.34 -102.92 -23.08
C HIS A 1149 -51.80 -103.17 -21.66
N ILE A 1150 -52.31 -102.43 -20.66
CA ILE A 1150 -51.96 -102.63 -19.25
C ILE A 1150 -52.36 -104.05 -18.78
N LEU A 1151 -53.58 -104.49 -19.08
CA LEU A 1151 -54.10 -105.81 -18.68
C LEU A 1151 -53.30 -106.97 -19.29
N THR A 1152 -52.79 -106.81 -20.51
CA THR A 1152 -52.01 -107.83 -21.21
C THR A 1152 -50.55 -107.89 -20.73
N ASN A 1153 -49.93 -106.74 -20.42
CA ASN A 1153 -48.48 -106.66 -20.24
C ASN A 1153 -48.02 -106.44 -18.78
N TYR A 1154 -48.92 -106.05 -17.85
CA TYR A 1154 -48.55 -105.70 -16.47
C TYR A 1154 -49.25 -106.61 -15.44
N SER A 1155 -48.48 -107.11 -14.46
CA SER A 1155 -48.99 -107.95 -13.37
C SER A 1155 -49.56 -107.11 -12.23
N MET A 1156 -50.89 -107.06 -12.13
CA MET A 1156 -51.63 -106.16 -11.22
C MET A 1156 -51.78 -106.70 -9.78
N GLU A 1157 -50.67 -107.10 -9.15
CA GLU A 1157 -50.68 -107.41 -7.71
C GLU A 1157 -50.39 -106.13 -6.91
N ASN A 1158 -51.46 -105.52 -6.39
CA ASN A 1158 -51.46 -104.56 -5.26
C ASN A 1158 -51.24 -103.04 -5.49
N HIS A 1159 -51.75 -102.41 -6.56
CA HIS A 1159 -51.59 -100.95 -6.75
C HIS A 1159 -52.86 -100.17 -7.21
N GLU A 1160 -52.86 -98.87 -6.93
CA GLU A 1160 -53.88 -97.83 -7.20
C GLU A 1160 -54.46 -97.88 -8.63
N LEU A 1161 -53.64 -98.26 -9.61
CA LEU A 1161 -54.03 -98.52 -10.99
C LEU A 1161 -55.20 -99.49 -11.15
N GLY A 1162 -55.17 -100.62 -10.41
CA GLY A 1162 -56.24 -101.60 -10.47
C GLY A 1162 -57.58 -101.03 -9.99
N GLN A 1163 -57.57 -100.12 -9.00
CA GLN A 1163 -58.79 -99.45 -8.53
C GLN A 1163 -59.34 -98.49 -9.57
N ILE A 1164 -58.47 -97.74 -10.24
CA ILE A 1164 -58.86 -96.78 -11.28
C ILE A 1164 -59.41 -97.51 -12.52
N ILE A 1165 -58.77 -98.60 -12.95
CA ILE A 1165 -59.26 -99.43 -14.06
C ILE A 1165 -60.63 -100.05 -13.73
N VAL A 1166 -60.81 -100.61 -12.53
CA VAL A 1166 -62.11 -101.17 -12.11
C VAL A 1166 -63.17 -100.08 -11.96
N ALA A 1167 -62.82 -98.89 -11.46
CA ALA A 1167 -63.73 -97.75 -11.41
C ALA A 1167 -64.15 -97.33 -12.82
N PHE A 1168 -63.20 -97.16 -13.74
CA PHE A 1168 -63.43 -96.82 -15.14
C PHE A 1168 -64.37 -97.84 -15.81
N LEU A 1169 -64.09 -99.14 -15.66
CA LEU A 1169 -64.93 -100.22 -16.21
C LEU A 1169 -66.36 -100.22 -15.64
N SER A 1170 -66.56 -99.72 -14.41
CA SER A 1170 -67.87 -99.65 -13.77
C SER A 1170 -68.78 -98.52 -14.28
N GLU A 1171 -68.22 -97.56 -15.03
CA GLU A 1171 -68.97 -96.45 -15.64
C GLU A 1171 -69.64 -96.84 -16.96
N TYR A 1172 -69.19 -97.92 -17.60
CA TYR A 1172 -69.71 -98.36 -18.90
C TYR A 1172 -70.97 -99.22 -18.78
N GLN A 1173 -71.92 -99.01 -19.68
CA GLN A 1173 -73.09 -99.90 -19.85
C GLN A 1173 -72.73 -101.26 -20.49
N SER A 1174 -71.58 -101.35 -21.16
CA SER A 1174 -70.94 -102.57 -21.67
C SER A 1174 -69.45 -102.32 -21.80
N TRP A 1175 -68.59 -103.25 -21.38
CA TRP A 1175 -67.14 -103.07 -21.55
C TRP A 1175 -66.78 -102.84 -23.04
N PRO A 1176 -65.86 -101.90 -23.33
CA PRO A 1176 -65.34 -101.67 -24.68
C PRO A 1176 -64.91 -102.96 -25.38
N MET A 1177 -65.08 -103.04 -26.70
CA MET A 1177 -64.77 -104.25 -27.48
C MET A 1177 -63.27 -104.62 -27.44
N GLN A 1178 -62.43 -103.63 -27.17
CA GLN A 1178 -60.99 -103.74 -27.07
C GLN A 1178 -60.52 -104.44 -25.78
N ILE A 1179 -61.38 -104.53 -24.76
CA ILE A 1179 -61.01 -105.11 -23.46
C ILE A 1179 -61.32 -106.61 -23.43
N ASP A 1180 -60.30 -107.44 -23.24
CA ASP A 1180 -60.45 -108.89 -23.15
C ASP A 1180 -61.07 -109.28 -21.79
N TYR A 1181 -62.16 -110.05 -21.87
CA TYR A 1181 -62.86 -110.57 -20.71
C TYR A 1181 -61.97 -111.48 -19.86
N ALA A 1182 -61.11 -112.30 -20.45
CA ALA A 1182 -60.27 -113.26 -19.73
C ALA A 1182 -59.24 -112.53 -18.83
N GLU A 1183 -58.53 -111.54 -19.37
CA GLU A 1183 -57.50 -110.79 -18.64
C GLU A 1183 -58.11 -109.95 -17.52
N THR A 1184 -59.26 -109.31 -17.78
CA THR A 1184 -59.99 -108.50 -16.80
C THR A 1184 -60.57 -109.33 -15.64
N THR A 1185 -60.93 -110.60 -15.90
CA THR A 1185 -61.44 -111.48 -14.83
C THR A 1185 -60.36 -111.86 -13.82
N GLY A 1186 -59.09 -111.91 -14.23
CA GLY A 1186 -57.94 -112.07 -13.33
C GLY A 1186 -57.85 -110.91 -12.33
N LEU A 1187 -57.98 -109.67 -12.82
CA LEU A 1187 -57.99 -108.47 -11.97
C LEU A 1187 -59.12 -108.51 -10.94
N LEU A 1188 -60.36 -108.85 -11.34
CA LEU A 1188 -61.53 -108.85 -10.44
C LEU A 1188 -61.50 -109.91 -9.33
N LYS A 1189 -60.58 -110.89 -9.39
CA LYS A 1189 -60.32 -111.84 -8.29
C LYS A 1189 -59.51 -111.20 -7.14
N GLY A 1190 -58.77 -110.12 -7.40
CA GLY A 1190 -57.98 -109.36 -6.41
C GLY A 1190 -58.84 -108.69 -5.33
N ALA A 1191 -58.23 -108.03 -4.33
CA ALA A 1191 -58.88 -107.56 -3.10
C ALA A 1191 -59.80 -106.31 -3.24
N PHE A 1192 -60.84 -106.37 -4.08
CA PHE A 1192 -61.85 -105.30 -4.20
C PHE A 1192 -63.09 -105.56 -3.32
N SER A 1193 -63.82 -104.51 -2.93
CA SER A 1193 -65.10 -104.70 -2.23
C SER A 1193 -66.15 -105.34 -3.13
N THR A 1194 -66.98 -106.22 -2.57
CA THR A 1194 -68.02 -106.96 -3.30
C THR A 1194 -68.96 -106.04 -4.09
N SER A 1195 -69.25 -104.84 -3.60
CA SER A 1195 -70.13 -103.88 -4.27
C SER A 1195 -69.51 -103.21 -5.51
N VAL A 1196 -68.19 -103.08 -5.56
CA VAL A 1196 -67.44 -102.53 -6.71
C VAL A 1196 -67.29 -103.60 -7.78
N ARG A 1197 -66.91 -104.83 -7.39
CA ARG A 1197 -66.83 -105.97 -8.32
C ARG A 1197 -68.18 -106.23 -9.01
N ILE A 1198 -69.26 -106.25 -8.22
CA ILE A 1198 -70.62 -106.44 -8.75
C ILE A 1198 -70.98 -105.36 -9.76
N ARG A 1199 -70.65 -104.08 -9.50
CA ARG A 1199 -70.90 -102.99 -10.45
C ARG A 1199 -70.09 -103.15 -11.73
N ALA A 1200 -68.79 -103.42 -11.64
CA ALA A 1200 -67.94 -103.63 -12.80
C ALA A 1200 -68.37 -104.84 -13.65
N LEU A 1201 -68.88 -105.91 -13.02
CA LEU A 1201 -69.34 -107.13 -13.69
C LEU A 1201 -70.76 -107.04 -14.27
N THR A 1202 -71.65 -106.23 -13.68
CA THR A 1202 -73.07 -106.10 -14.09
C THR A 1202 -73.28 -105.99 -15.61
N PRO A 1203 -72.50 -105.19 -16.35
CA PRO A 1203 -72.62 -105.03 -17.81
C PRO A 1203 -72.36 -106.31 -18.62
N VAL A 1204 -71.53 -107.21 -18.11
CA VAL A 1204 -70.90 -108.29 -18.88
C VAL A 1204 -71.19 -109.68 -18.32
N VAL A 1205 -71.82 -109.77 -17.14
CA VAL A 1205 -72.21 -111.04 -16.50
C VAL A 1205 -72.91 -111.99 -17.45
N THR A 1206 -73.84 -111.49 -18.28
CA THR A 1206 -74.61 -112.33 -19.24
C THR A 1206 -73.75 -112.95 -20.34
N LYS A 1207 -72.54 -112.44 -20.57
CA LYS A 1207 -71.59 -112.93 -21.58
C LYS A 1207 -70.53 -113.87 -21.00
N LEU A 1208 -70.42 -113.97 -19.67
CA LEU A 1208 -69.48 -114.88 -19.01
C LEU A 1208 -69.98 -116.33 -19.08
N SER A 1209 -69.06 -117.29 -19.14
CA SER A 1209 -69.44 -118.70 -18.95
C SER A 1209 -69.88 -118.94 -17.51
N ARG A 1210 -70.77 -119.93 -17.30
CA ARG A 1210 -71.25 -120.27 -15.95
C ARG A 1210 -70.12 -120.65 -14.99
N GLU A 1211 -69.04 -121.24 -15.52
CA GLU A 1211 -67.85 -121.63 -14.78
C GLU A 1211 -67.06 -120.41 -14.30
N VAL A 1212 -66.75 -119.47 -15.21
CA VAL A 1212 -66.01 -118.24 -14.91
C VAL A 1212 -66.80 -117.36 -13.94
N TYR A 1213 -68.11 -117.22 -14.15
CA TYR A 1213 -68.96 -116.47 -13.21
C TYR A 1213 -68.92 -117.10 -11.80
N LYS A 1214 -69.03 -118.42 -11.68
CA LYS A 1214 -68.99 -119.10 -10.36
C LYS A 1214 -67.65 -118.94 -9.67
N GLU A 1215 -66.57 -118.98 -10.43
CA GLU A 1215 -65.22 -118.77 -9.89
C GLU A 1215 -65.12 -117.37 -9.27
N ILE A 1216 -65.62 -116.34 -9.97
CA ILE A 1216 -65.64 -114.97 -9.48
C ILE A 1216 -66.61 -114.81 -8.30
N GLU A 1217 -67.82 -115.37 -8.40
CA GLU A 1217 -68.83 -115.30 -7.33
C GLU A 1217 -68.31 -115.92 -6.03
N SER A 1218 -67.54 -117.01 -6.10
CA SER A 1218 -66.95 -117.65 -4.91
C SER A 1218 -66.05 -116.70 -4.10
N THR A 1219 -65.48 -115.68 -4.75
CA THR A 1219 -64.61 -114.67 -4.12
C THR A 1219 -65.39 -113.52 -3.48
N PHE A 1220 -66.71 -113.44 -3.65
CA PHE A 1220 -67.52 -112.42 -3.00
C PHE A 1220 -67.66 -112.69 -1.49
N SER A 1221 -67.91 -111.63 -0.72
CA SER A 1221 -68.22 -111.76 0.71
C SER A 1221 -69.61 -112.37 0.91
N GLU A 1222 -69.80 -113.24 1.92
CA GLU A 1222 -71.14 -113.68 2.32
C GLU A 1222 -72.05 -112.47 2.64
N PRO A 1223 -73.34 -112.49 2.26
CA PRO A 1223 -74.05 -113.60 1.61
C PRO A 1223 -73.94 -113.62 0.07
N TYR A 1224 -73.24 -112.69 -0.58
CA TYR A 1224 -73.30 -112.47 -2.04
C TYR A 1224 -72.55 -113.51 -2.89
N ASN A 1225 -71.66 -114.30 -2.31
CA ASN A 1225 -71.03 -115.46 -2.97
C ASN A 1225 -71.98 -116.64 -3.23
N GLN A 1226 -73.25 -116.48 -2.87
CA GLN A 1226 -74.27 -117.51 -2.99
C GLN A 1226 -75.45 -117.02 -3.84
N ILE A 1227 -75.27 -116.01 -4.71
CA ILE A 1227 -76.33 -115.47 -5.57
C ILE A 1227 -76.80 -116.52 -6.61
N SER A 1228 -75.91 -117.33 -7.18
CA SER A 1228 -76.25 -118.39 -8.14
C SER A 1228 -76.44 -119.78 -7.54
N GLN A 1229 -76.48 -119.90 -6.20
CA GLN A 1229 -76.56 -121.19 -5.50
C GLN A 1229 -77.92 -121.87 -5.76
N ASN A 1230 -77.91 -123.18 -6.03
CA ASN A 1230 -79.14 -123.96 -6.17
C ASN A 1230 -79.66 -124.36 -4.77
N ASP A 1231 -80.65 -123.65 -4.23
CA ASP A 1231 -81.24 -123.85 -2.91
C ASP A 1231 -82.79 -123.89 -3.02
N THR A 1232 -83.51 -124.44 -2.04
CA THR A 1232 -84.99 -124.44 -2.03
C THR A 1232 -85.59 -123.30 -1.22
N ARG A 1233 -84.76 -122.42 -0.62
CA ARG A 1233 -85.18 -121.32 0.27
C ARG A 1233 -84.94 -119.94 -0.36
N GLN A 1234 -85.86 -118.99 -0.17
CA GLN A 1234 -85.64 -117.59 -0.54
C GLN A 1234 -84.46 -116.98 0.24
N ARG A 1235 -83.62 -116.17 -0.41
CA ARG A 1235 -82.52 -115.43 0.24
C ARG A 1235 -82.60 -113.94 -0.07
N SER A 1236 -82.32 -113.12 0.93
CA SER A 1236 -82.41 -111.66 0.82
C SER A 1236 -81.04 -111.02 0.99
N PHE A 1237 -80.62 -110.26 -0.01
CA PHE A 1237 -79.34 -109.56 -0.07
C PHE A 1237 -79.59 -108.08 0.22
N ARG A 1238 -78.68 -107.40 0.93
CA ARG A 1238 -78.83 -105.95 1.17
C ARG A 1238 -78.69 -105.22 -0.15
N ASN A 1239 -79.69 -104.42 -0.51
CA ASN A 1239 -79.71 -103.70 -1.76
C ASN A 1239 -78.69 -102.56 -1.74
N PHE A 1240 -77.82 -102.51 -2.74
CA PHE A 1240 -76.93 -101.38 -3.02
C PHE A 1240 -76.96 -101.08 -4.52
N THR A 1241 -76.52 -99.88 -4.91
CA THR A 1241 -76.53 -99.42 -6.30
C THR A 1241 -75.78 -100.39 -7.21
N GLY A 1242 -76.47 -100.96 -8.19
CA GLY A 1242 -75.93 -101.97 -9.12
C GLY A 1242 -76.31 -103.42 -8.81
N LEU A 1243 -76.70 -103.76 -7.57
CA LEU A 1243 -77.05 -105.15 -7.23
C LEU A 1243 -78.31 -105.66 -7.94
N LYS A 1244 -79.36 -104.83 -8.06
CA LYS A 1244 -80.60 -105.20 -8.76
C LYS A 1244 -80.37 -105.64 -10.21
N PRO A 1245 -79.77 -104.79 -11.07
CA PRO A 1245 -79.49 -105.19 -12.45
C PRO A 1245 -78.51 -106.35 -12.53
N PHE A 1246 -77.53 -106.44 -11.62
CA PHE A 1246 -76.63 -107.59 -11.54
C PHE A 1246 -77.38 -108.90 -11.33
N VAL A 1247 -78.20 -108.98 -10.27
CA VAL A 1247 -78.95 -110.20 -9.93
C VAL A 1247 -79.92 -110.59 -11.05
N HIS A 1248 -80.53 -109.61 -11.72
CA HIS A 1248 -81.38 -109.86 -12.87
C HIS A 1248 -80.60 -110.40 -14.09
N ASN A 1249 -79.38 -109.92 -14.29
CA ASN A 1249 -78.48 -110.44 -15.34
C ASN A 1249 -77.95 -111.84 -14.99
N VAL A 1250 -77.64 -112.11 -13.71
CA VAL A 1250 -77.28 -113.46 -13.23
C VAL A 1250 -78.46 -114.44 -13.40
N GLN A 1251 -79.70 -113.99 -13.20
CA GLN A 1251 -80.90 -114.80 -13.47
C GLN A 1251 -80.96 -115.28 -14.92
N LYS A 1252 -80.51 -114.47 -15.88
CA LYS A 1252 -80.42 -114.90 -17.28
C LYS A 1252 -79.37 -115.98 -17.49
N LEU A 1253 -78.24 -115.92 -16.77
CA LEU A 1253 -77.19 -116.94 -16.84
C LEU A 1253 -77.61 -118.27 -16.22
N PHE A 1254 -78.31 -118.21 -15.08
CA PHE A 1254 -78.80 -119.36 -14.32
C PHE A 1254 -80.34 -119.43 -14.30
N SER A 1255 -80.96 -119.27 -15.47
CA SER A 1255 -82.43 -119.31 -15.65
C SER A 1255 -83.10 -120.56 -15.09
N ASP A 1256 -82.35 -121.65 -15.04
CA ASP A 1256 -82.81 -122.98 -14.64
C ASP A 1256 -82.91 -123.08 -13.10
N HIS A 1257 -82.14 -122.27 -12.36
CA HIS A 1257 -81.98 -122.34 -10.90
C HIS A 1257 -82.55 -121.11 -10.19
N LEU A 1258 -82.54 -119.94 -10.84
CA LEU A 1258 -83.04 -118.69 -10.29
C LEU A 1258 -84.51 -118.46 -10.69
N GLY A 1259 -85.38 -118.40 -9.68
CA GLY A 1259 -86.82 -118.14 -9.79
C GLY A 1259 -87.13 -116.66 -9.83
N THR A 1260 -88.22 -116.25 -9.21
CA THR A 1260 -88.64 -114.84 -9.17
C THR A 1260 -87.69 -114.00 -8.31
N ILE A 1261 -87.43 -112.76 -8.71
CA ILE A 1261 -86.68 -111.79 -7.92
C ILE A 1261 -87.66 -110.73 -7.42
N LYS A 1262 -87.66 -110.46 -6.11
CA LYS A 1262 -88.47 -109.41 -5.49
C LYS A 1262 -87.56 -108.27 -5.06
N ASP A 1263 -87.76 -107.12 -5.69
CA ASP A 1263 -86.96 -105.93 -5.46
C ASP A 1263 -87.57 -105.06 -4.34
N GLY A 1264 -87.00 -105.14 -3.13
CA GLY A 1264 -87.27 -104.20 -2.05
C GLY A 1264 -86.43 -102.92 -2.15
N LYS A 1265 -86.79 -101.89 -1.37
CA LYS A 1265 -85.93 -100.70 -1.22
C LYS A 1265 -84.61 -101.04 -0.51
N GLU A 1266 -84.67 -101.84 0.56
CA GLU A 1266 -83.50 -102.19 1.38
C GLU A 1266 -82.88 -103.56 1.08
N LYS A 1267 -83.64 -104.49 0.48
CA LYS A 1267 -83.18 -105.86 0.17
C LYS A 1267 -83.66 -106.33 -1.20
N VAL A 1268 -82.82 -107.06 -1.91
CA VAL A 1268 -83.17 -107.82 -3.12
C VAL A 1268 -83.35 -109.27 -2.69
N THR A 1269 -84.55 -109.82 -2.84
CA THR A 1269 -84.85 -111.20 -2.44
C THR A 1269 -84.94 -112.09 -3.67
N ILE A 1270 -84.12 -113.13 -3.70
CA ILE A 1270 -84.10 -114.16 -4.75
C ILE A 1270 -84.88 -115.36 -4.26
N TYR A 1271 -85.85 -115.81 -5.06
CA TYR A 1271 -86.51 -117.10 -4.91
C TYR A 1271 -85.87 -118.08 -5.88
N TYR A 1272 -85.41 -119.24 -5.43
CA TYR A 1272 -84.76 -120.24 -6.28
C TYR A 1272 -85.78 -121.28 -6.77
N LYS A 1273 -85.58 -121.80 -7.99
CA LYS A 1273 -86.41 -122.86 -8.58
C LYS A 1273 -85.96 -124.21 -8.04
N LYS A 1274 -86.94 -125.09 -7.77
CA LYS A 1274 -86.69 -126.46 -7.28
C LYS A 1274 -86.04 -127.34 -8.34
#